data_AF-A0A5S5C9G0-F1
#
_entry.id   AF-A0A5S5C9G0-F1
#
_cell.length_a   1.000
_cell.length_b   1.000
_cell.length_c   1.000
_cell.angle_alpha   90.00
_cell.angle_beta   90.00
_cell.angle_gamma   90.00
#
_symmetry.space_group_name_H-M   'P 1'
#
loop_
_entity.id
_entity.type
_entity.pdbx_description
1 polymer ?
#
loop_
_entity_poly.entity_id
_entity_poly.type
_entity_poly.pdbx_seq_one_letter_code
_entity_poly.pdbx_strand_id
1 'polypeptide(L)'
;MSWNKGLPALLAIALLLGSVPLAAASSAAGNPAAEPAATSTAKEDTSIFVSATKANSDLSGWTNKGKGKLEDTSQGLVLTSDPTENVFAISDTRADDFVYEADVQITDLKADATLVFRSDANGWSSYMLQLVPQAGLIRLKNASGQGLFEERQVSVAAGGIYHLKVKAEGDALKVYWGDRYKPIIDAKDAAYRGGYLGLHVWDGSTVFQNVRISGLNGNLGAAAYRAGAWQPDLRGAKGTGTASQQAVQMYGVSDGDFVYEGDIAFGSDAGEAALRFRGDERGLSGYAVALRRENGQVRAQLKKASGAVIATSARAYPSQPGARHHLEISAVGSRIQLFVDGYATAAISVTDGSYASGRTGLSVASGTAYFQNTYITAAADYYTEKYRPAYHYSPARGSASDPNGLVYYEGEYHLFHQDGGTWAHAVSTDLAHWKRLPIALPWNEHGHVWSGSAIADDNNASGLFTASGGKGLIAYYTSFNPDLPGGNQRIGIAYSTDRGRTWVYPEARPIVIENPGKQGDDPGGWDFRDPKVVRDAANNRWIMVVSGGDHIRFFASTNLLDWTLTDNFGYGAYVRGGVWECPDLFPMKVEGTGETKWVLMISTGANPKTQGSDAEYFVGSLTAEGKFVNDNPAGRVLRTDYGKEFYASMSFAGLPNDRRVMVAWMTNWDYPFAFPTAGWKGEISLPREVTLKRTAEGLRLAQAPVKELQSLRKEIYSAANREVRPTSANLLEGLTSGAYEIEAEIAIPAGSSVQEFGFHLREGADERTVAAYDVAGARMIVDRSASGETDFSSLFSTRHEGPLAPTGGRVKLRIFVDESSVELFAGDGTVVFSDLIFPDPASRGMRFYAKGGSVNVVSLKAYALSNVWNAAAGESTRVMMDTAGRELSLGSSETLNAALDKGKGSGAQPLQWRSSNSAVIRIEKADNKHAVIRAAGEGEAVVTVSTPNGKTSARVPVSVSDGEFRSNLTGWEPDLSASRWIATEYGIRGSYGSDANYMAQEQAGDFTYEADMRLGESGGAGSLLFRASRDGRSGYYFNLDPNMKAFRLFYKADGAFADRQVLAKVPAFVQPGRTYRVKIVAEGPHLRIDVDGATIIDLRDGTFAEGHFGVNVFGGQAYYQEVNASAMQPASLQRASIANAGTTKFLYVAASRNGEPVTAKEAEAGASGRTWVLVPTGDEQGSYSIRTSEGKVLDLDTGQNKIQLYAYLGFNNQRWIVRRHEDGTVSILSAHHGKALEAAETGDGLTLSDPDPAQERQKWRLETVR
;
A
#
# COMPACT_ATOMS: atom_id res chain seq x y z
N MET A 1 -72.23 -25.57 -21.01
CA MET A 1 -72.14 -26.76 -21.88
C MET A 1 -71.28 -27.79 -21.14
N SER A 2 -71.87 -28.57 -20.22
CA SER A 2 -72.39 -29.95 -20.38
C SER A 2 -71.27 -30.99 -20.64
N TRP A 3 -70.72 -31.67 -19.63
CA TRP A 3 -71.20 -32.88 -18.89
C TRP A 3 -71.19 -34.20 -19.68
N ASN A 4 -70.40 -35.19 -19.20
CA ASN A 4 -70.73 -36.59 -18.87
C ASN A 4 -69.46 -37.46 -18.96
N LYS A 5 -68.93 -38.15 -17.93
CA LYS A 5 -69.40 -39.23 -17.00
C LYS A 5 -69.74 -40.57 -17.68
N GLY A 6 -69.08 -41.65 -17.23
CA GLY A 6 -69.57 -43.03 -17.35
C GLY A 6 -68.53 -44.16 -17.14
N LEU A 7 -68.40 -44.64 -15.89
CA LEU A 7 -67.86 -45.95 -15.42
C LEU A 7 -68.76 -47.14 -15.89
N PRO A 8 -68.56 -48.47 -15.60
CA PRO A 8 -67.93 -49.05 -14.38
C PRO A 8 -67.21 -50.44 -14.44
N ALA A 9 -66.64 -50.82 -13.27
CA ALA A 9 -66.66 -52.18 -12.62
C ALA A 9 -65.77 -53.32 -13.18
N LEU A 10 -65.19 -54.27 -12.42
CA LEU A 10 -65.28 -54.72 -11.01
C LEU A 10 -64.19 -55.80 -10.71
N LEU A 11 -63.66 -55.82 -9.46
CA LEU A 11 -63.23 -56.97 -8.60
C LEU A 11 -62.14 -57.99 -9.11
N ALA A 12 -61.29 -58.69 -8.33
CA ALA A 12 -60.92 -58.78 -6.91
C ALA A 12 -59.65 -59.67 -6.74
N ILE A 13 -58.82 -59.37 -5.72
CA ILE A 13 -58.23 -60.27 -4.69
C ILE A 13 -57.37 -61.50 -5.10
N ALA A 14 -56.10 -61.53 -4.68
CA ALA A 14 -55.59 -62.42 -3.60
C ALA A 14 -54.05 -62.32 -3.39
N LEU A 15 -53.68 -62.34 -2.11
CA LEU A 15 -52.34 -62.33 -1.50
C LEU A 15 -51.64 -63.71 -1.52
N LEU A 16 -50.31 -63.71 -1.33
CA LEU A 16 -49.51 -64.44 -0.29
C LEU A 16 -48.04 -64.52 -0.77
N LEU A 17 -47.10 -63.78 -0.17
CA LEU A 17 -46.25 -64.08 1.01
C LEU A 17 -45.19 -65.20 0.81
N GLY A 18 -43.94 -64.87 1.17
CA GLY A 18 -42.82 -65.81 1.41
C GLY A 18 -41.49 -65.31 0.83
N SER A 19 -40.75 -64.43 1.50
CA SER A 19 -39.63 -64.72 2.42
C SER A 19 -38.30 -65.16 1.76
N VAL A 20 -37.35 -64.21 1.73
CA VAL A 20 -35.88 -64.24 2.05
C VAL A 20 -35.29 -65.65 2.34
N PRO A 21 -34.04 -66.05 1.94
CA PRO A 21 -32.86 -65.19 2.12
C PRO A 21 -31.57 -65.40 1.28
N LEU A 22 -30.65 -64.46 1.50
CA LEU A 22 -29.17 -64.54 1.60
C LEU A 22 -28.29 -65.10 0.44
N ALA A 23 -27.50 -64.15 -0.08
CA ALA A 23 -26.03 -64.08 0.02
C ALA A 23 -25.11 -64.88 -0.91
N ALA A 24 -24.05 -64.15 -1.29
CA ALA A 24 -22.74 -64.56 -1.78
C ALA A 24 -22.67 -65.10 -3.21
N ALA A 25 -21.58 -65.00 -3.94
CA ALA A 25 -20.47 -64.06 -4.03
C ALA A 25 -19.66 -64.53 -5.26
N SER A 26 -19.02 -63.57 -5.92
CA SER A 26 -17.78 -63.70 -6.70
C SER A 26 -17.72 -64.55 -7.97
N SER A 27 -17.13 -63.88 -8.99
CA SER A 27 -16.20 -64.36 -10.02
C SER A 27 -16.68 -65.41 -11.03
N ALA A 28 -16.19 -65.48 -12.26
CA ALA A 28 -15.58 -64.58 -13.24
C ALA A 28 -15.30 -65.49 -14.47
N ALA A 29 -15.17 -64.88 -15.65
CA ALA A 29 -14.56 -65.42 -16.88
C ALA A 29 -15.39 -66.35 -17.79
N GLY A 30 -15.50 -65.95 -19.06
CA GLY A 30 -15.87 -66.84 -20.18
C GLY A 30 -16.67 -66.18 -21.31
N ASN A 31 -16.02 -65.33 -22.12
CA ASN A 31 -16.44 -64.98 -23.49
C ASN A 31 -16.14 -66.18 -24.44
N PRO A 32 -16.54 -66.26 -25.74
CA PRO A 32 -17.30 -65.31 -26.58
C PRO A 32 -18.34 -65.96 -27.56
N ALA A 33 -19.19 -65.15 -28.22
CA ALA A 33 -19.42 -65.15 -29.69
C ALA A 33 -20.80 -64.56 -30.13
N ALA A 34 -20.70 -63.51 -30.96
CA ALA A 34 -21.53 -63.12 -32.12
C ALA A 34 -22.97 -62.58 -31.95
N GLU A 35 -23.06 -61.23 -31.96
CA GLU A 35 -23.87 -60.29 -32.79
C GLU A 35 -25.37 -60.55 -33.14
N PRO A 36 -26.22 -59.50 -33.33
CA PRO A 36 -25.87 -58.18 -33.85
C PRO A 36 -26.48 -56.95 -33.12
N ALA A 37 -25.88 -55.81 -33.47
CA ALA A 37 -26.18 -54.47 -33.00
C ALA A 37 -27.58 -53.96 -33.35
N ALA A 38 -28.19 -53.28 -32.38
CA ALA A 38 -29.03 -52.11 -32.59
C ALA A 38 -28.77 -51.12 -31.44
N THR A 39 -28.40 -49.91 -31.84
CA THR A 39 -27.78 -48.82 -31.09
C THR A 39 -28.67 -48.20 -30.03
N SER A 40 -28.23 -48.22 -28.76
CA SER A 40 -28.47 -47.13 -27.81
C SER A 40 -27.43 -47.15 -26.68
N THR A 41 -26.43 -46.29 -26.75
CA THR A 41 -25.66 -45.90 -25.55
C THR A 41 -25.31 -44.43 -25.65
N ALA A 42 -26.09 -43.60 -24.97
CA ALA A 42 -25.61 -42.33 -24.47
C ALA A 42 -24.44 -42.61 -23.51
N LYS A 43 -23.28 -42.05 -23.83
CA LYS A 43 -22.20 -41.82 -22.88
C LYS A 43 -21.85 -40.35 -22.97
N GLU A 44 -22.49 -39.53 -22.15
CA GLU A 44 -21.91 -38.26 -21.73
C GLU A 44 -20.99 -38.58 -20.54
N ASP A 45 -19.69 -38.65 -20.80
CA ASP A 45 -18.68 -38.60 -19.74
C ASP A 45 -18.63 -37.17 -19.20
N THR A 46 -19.53 -36.82 -18.27
CA THR A 46 -19.38 -35.59 -17.47
C THR A 46 -18.31 -35.84 -16.40
N SER A 47 -17.09 -35.40 -16.65
CA SER A 47 -16.08 -35.27 -15.59
C SER A 47 -16.49 -34.13 -14.64
N ILE A 48 -16.70 -34.45 -13.36
CA ILE A 48 -16.89 -33.46 -12.30
C ILE A 48 -15.49 -33.06 -11.82
N PHE A 49 -15.12 -31.80 -12.03
CA PHE A 49 -13.86 -31.23 -11.54
C PHE A 49 -14.10 -30.55 -10.19
N VAL A 50 -13.58 -31.18 -9.12
CA VAL A 50 -13.87 -30.75 -7.73
C VAL A 50 -13.13 -29.47 -7.35
N SER A 51 -11.94 -29.18 -7.91
CA SER A 51 -11.16 -27.97 -7.58
C SER A 51 -10.29 -27.44 -8.72
N ALA A 52 -10.31 -26.12 -8.93
CA ALA A 52 -9.51 -25.37 -9.92
C ALA A 52 -8.41 -24.54 -9.23
N THR A 53 -7.55 -25.21 -8.46
CA THR A 53 -6.62 -24.53 -7.54
C THR A 53 -5.48 -23.82 -8.25
N LYS A 54 -5.06 -24.29 -9.44
CA LYS A 54 -3.91 -23.67 -10.15
C LYS A 54 -4.27 -22.36 -10.84
N ALA A 55 -5.55 -22.17 -11.15
CA ALA A 55 -6.06 -20.95 -11.79
C ALA A 55 -6.39 -19.80 -10.83
N ASN A 56 -6.13 -19.94 -9.52
CA ASN A 56 -6.48 -18.94 -8.50
C ASN A 56 -7.98 -18.57 -8.55
N SER A 57 -8.83 -19.59 -8.57
CA SER A 57 -10.28 -19.47 -8.63
C SER A 57 -10.92 -19.65 -7.25
N ASP A 58 -11.86 -18.78 -6.88
CA ASP A 58 -12.71 -18.92 -5.68
C ASP A 58 -14.05 -19.65 -5.95
N LEU A 59 -14.29 -20.01 -7.22
CA LEU A 59 -15.36 -20.89 -7.67
C LEU A 59 -14.95 -22.38 -7.55
N SER A 60 -15.93 -23.26 -7.28
CA SER A 60 -15.71 -24.71 -7.12
C SER A 60 -16.82 -25.54 -7.79
N GLY A 61 -16.66 -26.87 -7.81
CA GLY A 61 -17.67 -27.79 -8.35
C GLY A 61 -17.90 -27.61 -9.86
N TRP A 62 -16.82 -27.56 -10.63
CA TRP A 62 -16.88 -27.29 -12.06
C TRP A 62 -17.38 -28.51 -12.83
N THR A 63 -18.37 -28.31 -13.69
CA THR A 63 -18.95 -29.34 -14.57
C THR A 63 -18.86 -28.89 -16.02
N ASN A 64 -18.31 -29.76 -16.87
CA ASN A 64 -18.22 -29.54 -18.31
C ASN A 64 -19.53 -29.88 -19.02
N LYS A 65 -19.97 -29.03 -19.95
CA LYS A 65 -21.19 -29.21 -20.78
C LYS A 65 -20.85 -28.89 -22.24
N GLY A 66 -21.42 -29.65 -23.19
CA GLY A 66 -21.14 -29.48 -24.61
C GLY A 66 -19.94 -30.32 -25.08
N LYS A 67 -19.31 -29.92 -26.19
CA LYS A 67 -18.23 -30.69 -26.84
C LYS A 67 -16.89 -29.98 -26.68
N GLY A 68 -16.07 -30.51 -25.79
CA GLY A 68 -14.76 -29.97 -25.45
C GLY A 68 -14.29 -30.47 -24.10
N LYS A 69 -13.25 -29.85 -23.56
CA LYS A 69 -12.66 -30.21 -22.26
C LYS A 69 -12.22 -28.98 -21.47
N LEU A 70 -12.27 -29.11 -20.15
CA LEU A 70 -11.69 -28.18 -19.17
C LEU A 70 -10.47 -28.84 -18.53
N GLU A 71 -9.36 -28.12 -18.44
CA GLU A 71 -8.13 -28.59 -17.82
C GLU A 71 -7.59 -27.54 -16.82
N ASP A 72 -7.30 -27.95 -15.58
CA ASP A 72 -6.60 -27.10 -14.60
C ASP A 72 -5.08 -27.25 -14.78
N THR A 73 -4.52 -26.38 -15.63
CA THR A 73 -3.09 -26.36 -15.96
C THR A 73 -2.35 -25.36 -15.07
N SER A 74 -1.02 -25.35 -15.13
CA SER A 74 -0.25 -24.36 -14.37
C SER A 74 -0.53 -22.92 -14.84
N GLN A 75 -0.85 -22.72 -16.13
CA GLN A 75 -1.15 -21.40 -16.71
C GLN A 75 -2.58 -20.94 -16.40
N GLY A 76 -3.41 -21.77 -15.76
CA GLY A 76 -4.81 -21.50 -15.47
C GLY A 76 -5.75 -22.58 -16.02
N LEU A 77 -7.04 -22.27 -15.98
CA LEU A 77 -8.11 -23.08 -16.55
C LEU A 77 -8.07 -22.96 -18.07
N VAL A 78 -7.67 -24.03 -18.74
CA VAL A 78 -7.71 -24.12 -20.20
C VAL A 78 -9.03 -24.75 -20.60
N LEU A 79 -9.85 -23.98 -21.31
CA LEU A 79 -11.11 -24.45 -21.87
C LEU A 79 -10.94 -24.55 -23.39
N THR A 80 -11.09 -25.76 -23.93
CA THR A 80 -10.91 -26.07 -25.35
C THR A 80 -12.21 -26.66 -25.89
N SER A 81 -12.78 -26.03 -26.91
CA SER A 81 -13.93 -26.57 -27.64
C SER A 81 -13.47 -27.51 -28.76
N ASP A 82 -14.35 -28.40 -29.19
CA ASP A 82 -14.21 -29.00 -30.52
C ASP A 82 -14.36 -27.91 -31.61
N PRO A 83 -13.79 -28.07 -32.82
CA PRO A 83 -13.92 -27.08 -33.89
C PRO A 83 -15.38 -26.79 -34.23
N THR A 84 -15.74 -25.52 -34.35
CA THR A 84 -17.10 -25.01 -34.62
C THR A 84 -18.17 -25.40 -33.58
N GLU A 85 -17.77 -25.87 -32.40
CA GLU A 85 -18.67 -26.31 -31.32
C GLU A 85 -18.58 -25.40 -30.09
N ASN A 86 -19.54 -25.55 -29.16
CA ASN A 86 -19.56 -24.82 -27.88
C ASN A 86 -19.17 -25.75 -26.73
N VAL A 87 -18.44 -25.21 -25.76
CA VAL A 87 -18.18 -25.85 -24.48
C VAL A 87 -18.40 -24.87 -23.33
N PHE A 88 -19.08 -25.32 -22.28
CA PHE A 88 -19.30 -24.57 -21.05
C PHE A 88 -18.68 -25.30 -19.87
N ALA A 89 -17.99 -24.56 -19.01
CA ALA A 89 -17.60 -25.01 -17.69
C ALA A 89 -18.46 -24.26 -16.66
N ILE A 90 -19.42 -24.92 -16.04
CA ILE A 90 -20.33 -24.30 -15.05
C ILE A 90 -19.91 -24.71 -13.64
N SER A 91 -19.71 -23.73 -12.75
CA SER A 91 -19.42 -23.93 -11.33
C SER A 91 -20.71 -24.12 -10.53
N ASP A 92 -20.62 -24.83 -9.39
CA ASP A 92 -21.71 -24.93 -8.41
C ASP A 92 -22.00 -23.60 -7.68
N THR A 93 -21.12 -22.61 -7.81
CA THR A 93 -21.30 -21.27 -7.22
C THR A 93 -22.45 -20.54 -7.89
N ARG A 94 -23.35 -19.99 -7.07
CA ARG A 94 -24.47 -19.15 -7.49
C ARG A 94 -24.40 -17.78 -6.85
N ALA A 95 -24.84 -16.75 -7.56
CA ALA A 95 -24.95 -15.39 -7.02
C ALA A 95 -26.04 -14.58 -7.73
N ASP A 96 -26.54 -13.55 -7.05
CA ASP A 96 -27.54 -12.60 -7.58
C ASP A 96 -26.83 -11.29 -7.98
N ASP A 97 -26.28 -10.60 -6.98
CA ASP A 97 -25.56 -9.34 -7.12
C ASP A 97 -24.07 -9.54 -6.83
N PHE A 98 -23.20 -9.25 -7.78
CA PHE A 98 -21.78 -9.57 -7.67
C PHE A 98 -20.90 -8.74 -8.61
N VAL A 99 -19.60 -8.75 -8.32
CA VAL A 99 -18.55 -8.54 -9.33
C VAL A 99 -18.00 -9.91 -9.70
N TYR A 100 -17.95 -10.23 -10.99
CA TYR A 100 -17.33 -11.46 -11.51
C TYR A 100 -16.25 -11.08 -12.52
N GLU A 101 -15.05 -11.60 -12.34
CA GLU A 101 -13.88 -11.20 -13.14
C GLU A 101 -12.93 -12.36 -13.41
N ALA A 102 -12.16 -12.25 -14.48
CA ALA A 102 -11.07 -13.16 -14.82
C ALA A 102 -10.05 -12.48 -15.73
N ASP A 103 -8.81 -12.96 -15.68
CA ASP A 103 -7.82 -12.72 -16.70
C ASP A 103 -7.92 -13.77 -17.79
N VAL A 104 -7.94 -13.32 -19.04
CA VAL A 104 -8.19 -14.15 -20.22
C VAL A 104 -7.02 -13.99 -21.19
N GLN A 105 -6.29 -15.08 -21.43
CA GLN A 105 -5.21 -15.11 -22.42
C GLN A 105 -5.73 -15.67 -23.75
N ILE A 106 -5.62 -14.86 -24.80
CA ILE A 106 -6.05 -15.23 -26.15
C ILE A 106 -4.94 -16.02 -26.83
N THR A 107 -5.05 -17.35 -26.82
CA THR A 107 -4.11 -18.25 -27.51
C THR A 107 -4.49 -18.54 -28.97
N ASP A 108 -5.78 -18.44 -29.29
CA ASP A 108 -6.32 -18.58 -30.65
C ASP A 108 -7.25 -17.40 -30.93
N LEU A 109 -7.01 -16.68 -32.04
CA LEU A 109 -7.84 -15.53 -32.42
C LEU A 109 -9.26 -15.92 -32.83
N LYS A 110 -9.50 -17.19 -33.17
CA LYS A 110 -10.84 -17.71 -33.51
C LYS A 110 -11.69 -17.99 -32.27
N ALA A 111 -11.06 -18.15 -31.10
CA ALA A 111 -11.74 -18.56 -29.89
C ALA A 111 -12.52 -17.40 -29.25
N ASP A 112 -13.84 -17.55 -29.13
CA ASP A 112 -14.67 -16.61 -28.36
C ASP A 112 -14.63 -16.98 -26.87
N ALA A 113 -13.85 -16.23 -26.10
CA ALA A 113 -13.68 -16.44 -24.67
C ALA A 113 -14.77 -15.75 -23.87
N THR A 114 -15.45 -16.45 -22.95
CA THR A 114 -16.66 -15.91 -22.32
C THR A 114 -16.71 -16.14 -20.81
N LEU A 115 -17.07 -15.09 -20.06
CA LEU A 115 -17.61 -15.21 -18.70
C LEU A 115 -19.12 -15.44 -18.78
N VAL A 116 -19.59 -16.54 -18.18
CA VAL A 116 -21.00 -16.92 -18.12
C VAL A 116 -21.53 -16.64 -16.72
N PHE A 117 -22.65 -15.94 -16.61
CA PHE A 117 -23.17 -15.56 -15.31
C PHE A 117 -24.70 -15.49 -15.27
N ARG A 118 -25.26 -15.63 -14.06
CA ARG A 118 -26.70 -15.81 -13.81
C ARG A 118 -27.30 -16.91 -14.70
N SER A 119 -26.57 -18.01 -14.81
CA SER A 119 -26.86 -19.11 -15.70
C SER A 119 -27.80 -20.15 -15.07
N ASP A 120 -28.52 -20.89 -15.91
CA ASP A 120 -28.99 -22.23 -15.57
C ASP A 120 -27.81 -23.23 -15.45
N ALA A 121 -28.11 -24.48 -15.09
CA ALA A 121 -27.08 -25.51 -14.87
C ALA A 121 -26.40 -25.99 -16.17
N ASN A 122 -26.89 -25.59 -17.35
CA ASN A 122 -26.40 -26.06 -18.65
C ASN A 122 -25.73 -24.95 -19.47
N GLY A 123 -25.79 -23.69 -19.05
CA GLY A 123 -25.15 -22.56 -19.71
C GLY A 123 -26.04 -21.78 -20.68
N TRP A 124 -27.16 -22.36 -21.13
CA TRP A 124 -27.92 -21.86 -22.28
C TRP A 124 -28.97 -20.81 -21.93
N SER A 125 -29.39 -20.73 -20.67
CA SER A 125 -30.18 -19.61 -20.14
C SER A 125 -29.29 -18.76 -19.25
N SER A 126 -28.54 -17.84 -19.84
CA SER A 126 -27.51 -17.06 -19.15
C SER A 126 -27.23 -15.71 -19.81
N TYR A 127 -26.48 -14.86 -19.10
CA TYR A 127 -25.74 -13.77 -19.73
C TYR A 127 -24.31 -14.22 -20.04
N MET A 128 -23.80 -13.76 -21.18
CA MET A 128 -22.47 -14.03 -21.69
C MET A 128 -21.73 -12.71 -21.91
N LEU A 129 -20.62 -12.52 -21.21
CA LEU A 129 -19.63 -11.49 -21.51
C LEU A 129 -18.50 -12.11 -22.32
N GLN A 130 -18.52 -11.91 -23.63
CA GLN A 130 -17.60 -12.52 -24.59
C GLN A 130 -16.52 -11.54 -25.03
N LEU A 131 -15.26 -11.97 -25.01
CA LEU A 131 -14.19 -11.39 -25.79
C LEU A 131 -14.13 -12.14 -27.13
N VAL A 132 -14.25 -11.43 -28.24
CA VAL A 132 -14.32 -11.95 -29.61
C VAL A 132 -13.08 -11.44 -30.38
N PRO A 133 -11.93 -12.14 -30.30
CA PRO A 133 -10.66 -11.59 -30.74
C PRO A 133 -10.61 -11.31 -32.24
N GLN A 134 -11.14 -12.21 -33.08
CA GLN A 134 -11.15 -12.03 -34.54
C GLN A 134 -11.88 -10.76 -34.98
N ALA A 135 -12.91 -10.36 -34.24
CA ALA A 135 -13.69 -9.16 -34.53
C ALA A 135 -13.21 -7.91 -33.76
N GLY A 136 -12.21 -8.04 -32.88
CA GLY A 136 -11.69 -6.94 -32.06
C GLY A 136 -12.75 -6.31 -31.16
N LEU A 137 -13.65 -7.13 -30.58
CA LEU A 137 -14.75 -6.62 -29.77
C LEU A 137 -14.99 -7.40 -28.49
N ILE A 138 -15.65 -6.75 -27.56
CA ILE A 138 -16.27 -7.35 -26.39
C ILE A 138 -17.79 -7.24 -26.53
N ARG A 139 -18.50 -8.31 -26.19
CA ARG A 139 -19.94 -8.44 -26.36
C ARG A 139 -20.59 -8.88 -25.06
N LEU A 140 -21.63 -8.17 -24.63
CA LEU A 140 -22.55 -8.62 -23.59
C LEU A 140 -23.87 -9.07 -24.26
N LYS A 141 -24.26 -10.34 -24.08
CA LYS A 141 -25.50 -10.86 -24.67
C LYS A 141 -26.25 -11.82 -23.77
N ASN A 142 -27.52 -12.04 -24.08
CA ASN A 142 -28.29 -13.20 -23.62
C ASN A 142 -27.95 -14.43 -24.49
N ALA A 143 -27.62 -15.56 -23.85
CA ALA A 143 -27.25 -16.81 -24.54
C ALA A 143 -28.35 -17.36 -25.46
N SER A 144 -29.63 -17.09 -25.15
CA SER A 144 -30.77 -17.48 -25.99
C SER A 144 -30.83 -16.75 -27.35
N GLY A 145 -30.05 -15.68 -27.52
CA GLY A 145 -30.09 -14.82 -28.70
C GLY A 145 -31.29 -13.88 -28.77
N GLN A 146 -32.14 -13.84 -27.74
CA GLN A 146 -33.27 -12.90 -27.63
C GLN A 146 -33.03 -11.88 -26.51
N GLY A 147 -33.27 -10.60 -26.78
CA GLY A 147 -33.14 -9.52 -25.79
C GLY A 147 -31.77 -8.83 -25.82
N LEU A 148 -31.10 -8.74 -24.67
CA LEU A 148 -29.82 -8.04 -24.48
C LEU A 148 -28.75 -8.44 -25.51
N PHE A 149 -28.22 -7.45 -26.22
CA PHE A 149 -27.09 -7.56 -27.12
C PHE A 149 -26.37 -6.21 -27.24
N GLU A 150 -25.17 -6.10 -26.66
CA GLU A 150 -24.35 -4.89 -26.66
C GLU A 150 -22.91 -5.24 -27.06
N GLU A 151 -22.29 -4.44 -27.93
CA GLU A 151 -20.91 -4.64 -28.39
C GLU A 151 -20.09 -3.36 -28.27
N ARG A 152 -18.80 -3.50 -27.97
CA ARG A 152 -17.82 -2.41 -27.99
C ARG A 152 -16.52 -2.88 -28.60
N GLN A 153 -15.89 -2.01 -29.39
CA GLN A 153 -14.57 -2.27 -29.97
C GLN A 153 -13.49 -2.21 -28.89
N VAL A 154 -12.56 -3.16 -28.93
CA VAL A 154 -11.42 -3.27 -28.01
C VAL A 154 -10.18 -3.75 -28.76
N SER A 155 -8.99 -3.38 -28.28
CA SER A 155 -7.74 -3.84 -28.88
C SER A 155 -7.36 -5.22 -28.34
N VAL A 156 -7.39 -6.22 -29.22
CA VAL A 156 -7.06 -7.62 -28.90
C VAL A 156 -5.97 -8.10 -29.85
N ALA A 157 -5.00 -8.84 -29.33
CA ALA A 157 -3.90 -9.43 -30.08
C ALA A 157 -3.67 -10.86 -29.61
N ALA A 158 -3.17 -11.70 -30.51
CA ALA A 158 -2.77 -13.07 -30.18
C ALA A 158 -1.68 -13.04 -29.09
N GLY A 159 -1.81 -13.91 -28.10
CA GLY A 159 -0.94 -13.98 -26.92
C GLY A 159 -1.24 -12.94 -25.83
N GLY A 160 -2.10 -11.96 -26.09
CA GLY A 160 -2.48 -10.93 -25.11
C GLY A 160 -3.27 -11.48 -23.92
N ILE A 161 -3.08 -10.87 -22.75
CA ILE A 161 -3.83 -11.14 -21.52
C ILE A 161 -4.73 -9.95 -21.22
N TYR A 162 -6.03 -10.21 -21.04
CA TYR A 162 -7.06 -9.19 -20.86
C TYR A 162 -7.84 -9.44 -19.59
N HIS A 163 -8.07 -8.39 -18.81
CA HIS A 163 -8.91 -8.45 -17.62
C HIS A 163 -10.37 -8.18 -18.00
N LEU A 164 -11.23 -9.18 -17.84
CA LEU A 164 -12.67 -9.09 -18.03
C LEU A 164 -13.33 -8.95 -16.67
N LYS A 165 -14.24 -7.98 -16.53
CA LYS A 165 -14.95 -7.72 -15.29
C LYS A 165 -16.38 -7.29 -15.56
N VAL A 166 -17.33 -7.92 -14.87
CA VAL A 166 -18.73 -7.53 -14.87
C VAL A 166 -19.23 -7.30 -13.44
N LYS A 167 -19.91 -6.18 -13.22
CA LYS A 167 -20.71 -5.93 -12.02
C LYS A 167 -22.19 -6.12 -12.37
N ALA A 168 -22.85 -7.06 -11.71
CA ALA A 168 -24.28 -7.29 -11.78
C ALA A 168 -24.94 -6.84 -10.48
N GLU A 169 -25.94 -5.96 -10.53
CA GLU A 169 -26.65 -5.44 -9.36
C GLU A 169 -28.12 -5.17 -9.71
N GLY A 170 -29.03 -5.98 -9.18
CA GLY A 170 -30.42 -6.01 -9.62
C GLY A 170 -30.50 -6.31 -11.12
N ASP A 171 -31.12 -5.41 -11.89
CA ASP A 171 -31.18 -5.53 -13.35
C ASP A 171 -30.00 -4.86 -14.07
N ALA A 172 -29.13 -4.13 -13.35
CA ALA A 172 -28.01 -3.42 -13.95
C ALA A 172 -26.82 -4.35 -14.20
N LEU A 173 -26.25 -4.28 -15.40
CA LEU A 173 -25.10 -5.05 -15.86
C LEU A 173 -24.04 -4.08 -16.38
N LYS A 174 -22.93 -3.96 -15.67
CA LYS A 174 -21.83 -3.03 -15.98
C LYS A 174 -20.56 -3.81 -16.32
N VAL A 175 -20.03 -3.61 -17.53
CA VAL A 175 -18.81 -4.27 -18.02
C VAL A 175 -17.66 -3.29 -18.02
N TYR A 176 -16.54 -3.70 -17.44
CA TYR A 176 -15.30 -2.95 -17.37
C TYR A 176 -14.23 -3.62 -18.22
N TRP A 177 -13.32 -2.82 -18.79
CA TRP A 177 -12.26 -3.30 -19.67
C TRP A 177 -10.90 -2.88 -19.14
N GLY A 178 -10.06 -3.87 -18.81
CA GLY A 178 -8.80 -3.62 -18.11
C GLY A 178 -9.05 -3.00 -16.74
N ASP A 179 -8.20 -2.05 -16.36
CA ASP A 179 -8.27 -1.38 -15.05
C ASP A 179 -9.12 -0.10 -15.05
N ARG A 180 -9.97 0.09 -16.07
CA ARG A 180 -10.82 1.28 -16.20
C ARG A 180 -11.85 1.36 -15.09
N TYR A 181 -12.07 2.57 -14.57
CA TYR A 181 -13.07 2.84 -13.56
C TYR A 181 -14.49 2.86 -14.12
N LYS A 182 -14.69 3.43 -15.32
CA LYS A 182 -15.99 3.55 -15.97
C LYS A 182 -16.30 2.30 -16.80
N PRO A 183 -17.55 1.81 -16.72
CA PRO A 183 -17.95 0.71 -17.57
C PRO A 183 -17.98 1.14 -19.04
N ILE A 184 -17.55 0.24 -19.93
CA ILE A 184 -17.66 0.40 -21.38
C ILE A 184 -19.03 -0.06 -21.92
N ILE A 185 -19.73 -0.92 -21.16
CA ILE A 185 -21.14 -1.28 -21.38
C ILE A 185 -21.87 -1.09 -20.05
N ASP A 186 -22.97 -0.34 -20.06
CA ASP A 186 -23.88 -0.17 -18.92
C ASP A 186 -25.30 -0.47 -19.43
N ALA A 187 -25.78 -1.68 -19.12
CA ALA A 187 -27.04 -2.21 -19.63
C ALA A 187 -28.00 -2.52 -18.48
N LYS A 188 -29.30 -2.60 -18.80
CA LYS A 188 -30.33 -3.07 -17.88
C LYS A 188 -31.11 -4.21 -18.51
N ASP A 189 -31.12 -5.37 -17.87
CA ASP A 189 -31.91 -6.53 -18.31
C ASP A 189 -32.32 -7.39 -17.12
N ALA A 190 -33.58 -7.83 -17.11
CA ALA A 190 -34.21 -8.55 -16.01
C ALA A 190 -34.44 -10.04 -16.32
N ALA A 191 -33.98 -10.56 -17.47
CA ALA A 191 -34.20 -11.93 -17.89
C ALA A 191 -33.64 -12.94 -16.87
N TYR A 192 -32.46 -12.63 -16.33
CA TYR A 192 -31.82 -13.43 -15.29
C TYR A 192 -31.39 -12.54 -14.13
N ARG A 193 -31.90 -12.80 -12.92
CA ARG A 193 -31.56 -12.04 -11.69
C ARG A 193 -30.59 -12.76 -10.76
N GLY A 194 -30.39 -14.06 -10.99
CA GLY A 194 -29.47 -14.89 -10.23
C GLY A 194 -29.31 -16.24 -10.91
N GLY A 195 -28.21 -16.94 -10.63
CA GLY A 195 -27.92 -18.24 -11.21
C GLY A 195 -26.49 -18.67 -11.02
N TYR A 196 -26.08 -19.72 -11.72
CA TYR A 196 -24.71 -20.23 -11.72
C TYR A 196 -23.75 -19.30 -12.45
N LEU A 197 -22.47 -19.49 -12.16
CA LEU A 197 -21.35 -18.83 -12.82
C LEU A 197 -20.55 -19.86 -13.60
N GLY A 198 -19.86 -19.43 -14.64
CA GLY A 198 -19.07 -20.33 -15.45
C GLY A 198 -18.24 -19.63 -16.52
N LEU A 199 -17.62 -20.46 -17.34
CA LEU A 199 -16.79 -20.07 -18.48
C LEU A 199 -17.36 -20.72 -19.73
N HIS A 200 -17.12 -20.10 -20.89
CA HIS A 200 -17.46 -20.66 -22.18
C HIS A 200 -16.41 -20.33 -23.23
N VAL A 201 -16.16 -21.28 -24.14
CA VAL A 201 -15.33 -21.10 -25.33
C VAL A 201 -16.06 -21.66 -26.55
N TRP A 202 -15.98 -20.93 -27.67
CA TRP A 202 -16.43 -21.37 -28.99
C TRP A 202 -15.27 -21.34 -30.00
N ASP A 203 -15.17 -22.39 -30.82
CA ASP A 203 -14.22 -22.57 -31.94
C ASP A 203 -12.73 -22.31 -31.61
N GLY A 204 -12.24 -22.89 -30.52
CA GLY A 204 -10.81 -22.89 -30.22
C GLY A 204 -10.48 -23.15 -28.75
N SER A 205 -9.40 -22.54 -28.28
CA SER A 205 -8.90 -22.70 -26.91
C SER A 205 -8.53 -21.36 -26.29
N THR A 206 -8.78 -21.22 -24.99
CA THR A 206 -8.44 -20.03 -24.20
C THR A 206 -8.01 -20.43 -22.79
N VAL A 207 -7.13 -19.61 -22.19
CA VAL A 207 -6.70 -19.76 -20.80
C VAL A 207 -7.38 -18.70 -19.93
N PHE A 208 -7.98 -19.13 -18.82
CA PHE A 208 -8.57 -18.27 -17.79
C PHE A 208 -7.78 -18.40 -16.49
N GLN A 209 -7.42 -17.27 -15.88
CA GLN A 209 -6.75 -17.21 -14.59
C GLN A 209 -7.38 -16.12 -13.72
N ASN A 210 -7.18 -16.18 -12.40
CA ASN A 210 -7.75 -15.23 -11.44
C ASN A 210 -9.28 -15.12 -11.57
N VAL A 211 -9.96 -16.25 -11.75
CA VAL A 211 -11.42 -16.33 -11.90
C VAL A 211 -12.08 -16.10 -10.53
N ARG A 212 -12.59 -14.90 -10.29
CA ARG A 212 -12.98 -14.45 -8.96
C ARG A 212 -14.38 -13.85 -8.91
N ILE A 213 -15.06 -14.04 -7.78
CA ILE A 213 -16.33 -13.37 -7.48
C ILE A 213 -16.25 -12.56 -6.18
N SER A 214 -16.89 -11.38 -6.16
CA SER A 214 -17.06 -10.61 -4.93
C SER A 214 -17.67 -11.45 -3.80
N GLY A 215 -17.04 -11.46 -2.64
CA GLY A 215 -17.49 -12.26 -1.50
C GLY A 215 -16.99 -11.74 -0.15
N LEU A 216 -16.75 -12.66 0.78
CA LEU A 216 -16.31 -12.37 2.14
C LEU A 216 -14.82 -12.02 2.18
N ASN A 217 -14.50 -10.82 2.62
CA ASN A 217 -13.18 -10.39 3.04
C ASN A 217 -12.95 -10.78 4.49
N GLY A 218 -11.81 -11.40 4.78
CA GLY A 218 -11.49 -11.91 6.10
C GLY A 218 -10.31 -12.86 6.12
N ASN A 219 -9.98 -13.39 7.29
CA ASN A 219 -8.95 -14.43 7.47
C ASN A 219 -9.53 -15.79 7.90
N LEU A 220 -10.84 -15.98 7.79
CA LEU A 220 -11.48 -17.24 8.20
C LEU A 220 -11.18 -18.41 7.23
N GLY A 221 -10.72 -18.12 6.00
CA GLY A 221 -10.44 -19.12 4.97
C GLY A 221 -11.70 -19.73 4.35
N ALA A 222 -11.55 -20.89 3.71
CA ALA A 222 -12.68 -21.64 3.16
C ALA A 222 -13.55 -22.24 4.28
N ALA A 223 -14.86 -22.33 4.03
CA ALA A 223 -15.77 -22.99 4.96
C ALA A 223 -15.42 -24.47 5.11
N ALA A 224 -15.20 -24.92 6.35
CA ALA A 224 -15.05 -26.34 6.67
C ALA A 224 -16.41 -27.05 6.75
N TYR A 225 -17.48 -26.30 7.05
CA TYR A 225 -18.85 -26.80 7.09
C TYR A 225 -19.84 -25.74 6.63
N ARG A 226 -20.85 -26.15 5.87
CA ARG A 226 -21.97 -25.31 5.42
C ARG A 226 -23.29 -26.04 5.62
N ALA A 227 -24.27 -25.34 6.16
CA ALA A 227 -25.67 -25.74 6.22
C ALA A 227 -26.56 -24.54 5.89
N GLY A 228 -27.71 -24.80 5.27
CA GLY A 228 -28.61 -23.76 4.78
C GLY A 228 -28.08 -23.06 3.52
N ALA A 229 -28.76 -21.99 3.11
CA ALA A 229 -28.43 -21.26 1.88
C ALA A 229 -27.33 -20.23 2.15
N TRP A 230 -26.25 -20.33 1.39
CA TRP A 230 -25.12 -19.40 1.38
C TRP A 230 -24.72 -19.09 -0.06
N GLN A 231 -24.46 -17.83 -0.36
CA GLN A 231 -23.95 -17.39 -1.66
C GLN A 231 -23.07 -16.13 -1.52
N PRO A 232 -22.13 -15.89 -2.45
CA PRO A 232 -21.45 -14.60 -2.56
C PRO A 232 -22.42 -13.46 -2.93
N ASP A 233 -22.10 -12.24 -2.49
CA ASP A 233 -22.86 -11.00 -2.77
C ASP A 233 -21.90 -9.80 -2.74
N LEU A 234 -22.25 -8.70 -3.42
CA LEU A 234 -21.50 -7.42 -3.36
C LEU A 234 -21.25 -6.92 -1.92
N ARG A 235 -22.16 -7.24 -0.99
CA ARG A 235 -22.06 -6.86 0.42
C ARG A 235 -21.30 -7.88 1.28
N GLY A 236 -20.81 -8.98 0.71
CA GLY A 236 -20.09 -10.04 1.42
C GLY A 236 -20.78 -11.41 1.33
N ALA A 237 -20.55 -12.30 2.29
CA ALA A 237 -21.23 -13.60 2.32
C ALA A 237 -22.72 -13.42 2.69
N LYS A 238 -23.63 -13.78 1.79
CA LYS A 238 -25.08 -13.75 2.00
C LYS A 238 -25.55 -15.09 2.55
N GLY A 239 -26.17 -15.07 3.73
CA GLY A 239 -26.83 -16.23 4.33
C GLY A 239 -28.34 -15.99 4.46
N THR A 240 -29.13 -17.05 4.27
CA THR A 240 -30.60 -16.99 4.45
C THR A 240 -31.08 -18.08 5.40
N GLY A 241 -31.70 -17.65 6.50
CA GLY A 241 -32.27 -18.53 7.52
C GLY A 241 -33.80 -18.50 7.53
N THR A 242 -34.42 -19.60 7.97
CA THR A 242 -35.86 -19.71 8.20
C THR A 242 -36.14 -20.18 9.63
N ALA A 243 -37.38 -20.03 10.11
CA ALA A 243 -37.76 -20.49 11.44
C ALA A 243 -37.48 -22.00 11.67
N SER A 244 -37.51 -22.82 10.61
CA SER A 244 -37.25 -24.26 10.65
C SER A 244 -35.80 -24.66 10.36
N GLN A 245 -35.02 -23.79 9.70
CA GLN A 245 -33.67 -24.12 9.26
C GLN A 245 -32.78 -22.87 9.27
N GLN A 246 -31.79 -22.86 10.15
CA GLN A 246 -30.76 -21.82 10.19
C GLN A 246 -29.72 -22.05 9.09
N ALA A 247 -29.18 -20.97 8.53
CA ALA A 247 -27.94 -21.04 7.76
C ALA A 247 -26.75 -20.94 8.71
N VAL A 248 -25.82 -21.89 8.62
CA VAL A 248 -24.60 -21.94 9.45
C VAL A 248 -23.40 -22.22 8.55
N GLN A 249 -22.32 -21.50 8.78
CA GLN A 249 -21.04 -21.71 8.13
C GLN A 249 -19.95 -21.73 9.21
N MET A 250 -19.21 -22.84 9.33
CA MET A 250 -18.08 -22.95 10.26
C MET A 250 -16.77 -23.03 9.49
N TYR A 251 -15.72 -22.46 10.07
CA TYR A 251 -14.40 -22.35 9.47
C TYR A 251 -13.37 -23.14 10.27
N GLY A 252 -12.24 -23.48 9.62
CA GLY A 252 -11.18 -24.24 10.27
C GLY A 252 -10.41 -23.47 11.36
N VAL A 253 -10.53 -22.14 11.39
CA VAL A 253 -9.81 -21.28 12.33
C VAL A 253 -10.40 -21.37 13.74
N SER A 254 -9.52 -21.62 14.72
CA SER A 254 -9.87 -21.72 16.15
C SER A 254 -8.79 -21.10 17.02
N ASP A 255 -9.21 -20.35 18.04
CA ASP A 255 -8.34 -19.88 19.12
C ASP A 255 -9.10 -19.95 20.46
N GLY A 256 -8.36 -20.05 21.57
CA GLY A 256 -8.91 -19.90 22.91
C GLY A 256 -9.19 -18.43 23.21
N ASP A 257 -8.15 -17.60 23.12
CA ASP A 257 -8.18 -16.19 23.50
C ASP A 257 -7.96 -15.31 22.27
N PHE A 258 -8.93 -14.45 21.94
CA PHE A 258 -8.94 -13.73 20.68
C PHE A 258 -9.72 -12.42 20.73
N VAL A 259 -9.48 -11.60 19.71
CA VAL A 259 -10.38 -10.54 19.24
C VAL A 259 -10.99 -11.01 17.91
N TYR A 260 -12.32 -11.12 17.85
CA TYR A 260 -13.07 -11.49 16.65
C TYR A 260 -13.93 -10.31 16.19
N GLU A 261 -13.56 -9.76 15.04
CA GLU A 261 -14.22 -8.62 14.40
C GLU A 261 -15.07 -9.07 13.21
N GLY A 262 -16.17 -8.37 12.92
CA GLY A 262 -16.94 -8.61 11.69
C GLY A 262 -18.09 -7.63 11.50
N ASP A 263 -18.43 -7.37 10.24
CA ASP A 263 -19.54 -6.51 9.87
C ASP A 263 -20.77 -7.34 9.49
N ILE A 264 -21.95 -6.93 9.97
CA ILE A 264 -23.25 -7.56 9.66
C ILE A 264 -24.19 -6.50 9.06
N ALA A 265 -24.76 -6.80 7.89
CA ALA A 265 -25.88 -6.04 7.32
C ALA A 265 -27.10 -6.95 7.14
N PHE A 266 -28.31 -6.39 7.20
CA PHE A 266 -29.56 -7.14 7.07
C PHE A 266 -30.26 -6.86 5.74
N GLY A 267 -30.93 -7.88 5.20
CA GLY A 267 -31.89 -7.75 4.11
C GLY A 267 -33.15 -6.99 4.54
N SER A 268 -34.07 -6.80 3.59
CA SER A 268 -35.39 -6.18 3.87
C SER A 268 -36.30 -7.09 4.70
N ASP A 269 -36.09 -8.41 4.61
CA ASP A 269 -36.66 -9.42 5.49
C ASP A 269 -35.97 -9.37 6.87
N ALA A 270 -36.73 -9.02 7.90
CA ALA A 270 -36.19 -8.89 9.25
C ALA A 270 -35.58 -10.23 9.71
N GLY A 271 -34.35 -10.16 10.24
CA GLY A 271 -33.57 -11.33 10.59
C GLY A 271 -32.79 -11.25 11.88
N GLU A 272 -32.19 -12.38 12.24
CA GLU A 272 -31.21 -12.52 13.31
C GLU A 272 -29.96 -13.18 12.72
N ALA A 273 -28.81 -12.56 12.90
CA ALA A 273 -27.53 -13.00 12.34
C ALA A 273 -26.42 -12.89 13.38
N ALA A 274 -25.45 -13.80 13.36
CA ALA A 274 -24.47 -13.92 14.42
C ALA A 274 -23.08 -14.32 13.96
N LEU A 275 -22.08 -13.80 14.67
CA LEU A 275 -20.72 -14.34 14.70
C LEU A 275 -20.66 -15.45 15.75
N ARG A 276 -20.24 -16.65 15.36
CA ARG A 276 -20.07 -17.83 16.21
C ARG A 276 -18.60 -18.04 16.57
N PHE A 277 -18.34 -18.47 17.80
CA PHE A 277 -16.99 -18.73 18.27
C PHE A 277 -16.96 -19.80 19.34
N ARG A 278 -15.77 -20.41 19.52
CA ARG A 278 -15.54 -21.55 20.41
C ARG A 278 -16.55 -22.68 20.18
N GLY A 279 -16.93 -22.89 18.92
CA GLY A 279 -17.91 -23.90 18.51
C GLY A 279 -17.27 -25.22 18.06
N ASP A 280 -18.09 -26.26 17.97
CA ASP A 280 -17.70 -27.53 17.34
C ASP A 280 -17.68 -27.44 15.80
N GLU A 281 -17.38 -28.57 15.15
CA GLU A 281 -17.25 -28.66 13.69
C GLU A 281 -18.50 -28.25 12.92
N ARG A 282 -19.68 -28.38 13.52
CA ARG A 282 -20.98 -28.09 12.91
C ARG A 282 -21.65 -26.85 13.49
N GLY A 283 -21.02 -26.21 14.48
CA GLY A 283 -21.55 -25.05 15.19
C GLY A 283 -22.74 -25.38 16.10
N LEU A 284 -22.88 -26.62 16.58
CA LEU A 284 -23.99 -27.04 17.44
C LEU A 284 -23.77 -26.68 18.92
N SER A 285 -22.51 -26.52 19.32
CA SER A 285 -22.05 -25.99 20.62
C SER A 285 -21.24 -24.70 20.44
N GLY A 286 -20.85 -24.06 21.54
CA GLY A 286 -20.12 -22.79 21.55
C GLY A 286 -21.01 -21.58 21.82
N TYR A 287 -20.49 -20.39 21.49
CA TYR A 287 -21.18 -19.12 21.66
C TYR A 287 -21.56 -18.49 20.31
N ALA A 288 -22.56 -17.62 20.34
CA ALA A 288 -22.97 -16.78 19.23
C ALA A 288 -23.26 -15.36 19.75
N VAL A 289 -22.61 -14.36 19.17
CA VAL A 289 -23.01 -12.96 19.31
C VAL A 289 -23.96 -12.64 18.17
N ALA A 290 -25.25 -12.53 18.49
CA ALA A 290 -26.32 -12.28 17.54
C ALA A 290 -26.76 -10.82 17.56
N LEU A 291 -26.93 -10.23 16.38
CA LEU A 291 -27.73 -9.02 16.20
C LEU A 291 -29.14 -9.42 15.80
N ARG A 292 -30.13 -8.90 16.53
CA ARG A 292 -31.55 -9.11 16.24
C ARG A 292 -32.18 -7.79 15.83
N ARG A 293 -32.79 -7.77 14.64
CA ARG A 293 -33.45 -6.58 14.11
C ARG A 293 -34.86 -6.43 14.67
N GLU A 294 -35.18 -5.26 15.20
CA GLU A 294 -36.47 -4.93 15.82
C GLU A 294 -36.79 -3.44 15.54
N ASN A 295 -37.90 -3.14 14.84
CA ASN A 295 -38.41 -1.77 14.62
C ASN A 295 -37.38 -0.72 14.14
N GLY A 296 -36.58 -1.04 13.11
CA GLY A 296 -35.55 -0.11 12.59
C GLY A 296 -34.33 0.04 13.49
N GLN A 297 -34.15 -0.87 14.46
CA GLN A 297 -33.00 -0.96 15.34
C GLN A 297 -32.47 -2.40 15.38
N VAL A 298 -31.28 -2.59 15.95
CA VAL A 298 -30.77 -3.90 16.35
C VAL A 298 -30.44 -3.94 17.84
N ARG A 299 -30.61 -5.11 18.45
CA ARG A 299 -30.08 -5.44 19.78
C ARG A 299 -29.06 -6.56 19.67
N ALA A 300 -28.00 -6.46 20.45
CA ALA A 300 -27.00 -7.50 20.54
C ALA A 300 -27.36 -8.51 21.64
N GLN A 301 -27.16 -9.78 21.37
CA GLN A 301 -27.32 -10.87 22.34
C GLN A 301 -26.12 -11.78 22.31
N LEU A 302 -25.59 -12.12 23.48
CA LEU A 302 -24.67 -13.24 23.63
C LEU A 302 -25.49 -14.49 23.97
N LYS A 303 -25.38 -15.52 23.15
CA LYS A 303 -26.10 -16.79 23.27
C LYS A 303 -25.14 -17.97 23.28
N LYS A 304 -25.60 -19.10 23.82
CA LYS A 304 -25.04 -20.42 23.48
C LYS A 304 -25.58 -20.86 22.13
N ALA A 305 -24.84 -21.71 21.40
CA ALA A 305 -25.29 -22.26 20.12
C ALA A 305 -26.63 -23.03 20.20
N SER A 306 -26.99 -23.51 21.39
CA SER A 306 -28.32 -24.09 21.69
C SER A 306 -29.48 -23.09 21.67
N GLY A 307 -29.21 -21.79 21.57
CA GLY A 307 -30.19 -20.70 21.60
C GLY A 307 -30.39 -20.06 22.99
N ALA A 308 -29.79 -20.62 24.04
CA ALA A 308 -29.89 -20.05 25.39
C ALA A 308 -29.21 -18.67 25.46
N VAL A 309 -29.98 -17.63 25.78
CA VAL A 309 -29.48 -16.25 25.95
C VAL A 309 -28.71 -16.12 27.27
N ILE A 310 -27.46 -15.69 27.20
CA ILE A 310 -26.60 -15.37 28.35
C ILE A 310 -26.82 -13.91 28.76
N ALA A 311 -26.77 -13.00 27.78
CA ALA A 311 -26.95 -11.57 28.00
C ALA A 311 -27.54 -10.89 26.77
N THR A 312 -28.21 -9.76 26.99
CA THR A 312 -28.74 -8.87 25.94
C THR A 312 -28.25 -7.45 26.22
N SER A 313 -27.86 -6.71 25.19
CA SER A 313 -27.43 -5.32 25.33
C SER A 313 -28.56 -4.44 25.84
N ALA A 314 -28.26 -3.59 26.82
CA ALA A 314 -29.22 -2.61 27.33
C ALA A 314 -29.60 -1.59 26.24
N ARG A 315 -28.60 -1.13 25.48
CA ARG A 315 -28.76 -0.24 24.32
C ARG A 315 -29.29 -1.02 23.10
N ALA A 316 -30.11 -0.33 22.30
CA ALA A 316 -30.42 -0.69 20.92
C ALA A 316 -29.70 0.28 19.97
N TYR A 317 -29.38 -0.19 18.77
CA TYR A 317 -28.56 0.53 17.79
C TYR A 317 -29.41 0.86 16.56
N PRO A 318 -29.43 2.12 16.07
CA PRO A 318 -30.18 2.49 14.87
C PRO A 318 -29.78 1.63 13.67
N SER A 319 -30.76 1.13 12.91
CA SER A 319 -30.52 0.22 11.79
C SER A 319 -31.46 0.52 10.63
N GLN A 320 -31.08 1.53 9.85
CA GLN A 320 -31.77 1.90 8.61
C GLN A 320 -31.59 0.81 7.53
N PRO A 321 -32.43 0.77 6.49
CA PRO A 321 -32.19 -0.11 5.35
C PRO A 321 -30.77 0.08 4.79
N GLY A 322 -30.02 -1.03 4.63
CA GLY A 322 -28.63 -0.98 4.19
C GLY A 322 -27.60 -0.67 5.28
N ALA A 323 -28.02 -0.41 6.52
CA ALA A 323 -27.10 -0.22 7.63
C ALA A 323 -26.19 -1.44 7.83
N ARG A 324 -24.92 -1.14 8.13
CA ARG A 324 -23.88 -2.12 8.42
C ARG A 324 -23.44 -1.92 9.86
N HIS A 325 -23.52 -2.99 10.65
CA HIS A 325 -23.13 -2.97 12.05
C HIS A 325 -21.78 -3.65 12.23
N HIS A 326 -20.86 -2.97 12.92
CA HIS A 326 -19.55 -3.51 13.23
C HIS A 326 -19.56 -4.17 14.61
N LEU A 327 -19.05 -5.40 14.70
CA LEU A 327 -18.91 -6.13 15.95
C LEU A 327 -17.43 -6.37 16.26
N GLU A 328 -17.05 -6.13 17.52
CA GLU A 328 -15.73 -6.48 18.07
C GLU A 328 -15.95 -7.33 19.33
N ILE A 329 -15.53 -8.59 19.29
CA ILE A 329 -15.65 -9.55 20.39
C ILE A 329 -14.28 -9.81 20.99
N SER A 330 -14.04 -9.39 22.22
CA SER A 330 -12.84 -9.76 22.99
C SER A 330 -13.18 -10.91 23.93
N ALA A 331 -12.61 -12.09 23.68
CA ALA A 331 -12.78 -13.28 24.51
C ALA A 331 -11.42 -13.69 25.06
N VAL A 332 -11.20 -13.50 26.37
CA VAL A 332 -9.94 -13.83 27.05
C VAL A 332 -10.25 -14.62 28.33
N GLY A 333 -9.80 -15.87 28.38
CA GLY A 333 -10.22 -16.84 29.38
C GLY A 333 -11.75 -17.02 29.36
N SER A 334 -12.39 -16.83 30.51
CA SER A 334 -13.85 -16.85 30.65
C SER A 334 -14.51 -15.48 30.45
N ARG A 335 -13.74 -14.39 30.31
CA ARG A 335 -14.28 -13.05 30.12
C ARG A 335 -14.61 -12.82 28.65
N ILE A 336 -15.84 -12.41 28.36
CA ILE A 336 -16.32 -12.11 27.01
C ILE A 336 -16.87 -10.69 27.01
N GLN A 337 -16.31 -9.84 26.17
CA GLN A 337 -16.77 -8.47 25.94
C GLN A 337 -17.17 -8.30 24.47
N LEU A 338 -18.27 -7.58 24.25
CA LEU A 338 -18.79 -7.25 22.94
C LEU A 338 -18.91 -5.74 22.81
N PHE A 339 -18.34 -5.18 21.75
CA PHE A 339 -18.56 -3.82 21.30
C PHE A 339 -19.33 -3.84 19.98
N VAL A 340 -20.20 -2.86 19.79
CA VAL A 340 -21.05 -2.72 18.61
C VAL A 340 -20.88 -1.29 18.11
N ASP A 341 -20.76 -1.07 16.81
CA ASP A 341 -20.73 0.24 16.13
C ASP A 341 -19.79 1.27 16.77
N GLY A 342 -18.58 0.82 17.12
CA GLY A 342 -17.48 1.66 17.60
C GLY A 342 -17.72 2.32 18.96
N TYR A 343 -18.81 2.00 19.67
CA TYR A 343 -19.08 2.60 20.96
C TYR A 343 -18.03 2.15 22.01
N ALA A 344 -17.46 3.12 22.73
CA ALA A 344 -16.36 2.87 23.67
C ALA A 344 -16.73 1.94 24.84
N THR A 345 -17.99 1.97 25.31
CA THR A 345 -18.47 1.06 26.36
C THR A 345 -18.97 -0.24 25.76
N ALA A 346 -18.52 -1.38 26.29
CA ALA A 346 -18.96 -2.70 25.86
C ALA A 346 -20.49 -2.83 25.98
N ALA A 347 -21.13 -3.28 24.90
CA ALA A 347 -22.55 -3.59 24.83
C ALA A 347 -22.94 -4.74 25.77
N ILE A 348 -22.03 -5.73 25.89
CA ILE A 348 -22.13 -6.88 26.79
C ILE A 348 -20.74 -7.13 27.38
N SER A 349 -20.66 -7.41 28.68
CA SER A 349 -19.44 -7.83 29.37
C SER A 349 -19.81 -8.87 30.41
N VAL A 350 -19.43 -10.13 30.21
CA VAL A 350 -19.78 -11.25 31.09
C VAL A 350 -18.60 -12.16 31.38
N THR A 351 -18.77 -13.04 32.37
CA THR A 351 -17.85 -14.15 32.65
C THR A 351 -18.59 -15.47 32.46
N ASP A 352 -18.22 -16.25 31.45
CA ASP A 352 -18.76 -17.57 31.17
C ASP A 352 -17.62 -18.50 30.68
N GLY A 353 -17.41 -19.61 31.39
CA GLY A 353 -16.35 -20.59 31.10
C GLY A 353 -16.85 -21.88 30.47
N SER A 354 -18.08 -21.90 29.94
CA SER A 354 -18.69 -23.11 29.35
C SER A 354 -17.89 -23.65 28.16
N TYR A 355 -17.26 -22.76 27.37
CA TYR A 355 -16.42 -23.12 26.23
C TYR A 355 -15.12 -22.32 26.27
N ALA A 356 -13.98 -23.02 26.26
CA ALA A 356 -12.65 -22.39 26.37
C ALA A 356 -11.98 -22.13 25.01
N SER A 357 -12.26 -22.96 24.00
CA SER A 357 -11.72 -22.84 22.64
C SER A 357 -12.65 -23.55 21.64
N GLY A 358 -12.41 -23.36 20.34
CA GLY A 358 -13.16 -24.03 19.28
C GLY A 358 -13.19 -23.21 17.99
N ARG A 359 -13.94 -23.68 16.99
CA ARG A 359 -14.03 -23.05 15.66
C ARG A 359 -14.82 -21.75 15.68
N THR A 360 -14.53 -20.92 14.69
CA THR A 360 -15.29 -19.71 14.36
C THR A 360 -16.32 -19.99 13.28
N GLY A 361 -17.36 -19.16 13.21
CA GLY A 361 -18.44 -19.35 12.25
C GLY A 361 -19.35 -18.14 12.09
N LEU A 362 -20.24 -18.24 11.11
CA LEU A 362 -21.29 -17.28 10.82
C LEU A 362 -22.63 -18.01 10.85
N SER A 363 -23.70 -17.34 11.24
CA SER A 363 -25.03 -17.90 11.09
C SER A 363 -26.13 -16.88 10.90
N VAL A 364 -27.17 -17.28 10.16
CA VAL A 364 -28.41 -16.54 10.00
C VAL A 364 -29.55 -17.42 10.50
N ALA A 365 -30.18 -17.01 11.59
CA ALA A 365 -31.26 -17.75 12.21
C ALA A 365 -32.60 -17.52 11.51
N SER A 366 -32.83 -16.30 11.01
CA SER A 366 -34.04 -15.93 10.26
C SER A 366 -33.73 -14.77 9.32
N GLY A 367 -34.46 -14.69 8.20
CA GLY A 367 -34.30 -13.65 7.18
C GLY A 367 -32.98 -13.77 6.43
N THR A 368 -32.55 -12.66 5.83
CA THR A 368 -31.30 -12.57 5.07
C THR A 368 -30.32 -11.65 5.76
N ALA A 369 -29.05 -12.04 5.81
CA ALA A 369 -27.97 -11.20 6.31
C ALA A 369 -26.70 -11.38 5.49
N TYR A 370 -25.85 -10.35 5.55
CA TYR A 370 -24.60 -10.23 4.82
C TYR A 370 -23.48 -10.03 5.82
N PHE A 371 -22.39 -10.77 5.63
CA PHE A 371 -21.21 -10.70 6.47
C PHE A 371 -20.02 -10.20 5.67
N GLN A 372 -19.29 -9.22 6.20
CA GLN A 372 -18.11 -8.66 5.56
C GLN A 372 -17.01 -8.37 6.60
N ASN A 373 -15.76 -8.26 6.14
CA ASN A 373 -14.62 -7.86 6.98
C ASN A 373 -14.48 -8.69 8.27
N THR A 374 -14.63 -10.01 8.18
CA THR A 374 -14.61 -10.90 9.35
C THR A 374 -13.20 -11.39 9.65
N TYR A 375 -12.67 -11.04 10.81
CA TYR A 375 -11.32 -11.40 11.18
C TYR A 375 -11.19 -11.84 12.63
N ILE A 376 -10.50 -12.95 12.85
CA ILE A 376 -10.09 -13.38 14.19
C ILE A 376 -8.59 -13.22 14.35
N THR A 377 -8.17 -12.57 15.43
CA THR A 377 -6.77 -12.37 15.81
C THR A 377 -6.57 -12.89 17.22
N ALA A 378 -5.53 -13.69 17.47
CA ALA A 378 -5.19 -14.14 18.82
C ALA A 378 -5.01 -12.92 19.75
N ALA A 379 -5.49 -12.99 20.98
CA ALA A 379 -5.45 -11.85 21.90
C ALA A 379 -4.01 -11.42 22.24
N ALA A 380 -3.06 -12.36 22.17
CA ALA A 380 -1.64 -12.10 22.37
C ALA A 380 -0.99 -11.32 21.22
N ASP A 381 -1.58 -11.40 20.01
CA ASP A 381 -1.06 -10.86 18.76
C ASP A 381 -1.80 -9.58 18.29
N TYR A 382 -2.92 -9.24 18.94
CA TYR A 382 -3.73 -8.07 18.58
C TYR A 382 -2.98 -6.77 18.91
N TYR A 383 -2.57 -6.03 17.86
CA TYR A 383 -1.76 -4.81 17.95
C TYR A 383 -0.41 -5.00 18.67
N THR A 384 0.30 -6.09 18.36
CA THR A 384 1.64 -6.37 18.92
C THR A 384 2.71 -6.64 17.87
N GLU A 385 2.44 -6.34 16.59
CA GLU A 385 3.41 -6.49 15.52
C GLU A 385 4.63 -5.58 15.75
N LYS A 386 5.78 -5.94 15.14
CA LYS A 386 6.98 -5.09 15.13
C LYS A 386 6.58 -3.68 14.69
N TYR A 387 7.07 -2.66 15.40
CA TYR A 387 6.80 -1.23 15.16
C TYR A 387 5.36 -0.78 15.43
N ARG A 388 4.44 -1.62 15.90
CA ARG A 388 3.05 -1.21 16.14
C ARG A 388 2.97 -0.16 17.25
N PRO A 389 2.43 1.05 17.01
CA PRO A 389 2.29 2.08 18.03
C PRO A 389 1.39 1.65 19.17
N ALA A 390 1.81 1.92 20.40
CA ALA A 390 1.06 1.62 21.60
C ALA A 390 -0.04 2.63 21.89
N TYR A 391 0.10 3.89 21.43
CA TYR A 391 -0.87 4.96 21.72
C TYR A 391 -1.14 5.94 20.57
N HIS A 392 -0.47 5.81 19.42
CA HIS A 392 -0.88 6.49 18.18
C HIS A 392 -1.96 5.69 17.47
N TYR A 393 -2.86 6.37 16.75
CA TYR A 393 -3.80 5.68 15.89
C TYR A 393 -3.04 5.06 14.71
N SER A 394 -3.16 3.75 14.55
CA SER A 394 -2.81 3.02 13.34
C SER A 394 -3.97 2.09 12.97
N PRO A 395 -4.22 1.88 11.68
CA PRO A 395 -5.29 1.00 11.26
C PRO A 395 -4.90 -0.44 11.64
N ALA A 396 -5.87 -1.22 12.12
CA ALA A 396 -5.63 -2.62 12.45
C ALA A 396 -5.04 -3.38 11.25
N ARG A 397 -5.51 -3.01 10.04
CA ARG A 397 -5.19 -3.59 8.74
C ARG A 397 -5.30 -2.50 7.67
N GLY A 398 -4.56 -2.65 6.57
CA GLY A 398 -4.59 -1.68 5.46
C GLY A 398 -3.67 -0.49 5.72
N SER A 399 -3.99 0.65 5.11
CA SER A 399 -3.15 1.84 5.12
C SER A 399 -3.90 3.04 5.69
N ALA A 400 -3.27 3.79 6.59
CA ALA A 400 -3.71 5.12 6.98
C ALA A 400 -2.82 6.16 6.30
N SER A 401 -3.43 7.09 5.58
CA SER A 401 -2.80 8.32 5.15
C SER A 401 -3.51 9.55 5.73
N ASP A 402 -3.84 10.54 4.90
CA ASP A 402 -4.38 11.83 5.33
C ASP A 402 -5.55 11.67 6.32
N PRO A 403 -5.51 12.30 7.50
CA PRO A 403 -6.69 12.42 8.34
C PRO A 403 -7.75 13.26 7.60
N ASN A 404 -8.98 12.80 7.64
CA ASN A 404 -10.12 13.43 6.98
C ASN A 404 -11.27 13.61 7.97
N GLY A 405 -12.22 14.47 7.60
CA GLY A 405 -13.52 14.48 8.26
C GLY A 405 -13.49 14.73 9.77
N LEU A 406 -12.41 15.32 10.32
CA LEU A 406 -12.22 15.43 11.76
C LEU A 406 -13.31 16.30 12.37
N VAL A 407 -14.24 15.67 13.10
CA VAL A 407 -15.40 16.33 13.69
C VAL A 407 -15.71 15.76 15.05
N TYR A 408 -16.00 16.63 16.00
CA TYR A 408 -16.57 16.25 17.28
C TYR A 408 -18.09 16.38 17.22
N TYR A 409 -18.80 15.28 17.45
CA TYR A 409 -20.26 15.25 17.34
C TYR A 409 -20.88 14.34 18.39
N GLU A 410 -21.86 14.88 19.12
CA GLU A 410 -22.64 14.17 20.14
C GLU A 410 -21.82 13.31 21.13
N GLY A 411 -20.65 13.80 21.55
CA GLY A 411 -19.81 13.15 22.55
C GLY A 411 -18.60 12.40 22.00
N GLU A 412 -18.46 12.28 20.68
CA GLU A 412 -17.43 11.46 20.03
C GLU A 412 -16.55 12.30 19.10
N TYR A 413 -15.26 12.00 19.12
CA TYR A 413 -14.29 12.43 18.14
C TYR A 413 -14.31 11.45 16.96
N HIS A 414 -14.59 11.95 15.76
CA HIS A 414 -14.53 11.17 14.54
C HIS A 414 -13.19 11.39 13.84
N LEU A 415 -12.46 10.30 13.63
CA LEU A 415 -11.26 10.26 12.79
C LEU A 415 -11.61 9.48 11.53
N PHE A 416 -11.79 10.19 10.42
CA PHE A 416 -11.74 9.53 9.12
C PHE A 416 -10.31 9.61 8.61
N HIS A 417 -9.94 8.72 7.72
CA HIS A 417 -8.67 8.84 7.00
C HIS A 417 -8.77 8.16 5.65
N GLN A 418 -7.87 8.57 4.77
CA GLN A 418 -7.71 7.94 3.46
C GLN A 418 -7.25 6.48 3.61
N ASP A 419 -7.88 5.60 2.83
CA ASP A 419 -7.45 4.23 2.56
C ASP A 419 -7.81 3.89 1.10
N GLY A 420 -6.82 3.94 0.20
CA GLY A 420 -7.01 3.58 -1.22
C GLY A 420 -8.05 4.43 -1.97
N GLY A 421 -8.25 5.69 -1.60
CA GLY A 421 -9.30 6.55 -2.19
C GLY A 421 -10.70 6.29 -1.64
N THR A 422 -10.80 5.68 -0.46
CA THR A 422 -12.01 5.61 0.38
C THR A 422 -11.74 6.32 1.71
N TRP A 423 -12.80 6.68 2.44
CA TRP A 423 -12.67 7.14 3.82
C TRP A 423 -12.91 5.98 4.79
N ALA A 424 -11.84 5.49 5.40
CA ALA A 424 -11.90 4.66 6.60
C ALA A 424 -12.32 5.50 7.81
N HIS A 425 -12.81 4.86 8.87
CA HIS A 425 -13.43 5.56 10.00
C HIS A 425 -13.11 4.90 11.34
N ALA A 426 -12.76 5.72 12.32
CA ALA A 426 -12.71 5.39 13.73
C ALA A 426 -13.34 6.49 14.59
N VAL A 427 -13.79 6.11 15.79
CA VAL A 427 -14.31 7.04 16.79
C VAL A 427 -13.61 6.86 18.13
N SER A 428 -13.52 7.93 18.91
CA SER A 428 -13.00 7.92 20.27
C SER A 428 -13.81 8.88 21.14
N THR A 429 -13.81 8.68 22.46
CA THR A 429 -14.36 9.64 23.43
C THR A 429 -13.28 10.47 24.13
N ASP A 430 -12.00 10.17 23.88
CA ASP A 430 -10.87 10.77 24.59
C ASP A 430 -9.63 11.02 23.72
N LEU A 431 -9.77 10.91 22.39
CA LEU A 431 -8.69 11.05 21.39
C LEU A 431 -7.56 10.02 21.49
N ALA A 432 -7.64 9.04 22.39
CA ALA A 432 -6.59 8.03 22.61
C ALA A 432 -7.10 6.61 22.33
N HIS A 433 -8.25 6.23 22.89
CA HIS A 433 -8.84 4.91 22.71
C HIS A 433 -9.77 4.91 21.50
N TRP A 434 -9.23 4.59 20.34
CA TRP A 434 -9.96 4.57 19.08
C TRP A 434 -10.65 3.23 18.84
N LYS A 435 -11.88 3.30 18.33
CA LYS A 435 -12.67 2.15 17.90
C LYS A 435 -12.97 2.25 16.41
N ARG A 436 -12.58 1.23 15.67
CA ARG A 436 -12.79 1.13 14.23
C ARG A 436 -14.28 1.02 13.90
N LEU A 437 -14.66 1.59 12.77
CA LEU A 437 -15.96 1.49 12.14
C LEU A 437 -15.79 0.97 10.70
N PRO A 438 -16.87 0.54 10.03
CA PRO A 438 -16.81 0.22 8.62
C PRO A 438 -16.37 1.43 7.79
N ILE A 439 -15.89 1.18 6.56
CA ILE A 439 -15.61 2.24 5.58
C ILE A 439 -16.83 3.16 5.46
N ALA A 440 -16.61 4.45 5.71
CA ALA A 440 -17.65 5.47 5.74
C ALA A 440 -18.05 5.89 4.32
N LEU A 441 -17.06 6.22 3.49
CA LEU A 441 -17.27 6.64 2.09
C LEU A 441 -16.45 5.73 1.15
N PRO A 442 -17.06 4.68 0.57
CA PRO A 442 -16.41 3.85 -0.44
C PRO A 442 -16.30 4.60 -1.78
N TRP A 443 -15.60 4.02 -2.76
CA TRP A 443 -15.68 4.50 -4.13
C TRP A 443 -17.13 4.53 -4.61
N ASN A 444 -17.48 5.54 -5.41
CA ASN A 444 -18.82 5.74 -5.93
C ASN A 444 -18.78 5.99 -7.43
N GLU A 445 -19.93 6.00 -8.11
CA GLU A 445 -19.99 6.16 -9.57
C GLU A 445 -19.27 7.37 -10.17
N HIS A 446 -18.88 8.36 -9.37
CA HIS A 446 -18.10 9.51 -9.80
C HIS A 446 -16.58 9.29 -9.73
N GLY A 447 -16.10 8.32 -8.95
CA GLY A 447 -14.69 7.96 -8.83
C GLY A 447 -14.27 7.59 -7.41
N HIS A 448 -13.00 7.77 -7.12
CA HIS A 448 -12.44 7.72 -5.77
C HIS A 448 -12.97 8.90 -4.93
N VAL A 449 -13.02 8.69 -3.62
CA VAL A 449 -13.36 9.67 -2.60
C VAL A 449 -12.06 10.05 -1.90
N TRP A 450 -11.48 11.16 -2.34
CA TRP A 450 -10.23 11.70 -1.81
C TRP A 450 -10.45 12.60 -0.57
N SER A 451 -9.34 13.08 -0.01
CA SER A 451 -9.29 13.85 1.24
C SER A 451 -10.29 15.01 1.30
N GLY A 452 -10.64 15.40 2.53
CA GLY A 452 -11.59 16.47 2.80
C GLY A 452 -11.99 16.58 4.27
N SER A 453 -13.10 17.25 4.55
CA SER A 453 -13.53 17.61 5.90
C SER A 453 -15.00 17.29 6.18
N ALA A 454 -15.37 17.30 7.46
CA ALA A 454 -16.74 17.10 7.90
C ALA A 454 -17.10 18.15 8.95
N ILE A 455 -18.39 18.47 9.01
CA ILE A 455 -18.97 19.42 9.97
C ILE A 455 -20.30 18.87 10.51
N ALA A 456 -20.70 19.39 11.68
CA ALA A 456 -22.06 19.23 12.17
C ALA A 456 -22.94 20.36 11.62
N ASP A 457 -24.08 20.00 11.02
CA ASP A 457 -25.14 20.93 10.67
C ASP A 457 -26.23 20.87 11.76
N ASP A 458 -25.99 21.56 12.87
CA ASP A 458 -26.85 21.50 14.06
C ASP A 458 -28.22 22.17 13.88
N ASN A 459 -28.36 23.01 12.86
CA ASN A 459 -29.57 23.82 12.63
C ASN A 459 -30.24 23.52 11.27
N ASN A 460 -29.82 22.45 10.60
CA ASN A 460 -30.29 22.09 9.26
C ASN A 460 -30.18 23.23 8.24
N ALA A 461 -29.08 24.00 8.26
CA ALA A 461 -28.83 25.06 7.29
C ALA A 461 -28.79 24.54 5.86
N SER A 462 -28.41 23.27 5.68
CA SER A 462 -28.43 22.57 4.40
C SER A 462 -29.82 22.11 3.93
N GLY A 463 -30.77 21.95 4.85
CA GLY A 463 -32.06 21.31 4.58
C GLY A 463 -32.03 19.78 4.46
N LEU A 464 -30.85 19.14 4.48
CA LEU A 464 -30.67 17.69 4.30
C LEU A 464 -31.25 16.84 5.44
N PHE A 465 -31.41 17.41 6.63
CA PHE A 465 -31.80 16.70 7.85
C PHE A 465 -33.27 16.85 8.23
N THR A 466 -34.09 17.43 7.34
CA THR A 466 -35.51 17.72 7.59
C THR A 466 -36.30 16.45 7.97
N ALA A 467 -36.01 15.32 7.32
CA ALA A 467 -36.67 14.04 7.60
C ALA A 467 -36.06 13.26 8.79
N SER A 468 -34.95 13.76 9.37
CA SER A 468 -34.11 13.00 10.31
C SER A 468 -33.82 13.76 11.61
N GLY A 469 -34.76 14.59 12.06
CA GLY A 469 -34.66 15.30 13.34
C GLY A 469 -33.93 16.65 13.29
N GLY A 470 -33.64 17.17 12.10
CA GLY A 470 -33.18 18.56 11.91
C GLY A 470 -31.70 18.81 12.20
N LYS A 471 -30.88 17.77 12.31
CA LYS A 471 -29.42 17.90 12.41
C LYS A 471 -28.69 16.62 11.99
N GLY A 472 -27.39 16.75 11.68
CA GLY A 472 -26.52 15.62 11.39
C GLY A 472 -25.14 16.06 10.93
N LEU A 473 -24.40 15.12 10.33
CA LEU A 473 -23.06 15.38 9.81
C LEU A 473 -23.08 15.54 8.29
N ILE A 474 -22.28 16.47 7.78
CA ILE A 474 -21.98 16.62 6.35
C ILE A 474 -20.48 16.42 6.15
N ALA A 475 -20.12 15.63 5.14
CA ALA A 475 -18.75 15.45 4.68
C ALA A 475 -18.61 16.06 3.27
N TYR A 476 -17.53 16.80 3.07
CA TYR A 476 -17.06 17.27 1.78
C TYR A 476 -15.77 16.55 1.44
N TYR A 477 -15.68 16.05 0.22
CA TYR A 477 -14.56 15.24 -0.23
C TYR A 477 -14.19 15.60 -1.66
N THR A 478 -12.98 15.28 -2.08
CA THR A 478 -12.61 15.39 -3.49
C THR A 478 -13.04 14.14 -4.26
N SER A 479 -13.89 14.30 -5.27
CA SER A 479 -14.18 13.24 -6.24
C SER A 479 -13.08 13.21 -7.29
N PHE A 480 -12.40 12.07 -7.43
CA PHE A 480 -11.34 11.86 -8.42
C PHE A 480 -11.65 10.67 -9.33
N ASN A 481 -11.71 10.90 -10.63
CA ASN A 481 -11.98 9.87 -11.63
C ASN A 481 -10.71 9.53 -12.43
N PRO A 482 -10.07 8.38 -12.19
CA PRO A 482 -8.79 8.04 -12.83
C PRO A 482 -8.85 7.91 -14.36
N ASP A 483 -10.04 7.73 -14.94
CA ASP A 483 -10.21 7.63 -16.39
C ASP A 483 -10.28 8.99 -17.09
N LEU A 484 -10.36 10.09 -16.33
CA LEU A 484 -10.48 11.44 -16.88
C LEU A 484 -9.14 12.21 -16.79
N PRO A 485 -8.87 13.16 -17.71
CA PRO A 485 -7.67 13.97 -17.66
C PRO A 485 -7.50 14.66 -16.30
N GLY A 486 -6.33 14.48 -15.67
CA GLY A 486 -6.04 15.04 -14.35
C GLY A 486 -6.98 14.56 -13.23
N GLY A 487 -7.73 13.48 -13.46
CA GLY A 487 -8.74 13.00 -12.53
C GLY A 487 -10.09 13.70 -12.58
N ASN A 488 -10.20 14.85 -13.26
CA ASN A 488 -11.34 15.77 -13.12
C ASN A 488 -11.76 15.96 -11.64
N GLN A 489 -10.82 16.42 -10.81
CA GLN A 489 -11.01 16.56 -9.36
C GLN A 489 -12.14 17.55 -9.06
N ARG A 490 -13.19 17.15 -8.34
CA ARG A 490 -14.38 17.98 -8.01
C ARG A 490 -14.70 17.89 -6.53
N ILE A 491 -15.51 18.81 -5.98
CA ILE A 491 -15.93 18.71 -4.57
C ILE A 491 -17.30 18.04 -4.48
N GLY A 492 -17.30 16.83 -3.91
CA GLY A 492 -18.50 16.08 -3.59
C GLY A 492 -19.00 16.33 -2.17
N ILE A 493 -20.23 15.88 -1.91
CA ILE A 493 -20.89 15.97 -0.59
C ILE A 493 -21.52 14.63 -0.22
N ALA A 494 -21.46 14.28 1.06
CA ALA A 494 -22.21 13.18 1.67
C ALA A 494 -22.77 13.64 3.02
N TYR A 495 -23.83 13.00 3.51
CA TYR A 495 -24.40 13.31 4.82
C TYR A 495 -24.75 12.07 5.63
N SER A 496 -24.74 12.21 6.95
CA SER A 496 -25.06 11.14 7.90
C SER A 496 -26.07 11.61 8.93
N THR A 497 -27.08 10.77 9.17
CA THR A 497 -28.20 11.03 10.09
C THR A 497 -28.13 10.19 11.37
N ASP A 498 -27.09 9.35 11.49
CA ASP A 498 -26.94 8.37 12.56
C ASP A 498 -25.60 8.50 13.29
N ARG A 499 -25.12 9.75 13.44
CA ARG A 499 -23.82 10.09 14.04
C ARG A 499 -22.64 9.51 13.27
N GLY A 500 -22.66 9.56 11.94
CA GLY A 500 -21.52 9.16 11.11
C GLY A 500 -21.32 7.66 10.94
N ARG A 501 -22.31 6.81 11.29
CA ARG A 501 -22.21 5.35 11.12
C ARG A 501 -22.52 4.94 9.68
N THR A 502 -23.49 5.60 9.06
CA THR A 502 -23.83 5.44 7.66
C THR A 502 -23.87 6.79 6.95
N TRP A 503 -23.50 6.78 5.67
CA TRP A 503 -23.40 7.97 4.84
C TRP A 503 -24.20 7.80 3.56
N VAL A 504 -24.85 8.89 3.15
CA VAL A 504 -25.68 8.94 1.94
C VAL A 504 -25.14 10.04 1.03
N TYR A 505 -25.00 9.72 -0.26
CA TYR A 505 -24.75 10.71 -1.30
C TYR A 505 -26.09 11.28 -1.77
N PRO A 506 -26.30 12.60 -1.75
CA PRO A 506 -27.55 13.20 -2.21
C PRO A 506 -27.66 13.10 -3.73
N GLU A 507 -28.63 12.31 -4.23
CA GLU A 507 -28.81 12.06 -5.67
C GLU A 507 -29.01 13.33 -6.51
N ALA A 508 -29.71 14.33 -5.97
CA ALA A 508 -29.98 15.58 -6.69
C ALA A 508 -28.75 16.47 -6.83
N ARG A 509 -27.75 16.34 -5.95
CA ARG A 509 -26.57 17.23 -5.90
C ARG A 509 -25.34 16.53 -5.30
N PRO A 510 -24.80 15.49 -5.96
CA PRO A 510 -23.65 14.75 -5.43
C PRO A 510 -22.34 15.54 -5.51
N ILE A 511 -22.26 16.56 -6.39
CA ILE A 511 -21.14 17.48 -6.55
C ILE A 511 -21.62 18.91 -6.23
N VAL A 512 -20.89 19.60 -5.35
CA VAL A 512 -21.21 20.98 -4.92
C VAL A 512 -20.33 22.03 -5.59
N ILE A 513 -19.11 21.66 -6.01
CA ILE A 513 -18.20 22.54 -6.76
C ILE A 513 -17.53 21.74 -7.88
N GLU A 514 -17.73 22.21 -9.11
CA GLU A 514 -17.03 21.67 -10.29
C GLU A 514 -15.58 22.16 -10.34
N ASN A 515 -14.71 21.41 -11.02
CA ASN A 515 -13.33 21.85 -11.24
C ASN A 515 -13.34 23.10 -12.13
N PRO A 516 -12.80 24.24 -11.69
CA PRO A 516 -12.74 25.44 -12.54
C PRO A 516 -11.83 25.24 -13.76
N GLY A 517 -10.93 24.26 -13.73
CA GLY A 517 -9.96 23.98 -14.79
C GLY A 517 -9.05 25.18 -15.05
N LYS A 518 -8.56 25.29 -16.29
CA LYS A 518 -7.69 26.39 -16.76
C LYS A 518 -8.46 27.54 -17.46
N GLN A 519 -9.72 27.79 -17.10
CA GLN A 519 -10.57 28.75 -17.81
C GLN A 519 -11.00 29.93 -16.93
N GLY A 520 -11.13 31.12 -17.53
CA GLY A 520 -11.69 32.30 -16.87
C GLY A 520 -10.67 33.11 -16.05
N ASP A 521 -11.16 33.78 -15.00
CA ASP A 521 -10.40 34.70 -14.12
C ASP A 521 -9.46 33.97 -13.12
N ASP A 522 -9.47 32.63 -13.11
CA ASP A 522 -8.57 31.77 -12.33
C ASP A 522 -7.79 30.84 -13.28
N PRO A 523 -6.51 31.14 -13.56
CA PRO A 523 -5.69 30.37 -14.49
C PRO A 523 -5.08 29.09 -13.89
N GLY A 524 -5.53 28.64 -12.71
CA GLY A 524 -4.94 27.50 -11.99
C GLY A 524 -5.00 26.16 -12.73
N GLY A 525 -4.21 25.19 -12.25
CA GLY A 525 -4.11 23.85 -12.83
C GLY A 525 -5.37 22.99 -12.67
N TRP A 526 -5.30 21.75 -13.17
CA TRP A 526 -6.37 20.74 -12.97
C TRP A 526 -6.43 20.18 -11.54
N ASP A 527 -5.40 20.46 -10.72
CA ASP A 527 -5.37 20.12 -9.31
C ASP A 527 -6.40 20.96 -8.55
N PHE A 528 -7.38 20.29 -7.93
CA PHE A 528 -8.48 20.91 -7.21
C PHE A 528 -9.02 19.98 -6.12
N ARG A 529 -8.46 20.05 -4.91
CA ARG A 529 -8.72 19.04 -3.88
C ARG A 529 -8.64 19.49 -2.43
N ASP A 530 -9.05 18.58 -1.55
CA ASP A 530 -8.92 18.64 -0.08
C ASP A 530 -9.76 19.75 0.55
N PRO A 531 -11.11 19.73 0.41
CA PRO A 531 -11.98 20.79 0.91
C PRO A 531 -12.03 20.83 2.45
N LYS A 532 -11.64 21.96 3.05
CA LYS A 532 -11.89 22.26 4.47
C LYS A 532 -13.01 23.28 4.63
N VAL A 533 -14.07 22.90 5.34
CA VAL A 533 -15.17 23.81 5.71
C VAL A 533 -15.03 24.31 7.14
N VAL A 534 -15.21 25.62 7.35
CA VAL A 534 -15.19 26.29 8.65
C VAL A 534 -16.29 27.34 8.76
N ARG A 535 -16.81 27.53 9.97
CA ARG A 535 -17.82 28.56 10.28
C ARG A 535 -17.16 29.92 10.50
N ASP A 536 -17.58 30.93 9.75
CA ASP A 536 -17.28 32.34 10.02
C ASP A 536 -18.50 32.98 10.70
N ALA A 537 -18.50 32.93 12.04
CA ALA A 537 -19.60 33.43 12.85
C ALA A 537 -19.79 34.95 12.74
N ALA A 538 -18.71 35.70 12.54
CA ALA A 538 -18.74 37.17 12.47
C ALA A 538 -19.53 37.68 11.26
N ASN A 539 -19.51 36.92 10.15
CA ASN A 539 -20.21 37.26 8.91
C ASN A 539 -21.39 36.31 8.60
N ASN A 540 -21.81 35.49 9.56
CA ASN A 540 -22.93 34.54 9.44
C ASN A 540 -22.85 33.63 8.19
N ARG A 541 -21.66 33.10 7.89
CA ARG A 541 -21.42 32.27 6.69
C ARG A 541 -20.50 31.08 6.99
N TRP A 542 -20.30 30.25 5.99
CA TRP A 542 -19.30 29.20 5.97
C TRP A 542 -18.25 29.52 4.91
N ILE A 543 -17.00 29.17 5.19
CA ILE A 543 -15.89 29.27 4.26
C ILE A 543 -15.41 27.86 3.96
N MET A 544 -15.20 27.56 2.69
CA MET A 544 -14.50 26.37 2.23
C MET A 544 -13.17 26.79 1.61
N VAL A 545 -12.07 26.18 2.06
CA VAL A 545 -10.78 26.29 1.37
C VAL A 545 -10.48 25.02 0.62
N VAL A 546 -9.97 25.15 -0.60
CA VAL A 546 -9.64 24.03 -1.49
C VAL A 546 -8.27 24.29 -2.10
N SER A 547 -7.40 23.29 -2.13
CA SER A 547 -6.13 23.41 -2.84
C SER A 547 -6.36 23.51 -4.36
N GLY A 548 -5.66 24.43 -5.00
CA GLY A 548 -5.58 24.59 -6.45
C GLY A 548 -4.27 24.12 -7.08
N GLY A 549 -3.49 23.29 -6.36
CA GLY A 549 -2.19 22.81 -6.79
C GLY A 549 -1.04 23.71 -6.34
N ASP A 550 -1.07 24.98 -6.71
CA ASP A 550 -0.04 25.98 -6.41
C ASP A 550 -0.54 27.16 -5.57
N HIS A 551 -1.81 27.15 -5.16
CA HIS A 551 -2.47 28.16 -4.34
C HIS A 551 -3.68 27.54 -3.62
N ILE A 552 -4.31 28.30 -2.72
CA ILE A 552 -5.56 27.94 -2.04
C ILE A 552 -6.70 28.82 -2.56
N ARG A 553 -7.83 28.19 -2.86
CA ARG A 553 -9.08 28.83 -3.30
C ARG A 553 -10.06 28.92 -2.13
N PHE A 554 -10.70 30.08 -1.97
CA PHE A 554 -11.68 30.33 -0.92
C PHE A 554 -13.08 30.41 -1.52
N PHE A 555 -14.03 29.71 -0.93
CA PHE A 555 -15.44 29.76 -1.30
C PHE A 555 -16.29 30.12 -0.08
N ALA A 556 -17.36 30.88 -0.29
CA ALA A 556 -18.32 31.22 0.76
C ALA A 556 -19.70 30.59 0.48
N SER A 557 -20.39 30.19 1.54
CA SER A 557 -21.78 29.70 1.50
C SER A 557 -22.58 30.22 2.68
N THR A 558 -23.91 30.28 2.53
CA THR A 558 -24.87 30.54 3.62
C THR A 558 -25.82 29.36 3.89
N ASN A 559 -25.72 28.29 3.10
CA ASN A 559 -26.60 27.12 3.19
C ASN A 559 -25.85 25.79 3.03
N LEU A 560 -24.51 25.79 3.03
CA LEU A 560 -23.65 24.60 2.92
C LEU A 560 -23.71 23.86 1.57
N LEU A 561 -24.61 24.24 0.66
CA LEU A 561 -24.79 23.59 -0.63
C LEU A 561 -24.29 24.47 -1.78
N ASP A 562 -24.63 25.75 -1.74
CA ASP A 562 -24.26 26.74 -2.75
C ASP A 562 -22.99 27.47 -2.33
N TRP A 563 -21.93 27.32 -3.13
CA TRP A 563 -20.60 27.86 -2.86
C TRP A 563 -20.21 28.87 -3.95
N THR A 564 -19.71 30.02 -3.54
CA THR A 564 -19.23 31.09 -4.43
C THR A 564 -17.75 31.33 -4.18
N LEU A 565 -16.92 31.32 -5.24
CA LEU A 565 -15.49 31.66 -5.13
C LEU A 565 -15.32 33.13 -4.69
N THR A 566 -14.53 33.37 -3.64
CA THR A 566 -14.32 34.71 -3.06
C THR A 566 -12.87 35.18 -3.12
N ASP A 567 -11.90 34.26 -3.15
CA ASP A 567 -10.48 34.61 -3.15
C ASP A 567 -9.57 33.47 -3.66
N ASN A 568 -8.36 33.84 -4.07
CA ASN A 568 -7.25 32.95 -4.38
C ASN A 568 -5.97 33.43 -3.67
N PHE A 569 -5.37 32.59 -2.83
CA PHE A 569 -4.22 32.93 -1.98
C PHE A 569 -3.04 32.00 -2.24
N GLY A 570 -1.81 32.54 -2.31
CA GLY A 570 -0.59 31.72 -2.29
C GLY A 570 0.29 31.76 -3.54
N TYR A 571 0.11 32.73 -4.44
CA TYR A 571 0.95 32.85 -5.64
C TYR A 571 2.33 33.48 -5.40
N GLY A 572 3.27 33.23 -6.31
CA GLY A 572 4.56 33.92 -6.33
C GLY A 572 5.49 33.47 -5.20
N ALA A 573 5.97 34.41 -4.37
CA ALA A 573 6.98 34.13 -3.35
C ALA A 573 6.52 33.19 -2.21
N TYR A 574 5.21 32.92 -2.14
CA TYR A 574 4.65 31.88 -1.27
C TYR A 574 5.02 30.46 -1.73
N VAL A 575 5.16 30.23 -3.04
CA VAL A 575 5.35 28.89 -3.61
C VAL A 575 6.81 28.44 -3.50
N ARG A 576 7.05 27.38 -2.73
CA ARG A 576 8.40 26.80 -2.52
C ARG A 576 8.67 25.53 -3.32
N GLY A 577 7.81 25.20 -4.28
CA GLY A 577 7.80 23.92 -5.00
C GLY A 577 6.87 22.92 -4.32
N GLY A 578 6.66 21.76 -4.97
CA GLY A 578 5.65 20.78 -4.52
C GLY A 578 4.22 21.26 -4.78
N VAL A 579 3.26 20.35 -4.64
CA VAL A 579 1.83 20.68 -4.69
C VAL A 579 1.37 21.04 -3.28
N TRP A 580 0.62 22.14 -3.13
CA TRP A 580 -0.08 22.45 -1.89
C TRP A 580 -1.25 21.49 -1.71
N GLU A 581 -1.42 20.92 -0.54
CA GLU A 581 -2.44 19.92 -0.22
C GLU A 581 -2.96 20.13 1.20
N CYS A 582 -4.13 19.54 1.47
CA CYS A 582 -4.75 19.48 2.79
C CYS A 582 -4.76 20.84 3.51
N PRO A 583 -5.39 21.88 2.92
CA PRO A 583 -5.54 23.15 3.62
C PRO A 583 -6.44 22.98 4.85
N ASP A 584 -6.05 23.59 5.96
CA ASP A 584 -6.91 23.75 7.13
C ASP A 584 -7.05 25.24 7.47
N LEU A 585 -8.26 25.67 7.81
CA LEU A 585 -8.56 27.07 8.13
C LEU A 585 -9.39 27.13 9.41
N PHE A 586 -8.91 27.91 10.39
CA PHE A 586 -9.64 28.09 11.64
C PHE A 586 -9.32 29.43 12.32
N PRO A 587 -10.29 30.03 13.04
CA PRO A 587 -10.04 31.18 13.89
C PRO A 587 -9.36 30.76 15.21
N MET A 588 -8.47 31.60 15.70
CA MET A 588 -7.72 31.42 16.95
C MET A 588 -7.66 32.72 17.74
N LYS A 589 -7.92 32.63 19.05
CA LYS A 589 -7.63 33.73 19.98
C LYS A 589 -6.12 33.81 20.24
N VAL A 590 -5.58 35.02 20.24
CA VAL A 590 -4.19 35.26 20.64
C VAL A 590 -4.13 35.19 22.17
N GLU A 591 -3.32 34.26 22.69
CA GLU A 591 -3.20 33.97 24.12
C GLU A 591 -2.91 35.24 24.94
N GLY A 592 -3.60 35.39 26.06
CA GLY A 592 -3.46 36.55 26.94
C GLY A 592 -4.07 37.85 26.41
N THR A 593 -4.82 37.80 25.30
CA THR A 593 -5.48 38.97 24.69
C THR A 593 -6.93 38.65 24.29
N GLY A 594 -7.66 39.67 23.82
CA GLY A 594 -8.98 39.52 23.18
C GLY A 594 -8.94 39.47 21.64
N GLU A 595 -7.74 39.52 21.04
CA GLU A 595 -7.56 39.53 19.58
C GLU A 595 -7.83 38.14 19.00
N THR A 596 -8.54 38.06 17.87
CA THR A 596 -8.77 36.82 17.11
C THR A 596 -8.12 36.96 15.74
N LYS A 597 -7.39 35.92 15.33
CA LYS A 597 -6.75 35.80 14.02
C LYS A 597 -7.22 34.54 13.30
N TRP A 598 -7.10 34.53 12.00
CA TRP A 598 -7.31 33.34 11.19
C TRP A 598 -5.97 32.67 10.90
N VAL A 599 -5.93 31.35 11.05
CA VAL A 599 -4.75 30.53 10.72
C VAL A 599 -5.12 29.65 9.54
N LEU A 600 -4.37 29.81 8.44
CA LEU A 600 -4.41 28.92 7.29
C LEU A 600 -3.19 28.01 7.36
N MET A 601 -3.39 26.69 7.42
CA MET A 601 -2.34 25.69 7.37
C MET A 601 -2.40 24.97 6.03
N ILE A 602 -1.24 24.55 5.53
CA ILE A 602 -1.14 23.72 4.33
C ILE A 602 -0.04 22.67 4.51
N SER A 603 -0.16 21.60 3.75
CA SER A 603 0.92 20.65 3.52
C SER A 603 1.46 20.84 2.10
N THR A 604 2.76 20.62 1.90
CA THR A 604 3.41 20.71 0.60
C THR A 604 4.00 19.35 0.23
N GLY A 605 3.59 18.79 -0.90
CA GLY A 605 4.11 17.53 -1.40
C GLY A 605 5.62 17.55 -1.60
N ALA A 606 6.24 16.36 -1.70
CA ALA A 606 7.68 16.24 -1.69
C ALA A 606 8.40 17.08 -2.76
N ASN A 607 9.42 17.83 -2.35
CA ASN A 607 10.22 18.66 -3.24
C ASN A 607 11.69 18.75 -2.79
N PRO A 608 12.67 18.81 -3.71
CA PRO A 608 14.07 19.01 -3.34
C PRO A 608 14.35 20.29 -2.54
N LYS A 609 13.58 21.36 -2.75
CA LYS A 609 13.74 22.64 -2.00
C LYS A 609 13.32 22.52 -0.54
N THR A 610 12.36 21.65 -0.24
CA THR A 610 11.87 21.34 1.12
C THR A 610 12.51 20.08 1.70
N GLN A 611 13.27 19.33 0.89
CA GLN A 611 13.86 18.03 1.21
C GLN A 611 12.78 17.03 1.64
N GLY A 612 11.83 16.80 0.74
CA GLY A 612 10.63 16.00 0.99
C GLY A 612 9.41 16.86 1.28
N SER A 613 8.39 16.26 1.88
CA SER A 613 7.15 16.95 2.24
C SER A 613 7.38 17.94 3.39
N ASP A 614 6.58 19.00 3.46
CA ASP A 614 6.70 20.07 4.48
C ASP A 614 5.30 20.52 4.93
N ALA A 615 5.20 21.07 6.14
CA ALA A 615 3.95 21.63 6.67
C ALA A 615 4.17 23.07 7.16
N GLU A 616 3.35 23.99 6.67
CA GLU A 616 3.47 25.42 6.98
C GLU A 616 2.12 26.06 7.30
N TYR A 617 2.18 27.23 7.92
CA TYR A 617 1.00 28.00 8.27
C TYR A 617 1.17 29.51 8.04
N PHE A 618 0.04 30.18 7.91
CA PHE A 618 -0.10 31.62 7.72
C PHE A 618 -1.05 32.15 8.78
N VAL A 619 -0.73 33.32 9.33
CA VAL A 619 -1.56 34.02 10.31
C VAL A 619 -2.06 35.30 9.68
N GLY A 620 -3.36 35.55 9.76
CA GLY A 620 -3.98 36.67 9.08
C GLY A 620 -5.40 36.97 9.52
N SER A 621 -6.17 37.55 8.61
CA SER A 621 -7.58 37.89 8.80
C SER A 621 -8.42 37.53 7.58
N LEU A 622 -9.73 37.36 7.78
CA LEU A 622 -10.70 37.25 6.70
C LEU A 622 -11.47 38.57 6.56
N THR A 623 -11.60 39.07 5.33
CA THR A 623 -12.44 40.24 5.04
C THR A 623 -13.93 39.89 5.08
N ALA A 624 -14.80 40.89 5.09
CA ALA A 624 -16.25 40.70 5.02
C ALA A 624 -16.72 40.03 3.72
N GLU A 625 -15.88 40.00 2.68
CA GLU A 625 -16.12 39.32 1.40
C GLU A 625 -15.56 37.89 1.38
N GLY A 626 -14.77 37.49 2.38
CA GLY A 626 -14.18 36.15 2.47
C GLY A 626 -12.79 36.03 1.83
N LYS A 627 -12.02 37.12 1.79
CA LYS A 627 -10.62 37.12 1.33
C LYS A 627 -9.64 36.95 2.47
N PHE A 628 -8.57 36.19 2.26
CA PHE A 628 -7.54 35.96 3.27
C PHE A 628 -6.39 36.96 3.12
N VAL A 629 -6.16 37.74 4.19
CA VAL A 629 -5.08 38.72 4.26
C VAL A 629 -4.05 38.24 5.27
N ASN A 630 -2.89 37.79 4.76
CA ASN A 630 -1.76 37.34 5.58
C ASN A 630 -1.09 38.54 6.27
N ASP A 631 -0.77 38.39 7.56
CA ASP A 631 -0.06 39.41 8.34
C ASP A 631 1.44 39.45 8.00
N ASN A 632 1.98 38.38 7.41
CA ASN A 632 3.40 38.26 7.06
C ASN A 632 3.65 38.47 5.55
N PRO A 633 4.85 38.94 5.15
CA PRO A 633 5.26 38.97 3.74
C PRO A 633 5.31 37.58 3.10
N ALA A 634 5.08 37.51 1.78
CA ALA A 634 4.93 36.26 1.04
C ALA A 634 6.09 35.25 1.15
N GLY A 635 7.33 35.71 1.37
CA GLY A 635 8.49 34.83 1.52
C GLY A 635 8.74 34.35 2.96
N ARG A 636 7.91 34.73 3.94
CA ARG A 636 8.09 34.33 5.34
C ARG A 636 7.41 32.98 5.60
N VAL A 637 8.24 31.95 5.79
CA VAL A 637 7.77 30.60 6.15
C VAL A 637 7.62 30.48 7.66
N LEU A 638 6.43 30.06 8.11
CA LEU A 638 6.20 29.59 9.47
C LEU A 638 5.94 28.09 9.40
N ARG A 639 6.86 27.29 9.95
CA ARG A 639 6.75 25.83 9.96
C ARG A 639 5.80 25.37 11.06
N THR A 640 4.93 24.43 10.72
CA THR A 640 4.08 23.76 11.71
C THR A 640 4.88 22.73 12.50
N ASP A 641 5.81 22.04 11.86
CA ASP A 641 6.67 21.02 12.46
C ASP A 641 8.06 21.07 11.81
N TYR A 642 9.10 20.70 12.56
CA TYR A 642 10.49 20.67 12.11
C TYR A 642 11.02 19.25 11.85
N GLY A 643 10.27 18.22 12.24
CA GLY A 643 10.49 16.84 11.83
C GLY A 643 10.04 16.61 10.38
N LYS A 644 10.18 15.38 9.90
CA LYS A 644 9.84 15.03 8.51
C LYS A 644 8.53 14.29 8.33
N GLU A 645 7.94 13.79 9.41
CA GLU A 645 6.70 13.03 9.38
C GLU A 645 5.55 13.77 10.04
N PHE A 646 5.19 14.92 9.45
CA PHE A 646 4.00 15.69 9.80
C PHE A 646 3.35 16.24 8.52
N TYR A 647 2.44 15.46 7.93
CA TYR A 647 1.80 15.78 6.65
C TYR A 647 0.27 15.74 6.77
N ALA A 648 -0.43 16.42 5.86
CA ALA A 648 -1.89 16.46 5.79
C ALA A 648 -2.54 16.83 7.13
N SER A 649 -1.94 17.79 7.85
CA SER A 649 -2.42 18.17 9.18
C SER A 649 -3.80 18.80 9.13
N MET A 650 -4.75 18.27 9.91
CA MET A 650 -6.13 18.71 9.95
C MET A 650 -6.61 18.88 11.39
N SER A 651 -7.46 19.87 11.64
CA SER A 651 -8.08 20.11 12.95
C SER A 651 -9.55 19.69 13.02
N PHE A 652 -9.96 19.28 14.21
CA PHE A 652 -11.34 18.90 14.51
C PHE A 652 -12.30 20.10 14.43
N ALA A 653 -13.41 19.91 13.73
CA ALA A 653 -14.57 20.81 13.80
C ALA A 653 -15.43 20.51 15.03
N GLY A 654 -16.17 21.51 15.53
CA GLY A 654 -17.22 21.32 16.55
C GLY A 654 -16.74 21.08 17.99
N LEU A 655 -15.45 21.25 18.29
CA LEU A 655 -14.96 21.07 19.66
C LEU A 655 -15.50 22.13 20.63
N PRO A 656 -15.83 21.74 21.88
CA PRO A 656 -16.34 22.66 22.89
C PRO A 656 -15.24 23.59 23.42
N ASN A 657 -15.66 24.70 24.04
CA ASN A 657 -14.80 25.65 24.78
C ASN A 657 -13.67 26.29 23.96
N ASP A 658 -13.92 26.56 22.67
CA ASP A 658 -12.93 27.10 21.72
C ASP A 658 -11.64 26.25 21.61
N ARG A 659 -11.68 24.98 22.06
CA ARG A 659 -10.55 24.07 21.98
C ARG A 659 -10.23 23.75 20.52
N ARG A 660 -8.97 23.87 20.12
CA ARG A 660 -8.49 23.49 18.79
C ARG A 660 -7.53 22.33 18.92
N VAL A 661 -7.94 21.16 18.42
CA VAL A 661 -7.07 19.97 18.35
C VAL A 661 -6.83 19.62 16.89
N MET A 662 -5.58 19.31 16.55
CA MET A 662 -5.20 18.80 15.24
C MET A 662 -4.44 17.48 15.34
N VAL A 663 -4.44 16.74 14.24
CA VAL A 663 -3.60 15.55 14.00
C VAL A 663 -3.05 15.63 12.58
N ALA A 664 -2.01 14.86 12.29
CA ALA A 664 -1.41 14.76 10.97
C ALA A 664 -1.11 13.31 10.63
N TRP A 665 -0.99 13.00 9.34
CA TRP A 665 -0.39 11.75 8.89
C TRP A 665 1.11 11.80 9.15
N MET A 666 1.63 10.83 9.90
CA MET A 666 3.08 10.73 10.14
C MET A 666 3.75 10.04 8.96
N THR A 667 4.12 10.82 7.95
CA THR A 667 4.79 10.32 6.75
C THR A 667 5.60 11.38 6.03
N ASN A 668 6.29 10.94 4.97
CA ASN A 668 6.77 11.80 3.90
C ASN A 668 6.43 11.20 2.52
N TRP A 669 5.99 12.02 1.56
CA TRP A 669 5.75 11.57 0.17
C TRP A 669 7.00 11.08 -0.57
N ASP A 670 8.21 11.31 -0.04
CA ASP A 670 9.42 10.64 -0.55
C ASP A 670 9.40 9.11 -0.32
N TYR A 671 8.58 8.62 0.63
CA TYR A 671 8.52 7.21 1.04
C TYR A 671 7.19 6.81 1.73
N PRO A 672 6.01 7.17 1.19
CA PRO A 672 4.74 7.24 1.95
C PRO A 672 4.30 5.95 2.64
N PHE A 673 4.69 4.78 2.09
CA PHE A 673 4.39 3.46 2.65
C PHE A 673 5.57 2.48 2.57
N ALA A 674 6.79 2.99 2.34
CA ALA A 674 8.00 2.16 2.24
C ALA A 674 8.54 1.71 3.61
N PHE A 675 7.93 2.17 4.72
CA PHE A 675 8.31 1.78 6.07
C PHE A 675 8.29 0.26 6.27
N PRO A 676 9.20 -0.30 7.07
CA PRO A 676 9.35 -1.75 7.29
C PRO A 676 8.29 -2.35 8.24
N THR A 677 7.02 -1.94 8.09
CA THR A 677 5.87 -2.49 8.82
C THR A 677 5.16 -3.58 8.01
N ALA A 678 4.59 -4.59 8.67
CA ALA A 678 3.90 -5.72 8.04
C ALA A 678 2.46 -5.85 8.56
N GLY A 679 1.52 -6.12 7.66
CA GLY A 679 0.08 -6.24 7.99
C GLY A 679 -0.67 -4.90 8.13
N TRP A 680 0.06 -3.79 8.26
CA TRP A 680 -0.46 -2.43 8.37
C TRP A 680 0.54 -1.41 7.82
N LYS A 681 0.05 -0.23 7.43
CA LYS A 681 0.86 0.90 6.97
C LYS A 681 0.33 2.23 7.52
N GLY A 682 1.23 3.11 7.92
CA GLY A 682 0.92 4.48 8.33
C GLY A 682 0.34 4.64 9.74
N GLU A 683 0.64 5.76 10.37
CA GLU A 683 0.13 6.17 11.68
C GLU A 683 -0.25 7.67 11.69
N ILE A 684 -1.12 8.05 12.61
CA ILE A 684 -1.57 9.42 12.82
C ILE A 684 -0.87 9.98 14.07
N SER A 685 -0.37 11.21 13.98
CA SER A 685 0.35 11.90 15.06
C SER A 685 -0.48 11.96 16.33
N LEU A 686 0.18 12.28 17.45
CA LEU A 686 -0.52 12.67 18.66
C LEU A 686 -1.55 13.75 18.33
N PRO A 687 -2.75 13.68 18.94
CA PRO A 687 -3.64 14.80 18.99
C PRO A 687 -2.96 15.95 19.75
N ARG A 688 -2.88 17.11 19.10
CA ARG A 688 -2.21 18.30 19.63
C ARG A 688 -3.21 19.43 19.78
N GLU A 689 -3.31 19.96 20.98
CA GLU A 689 -3.98 21.24 21.22
C GLU A 689 -3.11 22.38 20.70
N VAL A 690 -3.72 23.30 19.96
CA VAL A 690 -3.04 24.40 19.28
C VAL A 690 -3.44 25.72 19.92
N THR A 691 -2.46 26.58 20.17
CA THR A 691 -2.63 27.95 20.68
C THR A 691 -1.84 28.93 19.83
N LEU A 692 -2.24 30.21 19.82
CA LEU A 692 -1.54 31.27 19.09
C LEU A 692 -0.91 32.24 20.10
N LYS A 693 0.42 32.30 20.13
CA LYS A 693 1.20 33.09 21.10
C LYS A 693 1.93 34.25 20.44
N ARG A 694 2.16 35.32 21.20
CA ARG A 694 3.00 36.43 20.78
C ARG A 694 4.45 36.17 21.22
N THR A 695 5.37 36.10 20.28
CA THR A 695 6.82 35.96 20.52
C THR A 695 7.57 37.20 20.04
N ALA A 696 8.88 37.25 20.30
CA ALA A 696 9.75 38.32 19.79
C ALA A 696 9.79 38.34 18.25
N GLU A 697 9.54 37.22 17.58
CA GLU A 697 9.51 37.14 16.11
C GLU A 697 8.09 37.28 15.52
N GLY A 698 7.08 37.64 16.33
CA GLY A 698 5.69 37.81 15.93
C GLY A 698 4.75 36.74 16.47
N LEU A 699 3.58 36.55 15.84
CA LEU A 699 2.63 35.52 16.26
C LEU A 699 3.13 34.13 15.83
N ARG A 700 3.07 33.16 16.74
CA ARG A 700 3.50 31.77 16.51
C ARG A 700 2.47 30.79 17.04
N LEU A 701 2.26 29.70 16.30
CA LEU A 701 1.58 28.53 16.83
C LEU A 701 2.43 27.91 17.93
N ALA A 702 1.76 27.52 19.00
CA ALA A 702 2.32 26.66 20.03
C ALA A 702 1.41 25.43 20.17
N GLN A 703 2.03 24.26 20.23
CA GLN A 703 1.35 22.97 20.24
C GLN A 703 1.63 22.23 21.54
N ALA A 704 0.62 21.60 22.10
CA ALA A 704 0.75 20.74 23.26
C ALA A 704 0.03 19.42 23.02
N PRO A 705 0.62 18.26 23.36
CA PRO A 705 -0.11 17.00 23.42
C PRO A 705 -1.36 17.15 24.27
N VAL A 706 -2.47 16.57 23.82
CA VAL A 706 -3.74 16.67 24.55
C VAL A 706 -3.62 16.07 25.96
N LYS A 707 -4.31 16.71 26.92
CA LYS A 707 -4.26 16.32 28.33
C LYS A 707 -4.79 14.90 28.59
N GLU A 708 -5.63 14.37 27.71
CA GLU A 708 -6.21 13.03 27.79
C GLU A 708 -5.13 11.94 27.82
N LEU A 709 -3.99 12.16 27.15
CA LEU A 709 -2.84 11.24 27.18
C LEU A 709 -2.21 11.09 28.57
N GLN A 710 -2.44 12.04 29.49
CA GLN A 710 -1.94 11.94 30.86
C GLN A 710 -2.54 10.74 31.60
N SER A 711 -3.74 10.28 31.20
CA SER A 711 -4.38 9.08 31.76
C SER A 711 -3.58 7.80 31.51
N LEU A 712 -2.72 7.79 30.49
CA LEU A 712 -1.87 6.65 30.14
C LEU A 712 -0.60 6.57 30.99
N ARG A 713 -0.24 7.65 31.70
CA ARG A 713 1.04 7.79 32.41
C ARG A 713 1.16 6.86 33.59
N LYS A 714 2.31 6.20 33.66
CA LYS A 714 2.83 5.53 34.85
C LYS A 714 4.23 6.06 35.13
N GLU A 715 4.41 6.82 36.22
CA GLU A 715 5.72 7.38 36.58
C GLU A 715 6.72 6.25 36.84
N ILE A 716 7.84 6.27 36.11
CA ILE A 716 8.95 5.32 36.25
C ILE A 716 10.24 5.99 36.74
N TYR A 717 10.32 7.32 36.67
CA TYR A 717 11.47 8.08 37.14
C TYR A 717 11.11 9.54 37.44
N SER A 718 11.76 10.11 38.46
CA SER A 718 11.70 11.53 38.77
C SER A 718 13.01 11.98 39.43
N ALA A 719 13.54 13.13 39.00
CA ALA A 719 14.69 13.79 39.59
C ALA A 719 14.53 15.31 39.50
N ALA A 720 15.12 16.03 40.46
CA ALA A 720 15.17 17.48 40.47
C ALA A 720 16.52 17.98 40.96
N ASN A 721 16.94 19.15 40.47
CA ASN A 721 18.17 19.85 40.82
C ASN A 721 19.42 18.95 40.81
N ARG A 722 19.68 18.32 39.66
CA ARG A 722 20.86 17.45 39.45
C ARG A 722 21.84 18.11 38.48
N GLU A 723 23.08 18.30 38.93
CA GLU A 723 24.18 18.65 38.03
C GLU A 723 24.59 17.41 37.21
N VAL A 724 24.66 17.58 35.89
CA VAL A 724 25.14 16.55 34.96
C VAL A 724 26.36 17.07 34.21
N ARG A 725 27.43 16.30 34.27
CA ARG A 725 28.72 16.53 33.60
C ARG A 725 28.95 15.45 32.56
N PRO A 726 29.92 15.60 31.64
CA PRO A 726 30.22 14.55 30.65
C PRO A 726 30.62 13.20 31.27
N THR A 727 31.11 13.21 32.51
CA THR A 727 31.52 12.00 33.27
C THR A 727 30.46 11.52 34.26
N SER A 728 29.30 12.18 34.36
CA SER A 728 28.23 11.75 35.26
C SER A 728 27.65 10.41 34.81
N ALA A 729 27.25 9.58 35.76
CA ALA A 729 26.43 8.41 35.47
C ALA A 729 25.10 8.84 34.84
N ASN A 730 24.56 7.99 33.95
CA ASN A 730 23.27 8.21 33.33
C ASN A 730 22.16 8.31 34.40
N LEU A 731 21.41 9.39 34.39
CA LEU A 731 20.28 9.59 35.30
C LEU A 731 19.17 8.55 35.09
N LEU A 732 19.00 8.08 33.85
CA LEU A 732 17.94 7.16 33.41
C LEU A 732 18.42 5.70 33.34
N GLU A 733 19.58 5.39 33.94
CA GLU A 733 20.17 4.04 33.91
C GLU A 733 19.19 2.97 34.44
N GLY A 734 19.05 1.88 33.70
CA GLY A 734 18.22 0.73 34.08
C GLY A 734 16.70 0.92 33.88
N LEU A 735 16.26 2.02 33.27
CA LEU A 735 14.88 2.16 32.79
C LEU A 735 14.72 1.46 31.44
N THR A 736 13.65 0.70 31.27
CA THR A 736 13.27 0.08 30.00
C THR A 736 11.81 0.34 29.69
N SER A 737 11.53 0.86 28.49
CA SER A 737 10.17 1.02 27.94
C SER A 737 10.24 1.31 26.44
N GLY A 738 9.29 0.81 25.65
CA GLY A 738 9.14 1.15 24.23
C GLY A 738 8.20 2.34 23.99
N ALA A 739 7.28 2.59 24.92
CA ALA A 739 6.28 3.65 24.86
C ALA A 739 6.34 4.51 26.13
N TYR A 740 6.80 5.75 26.02
CA TYR A 740 7.03 6.62 27.17
C TYR A 740 6.98 8.11 26.85
N GLU A 741 6.80 8.91 27.89
CA GLU A 741 6.94 10.36 27.87
C GLU A 741 8.08 10.81 28.80
N ILE A 742 8.89 11.76 28.35
CA ILE A 742 9.88 12.48 29.17
C ILE A 742 9.44 13.94 29.29
N GLU A 743 9.34 14.45 30.52
CA GLU A 743 9.19 15.88 30.81
C GLU A 743 10.47 16.39 31.49
N ALA A 744 11.12 17.40 30.90
CA ALA A 744 12.38 17.92 31.42
C ALA A 744 12.49 19.44 31.34
N GLU A 745 13.14 20.02 32.35
CA GLU A 745 13.58 21.41 32.37
C GLU A 745 15.06 21.44 32.71
N ILE A 746 15.87 22.00 31.81
CA ILE A 746 17.33 22.03 31.92
C ILE A 746 17.78 23.48 31.94
N ALA A 747 18.52 23.86 32.99
CA ALA A 747 19.16 25.16 33.10
C ALA A 747 20.59 25.08 32.61
N ILE A 748 20.99 26.04 31.76
CA ILE A 748 22.36 26.25 31.30
C ILE A 748 23.02 27.22 32.29
N PRO A 749 23.96 26.78 33.14
CA PRO A 749 24.59 27.65 34.12
C PRO A 749 25.37 28.78 33.42
N ALA A 750 25.33 29.99 34.00
CA ALA A 750 26.12 31.11 33.50
C ALA A 750 27.62 30.76 33.46
N GLY A 751 28.27 30.99 32.32
CA GLY A 751 29.68 30.64 32.13
C GLY A 751 29.95 29.16 31.87
N SER A 752 28.93 28.31 31.72
CA SER A 752 29.13 26.91 31.34
C SER A 752 29.72 26.79 29.94
N SER A 753 30.68 25.87 29.76
CA SER A 753 31.27 25.50 28.48
C SER A 753 30.48 24.42 27.73
N VAL A 754 29.25 24.12 28.18
CA VAL A 754 28.41 23.10 27.57
C VAL A 754 28.17 23.42 26.09
N GLN A 755 28.41 22.42 25.24
CA GLN A 755 28.21 22.52 23.80
C GLN A 755 26.86 21.92 23.41
N GLU A 756 26.51 20.80 24.04
CA GLU A 756 25.30 20.03 23.74
C GLU A 756 24.84 19.28 24.99
N PHE A 757 23.53 19.12 25.14
CA PHE A 757 22.94 18.20 26.11
C PHE A 757 21.63 17.65 25.54
N GLY A 758 21.20 16.49 26.02
CA GLY A 758 20.02 15.85 25.46
C GLY A 758 19.77 14.44 25.95
N PHE A 759 19.00 13.71 25.15
CA PHE A 759 18.58 12.35 25.43
C PHE A 759 19.01 11.40 24.31
N HIS A 760 19.43 10.19 24.68
CA HIS A 760 19.35 9.04 23.79
C HIS A 760 18.03 8.31 24.10
N LEU A 761 17.22 8.13 23.08
CA LEU A 761 15.91 7.50 23.10
C LEU A 761 16.00 6.16 22.37
N ARG A 762 15.23 5.17 22.80
CA ARG A 762 15.29 3.80 22.24
C ARG A 762 16.74 3.31 22.13
N GLU A 763 17.52 3.51 23.20
CA GLU A 763 18.94 3.15 23.22
C GLU A 763 19.09 1.62 23.38
N GLY A 764 19.78 1.01 22.42
CA GLY A 764 20.17 -0.40 22.37
C GLY A 764 21.69 -0.57 22.49
N ALA A 765 22.24 -1.66 21.93
CA ALA A 765 23.68 -1.85 21.87
C ALA A 765 24.34 -0.86 20.89
N ASP A 766 23.85 -0.83 19.66
CA ASP A 766 24.35 0.03 18.57
C ASP A 766 23.31 1.02 18.06
N GLU A 767 22.09 0.98 18.61
CA GLU A 767 20.97 1.82 18.19
C GLU A 767 20.68 2.94 19.21
N ARG A 768 20.29 4.11 18.71
CA ARG A 768 19.71 5.23 19.48
C ARG A 768 19.12 6.28 18.55
N THR A 769 18.11 6.98 19.05
CA THR A 769 17.68 8.28 18.51
C THR A 769 18.12 9.39 19.46
N VAL A 770 18.74 10.45 18.94
CA VAL A 770 19.26 11.55 19.76
C VAL A 770 18.33 12.75 19.68
N ALA A 771 17.83 13.20 20.82
CA ALA A 771 17.08 14.45 20.96
C ALA A 771 17.92 15.43 21.79
N ALA A 772 18.51 16.44 21.14
CA ALA A 772 19.54 17.28 21.74
C ALA A 772 19.32 18.78 21.52
N TYR A 773 19.88 19.57 22.42
CA TYR A 773 19.98 21.02 22.27
C TYR A 773 21.43 21.42 22.01
N ASP A 774 21.66 22.06 20.85
CA ASP A 774 22.94 22.68 20.47
C ASP A 774 22.98 24.12 21.01
N VAL A 775 23.90 24.35 21.95
CA VAL A 775 23.98 25.59 22.72
C VAL A 775 24.51 26.75 21.86
N ALA A 776 25.50 26.49 21.01
CA ALA A 776 26.10 27.52 20.17
C ALA A 776 25.15 27.92 19.03
N GLY A 777 24.43 26.95 18.47
CA GLY A 777 23.44 27.19 17.41
C GLY A 777 22.06 27.66 17.91
N ALA A 778 21.80 27.61 19.22
CA ALA A 778 20.49 27.87 19.83
C ALA A 778 19.35 27.12 19.12
N ARG A 779 19.51 25.80 18.97
CA ARG A 779 18.59 24.95 18.21
C ARG A 779 18.39 23.59 18.85
N MET A 780 17.18 23.05 18.70
CA MET A 780 16.88 21.66 18.95
C MET A 780 17.27 20.81 17.74
N ILE A 781 17.69 19.58 18.01
CA ILE A 781 18.10 18.58 17.03
C ILE A 781 17.41 17.25 17.36
N VAL A 782 16.88 16.59 16.34
CA VAL A 782 16.53 15.17 16.37
C VAL A 782 17.40 14.45 15.33
N ASP A 783 18.21 13.50 15.78
CA ASP A 783 19.09 12.69 14.95
C ASP A 783 18.72 11.20 15.09
N ARG A 784 18.22 10.63 13.99
CA ARG A 784 17.77 9.25 13.85
C ARG A 784 18.71 8.43 12.95
N SER A 785 19.95 8.86 12.74
CA SER A 785 20.93 8.14 11.90
C SER A 785 21.33 6.76 12.44
N ALA A 786 21.11 6.51 13.73
CA ALA A 786 21.34 5.23 14.38
C ALA A 786 20.06 4.66 14.99
N SER A 787 18.86 5.03 14.51
CA SER A 787 17.59 4.66 15.14
C SER A 787 17.09 3.25 14.80
N GLY A 788 17.95 2.37 14.30
CA GLY A 788 17.59 1.06 13.72
C GLY A 788 17.59 1.09 12.20
N GLU A 789 16.52 0.59 11.57
CA GLU A 789 16.42 0.52 10.10
C GLU A 789 16.24 1.94 9.50
N THR A 790 17.18 2.37 8.65
CA THR A 790 17.18 3.71 8.01
C THR A 790 17.44 3.68 6.50
N ASP A 791 17.74 2.53 5.91
CA ASP A 791 18.15 2.37 4.51
C ASP A 791 17.01 1.93 3.58
N PHE A 792 15.78 1.84 4.09
CA PHE A 792 14.58 1.50 3.31
C PHE A 792 14.21 2.57 2.26
N SER A 793 14.78 3.77 2.35
CA SER A 793 14.75 4.78 1.31
C SER A 793 15.99 5.66 1.35
N SER A 794 16.59 5.92 0.19
CA SER A 794 17.71 6.88 0.07
C SER A 794 17.31 8.34 0.34
N LEU A 795 16.01 8.63 0.40
CA LEU A 795 15.45 9.95 0.71
C LEU A 795 15.06 10.09 2.19
N PHE A 796 15.24 9.04 3.00
CA PHE A 796 15.00 9.10 4.43
C PHE A 796 16.09 9.97 5.11
N SER A 797 15.78 11.25 5.35
CA SER A 797 16.69 12.15 6.07
C SER A 797 16.77 11.79 7.55
N THR A 798 17.99 11.81 8.09
CA THR A 798 18.27 11.30 9.44
C THR A 798 18.53 12.37 10.49
N ARG A 799 18.59 13.65 10.12
CA ARG A 799 18.90 14.74 11.07
C ARG A 799 18.06 15.98 10.80
N HIS A 800 17.31 16.42 11.79
CA HIS A 800 16.39 17.55 11.72
C HIS A 800 16.70 18.58 12.80
N GLU A 801 16.43 19.85 12.52
CA GLU A 801 16.75 20.95 13.44
C GLU A 801 15.74 22.09 13.40
N GLY A 802 15.57 22.76 14.54
CA GLY A 802 14.60 23.84 14.74
C GLY A 802 15.13 24.89 15.74
N PRO A 803 15.00 26.19 15.44
CA PRO A 803 15.55 27.26 16.25
C PRO A 803 14.80 27.39 17.58
N LEU A 804 15.53 27.43 18.70
CA LEU A 804 14.95 27.55 20.04
C LEU A 804 15.84 28.41 20.93
N ALA A 805 15.37 29.62 21.26
CA ALA A 805 16.01 30.44 22.27
C ALA A 805 15.65 29.96 23.70
N PRO A 806 16.62 29.81 24.63
CA PRO A 806 16.32 29.49 26.02
C PRO A 806 15.56 30.62 26.70
N THR A 807 14.52 30.28 27.47
CA THR A 807 13.79 31.26 28.28
C THR A 807 14.39 31.32 29.67
N GLY A 808 14.96 32.48 30.05
CA GLY A 808 15.65 32.63 31.34
C GLY A 808 16.85 31.68 31.52
N GLY A 809 17.55 31.35 30.43
CA GLY A 809 18.66 30.38 30.44
C GLY A 809 18.22 28.91 30.57
N ARG A 810 16.94 28.61 30.30
CA ARG A 810 16.37 27.28 30.45
C ARG A 810 15.74 26.76 29.17
N VAL A 811 15.84 25.45 28.99
CA VAL A 811 15.22 24.69 27.90
C VAL A 811 14.21 23.72 28.52
N LYS A 812 12.95 23.83 28.09
CA LYS A 812 11.86 22.92 28.48
C LYS A 812 11.54 21.98 27.35
N LEU A 813 11.41 20.69 27.66
CA LEU A 813 11.19 19.61 26.72
C LEU A 813 10.06 18.69 27.21
N ARG A 814 9.20 18.29 26.30
CA ARG A 814 8.31 17.13 26.45
C ARG A 814 8.55 16.22 25.25
N ILE A 815 8.93 14.96 25.48
CA ILE A 815 9.30 14.03 24.43
C ILE A 815 8.42 12.80 24.56
N PHE A 816 7.67 12.48 23.52
CA PHE A 816 6.85 11.28 23.41
C PHE A 816 7.58 10.30 22.50
N VAL A 817 7.74 9.08 22.98
CA VAL A 817 8.37 7.99 22.24
C VAL A 817 7.37 6.83 22.20
N ASP A 818 7.15 6.29 21.02
CA ASP A 818 6.35 5.07 20.82
C ASP A 818 7.22 3.99 20.16
N GLU A 819 6.64 2.85 19.81
CA GLU A 819 7.36 1.72 19.23
C GLU A 819 8.05 2.08 17.89
N SER A 820 7.53 3.09 17.16
CA SER A 820 8.02 3.53 15.83
C SER A 820 8.14 5.04 15.63
N SER A 821 8.02 5.86 16.69
CA SER A 821 8.01 7.32 16.53
C SER A 821 8.55 8.10 17.72
N VAL A 822 8.98 9.33 17.43
CA VAL A 822 9.39 10.35 18.39
C VAL A 822 8.68 11.66 18.06
N GLU A 823 7.92 12.19 19.01
CA GLU A 823 7.37 13.54 18.96
C GLU A 823 7.95 14.42 20.07
N LEU A 824 8.67 15.49 19.70
CA LEU A 824 9.36 16.38 20.64
C LEU A 824 8.72 17.76 20.65
N PHE A 825 8.31 18.23 21.82
CA PHE A 825 7.73 19.56 22.04
C PHE A 825 8.68 20.39 22.92
N ALA A 826 9.27 21.44 22.35
CA ALA A 826 10.22 22.30 23.04
C ALA A 826 9.71 23.73 23.19
N GLY A 827 10.19 24.43 24.22
CA GLY A 827 9.90 25.86 24.42
C GLY A 827 8.41 26.14 24.66
N ASP A 828 7.74 25.28 25.43
CA ASP A 828 6.28 25.37 25.64
C ASP A 828 5.47 25.25 24.32
N GLY A 829 5.99 24.45 23.36
CA GLY A 829 5.29 24.02 22.16
C GLY A 829 5.55 24.84 20.90
N THR A 830 6.44 25.84 20.94
CA THR A 830 6.73 26.71 19.79
C THR A 830 7.68 26.08 18.76
N VAL A 831 8.36 24.99 19.14
CA VAL A 831 9.21 24.18 18.26
C VAL A 831 8.84 22.72 18.49
N VAL A 832 8.40 22.05 17.44
CA VAL A 832 7.95 20.65 17.50
C VAL A 832 8.60 19.83 16.40
N PHE A 833 8.87 18.55 16.70
CA PHE A 833 9.36 17.56 15.74
C PHE A 833 8.46 16.34 15.79
N SER A 834 8.15 15.79 14.63
CA SER A 834 7.52 14.47 14.44
C SER A 834 8.39 13.64 13.53
N ASP A 835 9.00 12.60 14.08
CA ASP A 835 9.88 11.71 13.31
C ASP A 835 9.57 10.23 13.56
N LEU A 836 9.48 9.45 12.49
CA LEU A 836 9.44 8.00 12.54
C LEU A 836 10.85 7.43 12.81
N ILE A 837 10.89 6.31 13.54
CA ILE A 837 12.09 5.53 13.86
C ILE A 837 11.78 4.04 13.80
N PHE A 838 12.76 3.19 13.46
CA PHE A 838 12.55 1.75 13.31
C PHE A 838 13.57 0.90 14.09
N PRO A 839 13.65 1.06 15.43
CA PRO A 839 14.61 0.36 16.28
C PRO A 839 14.27 -1.12 16.50
N ASP A 840 15.25 -1.95 16.82
CA ASP A 840 15.01 -3.29 17.35
C ASP A 840 14.04 -3.23 18.55
N PRO A 841 13.02 -4.11 18.65
CA PRO A 841 12.09 -4.12 19.78
C PRO A 841 12.75 -4.21 21.16
N ALA A 842 13.98 -4.72 21.24
CA ALA A 842 14.79 -4.78 22.45
C ALA A 842 15.49 -3.45 22.81
N SER A 843 15.63 -2.51 21.86
CA SER A 843 16.19 -1.18 22.07
C SER A 843 15.21 -0.29 22.86
N ARG A 844 15.17 -0.48 24.18
CA ARG A 844 14.21 0.14 25.11
C ARG A 844 14.89 1.03 26.16
N GLY A 845 16.19 1.27 26.05
CA GLY A 845 16.97 2.07 26.99
C GLY A 845 16.78 3.57 26.82
N MET A 846 17.17 4.33 27.84
CA MET A 846 17.11 5.78 27.87
C MET A 846 18.37 6.36 28.52
N ARG A 847 18.85 7.49 27.99
CA ARG A 847 19.99 8.22 28.59
C ARG A 847 19.75 9.71 28.58
N PHE A 848 20.17 10.39 29.64
CA PHE A 848 20.40 11.83 29.61
C PHE A 848 21.91 12.11 29.65
N TYR A 849 22.40 13.05 28.83
CA TYR A 849 23.82 13.37 28.72
C TYR A 849 24.10 14.86 28.57
N ALA A 850 25.35 15.25 28.83
CA ALA A 850 25.90 16.58 28.56
C ALA A 850 27.31 16.46 27.96
N LYS A 851 27.67 17.34 27.02
CA LYS A 851 28.94 17.35 26.28
C LYS A 851 29.61 18.72 26.37
N GLY A 852 30.93 18.72 26.58
CA GLY A 852 31.76 19.94 26.61
C GLY A 852 31.67 20.79 27.89
N GLY A 853 30.67 20.55 28.74
CA GLY A 853 30.47 21.26 30.01
C GLY A 853 29.32 20.68 30.82
N SER A 854 28.88 21.38 31.86
CA SER A 854 27.81 20.91 32.75
C SER A 854 26.50 21.66 32.56
N VAL A 855 25.40 20.97 32.89
CA VAL A 855 24.05 21.53 32.97
C VAL A 855 23.43 21.19 34.31
N ASN A 856 22.43 21.98 34.72
CA ASN A 856 21.60 21.63 35.86
C ASN A 856 20.22 21.16 35.39
N VAL A 857 19.92 19.89 35.61
CA VAL A 857 18.57 19.33 35.41
C VAL A 857 17.70 19.84 36.55
N VAL A 858 16.88 20.85 36.25
CA VAL A 858 15.95 21.45 37.22
C VAL A 858 14.88 20.43 37.59
N SER A 859 14.28 19.80 36.58
CA SER A 859 13.36 18.67 36.73
C SER A 859 13.50 17.71 35.57
N LEU A 860 13.39 16.41 35.84
CA LEU A 860 13.32 15.35 34.84
C LEU A 860 12.37 14.28 35.35
N LYS A 861 11.31 14.01 34.60
CA LYS A 861 10.35 12.93 34.85
C LYS A 861 10.24 12.06 33.62
N ALA A 862 10.11 10.75 33.83
CA ALA A 862 9.80 9.80 32.78
C ALA A 862 8.56 8.97 33.18
N TYR A 863 7.64 8.83 32.23
CA TYR A 863 6.40 8.10 32.38
C TYR A 863 6.37 6.99 31.33
N ALA A 864 6.20 5.73 31.73
CA ALA A 864 5.75 4.71 30.78
C ALA A 864 4.30 5.03 30.38
N LEU A 865 3.95 4.86 29.11
CA LEU A 865 2.59 5.08 28.61
C LEU A 865 1.91 3.73 28.38
N SER A 866 0.66 3.61 28.83
CA SER A 866 -0.14 2.39 28.69
C SER A 866 -0.56 2.18 27.22
N ASN A 867 -0.54 0.93 26.77
CA ASN A 867 -1.02 0.55 25.43
C ASN A 867 -2.56 0.66 25.36
N VAL A 868 -3.08 1.40 24.38
CA VAL A 868 -4.52 1.69 24.23
C VAL A 868 -5.31 0.57 23.53
N TRP A 869 -4.62 -0.37 22.89
CA TRP A 869 -5.21 -1.50 22.15
C TRP A 869 -5.34 -2.76 23.00
N ASN A 870 -4.35 -2.99 23.88
CA ASN A 870 -4.27 -4.17 24.73
C ASN A 870 -4.04 -3.79 26.20
N ALA A 871 -5.10 -3.28 26.85
CA ALA A 871 -5.04 -2.85 28.25
C ALA A 871 -4.64 -3.97 29.23
N ALA A 872 -4.94 -5.25 28.90
CA ALA A 872 -4.55 -6.40 29.71
C ALA A 872 -3.05 -6.75 29.60
N ALA A 873 -2.37 -6.38 28.50
CA ALA A 873 -0.95 -6.63 28.30
C ALA A 873 -0.07 -5.84 29.29
N GLY A 874 -0.47 -4.64 29.69
CA GLY A 874 0.31 -3.72 30.53
C GLY A 874 0.60 -4.20 31.96
N GLU A 875 -0.09 -5.23 32.45
CA GLU A 875 0.12 -5.78 33.79
C GLU A 875 1.17 -6.91 33.83
N SER A 876 1.34 -7.62 32.71
CA SER A 876 2.21 -8.80 32.60
C SER A 876 3.63 -8.43 32.15
N THR A 877 4.66 -9.08 32.70
CA THR A 877 6.04 -8.91 32.22
C THR A 877 6.18 -9.61 30.87
N ARG A 878 6.55 -8.88 29.80
CA ARG A 878 6.79 -9.45 28.46
C ARG A 878 8.28 -9.48 28.14
N VAL A 879 8.69 -10.49 27.35
CA VAL A 879 9.99 -10.49 26.69
C VAL A 879 9.80 -9.81 25.33
N MET A 880 10.47 -8.69 25.13
CA MET A 880 10.45 -7.93 23.88
C MET A 880 11.62 -8.37 23.04
N MET A 881 11.34 -8.87 21.85
CA MET A 881 12.35 -9.24 20.86
C MET A 881 11.72 -9.10 19.48
N ASP A 882 12.56 -8.98 18.45
CA ASP A 882 12.11 -9.25 17.10
C ASP A 882 11.81 -10.75 16.94
N THR A 883 10.53 -11.08 16.77
CA THR A 883 10.04 -12.45 16.61
C THR A 883 9.90 -12.89 15.15
N ALA A 884 10.31 -12.06 14.19
CA ALA A 884 10.26 -12.45 12.79
C ALA A 884 11.10 -13.71 12.54
N GLY A 885 10.66 -14.56 11.62
CA GLY A 885 11.42 -15.75 11.25
C GLY A 885 12.83 -15.38 10.80
N ARG A 886 13.82 -16.17 11.23
CA ARG A 886 15.19 -16.06 10.75
C ARG A 886 15.46 -17.15 9.75
N GLU A 887 16.17 -16.77 8.72
CA GLU A 887 16.62 -17.68 7.70
C GLU A 887 18.14 -17.54 7.60
N LEU A 888 18.85 -18.65 7.69
CA LEU A 888 20.30 -18.67 7.80
C LEU A 888 20.90 -19.70 6.84
N SER A 889 22.01 -19.35 6.19
CA SER A 889 22.85 -20.33 5.50
C SER A 889 23.61 -21.17 6.53
N LEU A 890 23.82 -22.46 6.26
CA LEU A 890 24.63 -23.33 7.10
C LEU A 890 26.00 -22.70 7.43
N GLY A 891 26.37 -22.72 8.71
CA GLY A 891 27.63 -22.15 9.22
C GLY A 891 27.59 -20.66 9.58
N SER A 892 26.56 -19.91 9.13
CA SER A 892 26.38 -18.50 9.49
C SER A 892 25.98 -18.31 10.96
N SER A 893 26.15 -17.09 11.47
CA SER A 893 25.75 -16.72 12.82
C SER A 893 24.99 -15.40 12.82
N GLU A 894 24.04 -15.25 13.73
CA GLU A 894 23.22 -14.05 13.91
C GLU A 894 23.11 -13.74 15.41
N THR A 895 23.02 -12.45 15.76
CA THR A 895 22.74 -12.03 17.15
C THR A 895 21.27 -11.72 17.28
N LEU A 896 20.60 -12.38 18.22
CA LEU A 896 19.24 -12.05 18.64
C LEU A 896 19.27 -11.14 19.86
N ASN A 897 18.44 -10.09 19.85
CA ASN A 897 18.31 -9.15 20.95
C ASN A 897 16.99 -9.39 21.70
N ALA A 898 17.01 -9.24 23.02
CA ALA A 898 15.81 -9.28 23.85
C ALA A 898 15.91 -8.33 25.04
N ALA A 899 14.76 -7.78 25.45
CA ALA A 899 14.62 -6.98 26.65
C ALA A 899 13.39 -7.40 27.46
N LEU A 900 13.37 -7.05 28.75
CA LEU A 900 12.17 -7.16 29.59
C LEU A 900 11.46 -5.82 29.65
N ASP A 901 10.15 -5.85 29.39
CA ASP A 901 9.30 -4.68 29.47
C ASP A 901 8.77 -4.49 30.90
N LYS A 902 9.56 -3.85 31.79
CA LYS A 902 9.14 -3.21 33.07
C LYS A 902 10.21 -2.24 33.58
N GLY A 903 9.79 -1.05 34.01
CA GLY A 903 10.66 -0.02 34.60
C GLY A 903 11.40 -0.42 35.87
N LYS A 904 12.61 0.15 36.02
CA LYS A 904 13.63 0.08 37.09
C LYS A 904 13.79 -1.26 37.85
N GLY A 905 14.87 -1.98 37.53
CA GLY A 905 15.40 -3.09 38.34
C GLY A 905 14.96 -4.51 37.93
N SER A 906 14.01 -4.66 37.01
CA SER A 906 13.54 -5.95 36.48
C SER A 906 14.50 -6.61 35.48
N GLY A 907 15.38 -5.85 34.83
CA GLY A 907 16.41 -6.37 33.90
C GLY A 907 17.61 -7.05 34.58
N ALA A 908 17.62 -7.17 35.90
CA ALA A 908 18.74 -7.76 36.66
C ALA A 908 18.72 -9.30 36.68
N GLN A 909 17.60 -9.93 36.31
CA GLN A 909 17.48 -11.39 36.26
C GLN A 909 17.94 -11.91 34.89
N PRO A 910 18.79 -12.95 34.82
CA PRO A 910 19.31 -13.44 33.55
C PRO A 910 18.24 -14.10 32.69
N LEU A 911 18.06 -13.61 31.46
CA LEU A 911 17.24 -14.28 30.45
C LEU A 911 17.82 -15.66 30.14
N GLN A 912 16.96 -16.66 29.96
CA GLN A 912 17.36 -18.00 29.55
C GLN A 912 17.06 -18.21 28.07
N TRP A 913 18.09 -18.56 27.32
CA TRP A 913 18.03 -18.84 25.89
C TRP A 913 18.16 -20.34 25.63
N ARG A 914 17.28 -20.88 24.79
CA ARG A 914 17.26 -22.31 24.43
C ARG A 914 16.92 -22.47 22.96
N SER A 915 17.59 -23.40 22.28
CA SER A 915 17.19 -23.87 20.95
C SER A 915 16.35 -25.14 21.11
N SER A 916 15.24 -25.26 20.37
CA SER A 916 14.46 -26.51 20.32
C SER A 916 15.22 -27.67 19.68
N ASN A 917 16.24 -27.37 18.86
CA ASN A 917 17.08 -28.36 18.20
C ASN A 917 18.52 -27.83 18.05
N SER A 918 19.42 -28.26 18.96
CA SER A 918 20.83 -27.84 18.96
C SER A 918 21.67 -28.45 17.84
N ALA A 919 21.14 -29.44 17.09
CA ALA A 919 21.79 -29.93 15.88
C ALA A 919 21.62 -28.95 14.71
N VAL A 920 20.52 -28.19 14.69
CA VAL A 920 20.21 -27.18 13.66
C VAL A 920 20.71 -25.80 14.08
N ILE A 921 20.33 -25.32 15.28
CA ILE A 921 20.77 -24.02 15.82
C ILE A 921 21.46 -24.20 17.16
N ARG A 922 22.73 -23.81 17.25
CA ARG A 922 23.50 -23.75 18.51
C ARG A 922 23.50 -22.32 19.05
N ILE A 923 23.34 -22.17 20.36
CA ILE A 923 23.56 -20.90 21.05
C ILE A 923 25.04 -20.89 21.48
N GLU A 924 25.86 -20.05 20.84
CA GLU A 924 27.29 -19.99 21.12
C GLU A 924 27.62 -19.15 22.36
N LYS A 925 26.94 -18.01 22.48
CA LYS A 925 27.08 -17.05 23.57
C LYS A 925 25.72 -16.47 23.86
N ALA A 926 25.40 -16.29 25.14
CA ALA A 926 24.20 -15.59 25.54
C ALA A 926 24.42 -14.85 26.86
N ASP A 927 23.75 -13.71 26.99
CA ASP A 927 23.67 -12.93 28.22
C ASP A 927 22.21 -12.49 28.46
N ASN A 928 22.01 -11.49 29.33
CA ASN A 928 20.68 -11.02 29.72
C ASN A 928 19.97 -10.20 28.63
N LYS A 929 20.63 -9.91 27.51
CA LYS A 929 20.15 -9.04 26.43
C LYS A 929 20.35 -9.64 25.04
N HIS A 930 21.34 -10.51 24.86
CA HIS A 930 21.74 -11.00 23.54
C HIS A 930 21.96 -12.51 23.53
N ALA A 931 21.74 -13.14 22.39
CA ALA A 931 22.23 -14.48 22.09
C ALA A 931 22.79 -14.56 20.67
N VAL A 932 24.03 -15.03 20.55
CA VAL A 932 24.63 -15.38 19.26
C VAL A 932 24.23 -16.81 18.92
N ILE A 933 23.43 -16.94 17.86
CA ILE A 933 22.99 -18.23 17.34
C ILE A 933 23.83 -18.60 16.11
N ARG A 934 24.17 -19.89 15.97
CA ARG A 934 24.92 -20.42 14.84
C ARG A 934 24.16 -21.54 14.16
N ALA A 935 24.05 -21.44 12.83
CA ALA A 935 23.52 -22.46 11.96
C ALA A 935 24.48 -23.66 11.91
N ALA A 936 24.10 -24.76 12.55
CA ALA A 936 24.93 -25.96 12.75
C ALA A 936 24.51 -27.17 11.90
N GLY A 937 23.29 -27.18 11.37
CA GLY A 937 22.75 -28.22 10.49
C GLY A 937 21.50 -27.72 9.77
N GLU A 938 21.16 -28.35 8.65
CA GLU A 938 19.94 -28.07 7.89
C GLU A 938 18.68 -28.41 8.71
N GLY A 939 17.62 -27.60 8.54
CA GLY A 939 16.30 -27.85 9.11
C GLY A 939 15.76 -26.65 9.88
N GLU A 940 14.75 -26.90 10.71
CA GLU A 940 14.09 -25.87 11.50
C GLU A 940 14.41 -26.02 13.00
N ALA A 941 14.57 -24.88 13.66
CA ALA A 941 14.65 -24.78 15.11
C ALA A 941 13.86 -23.56 15.59
N VAL A 942 13.49 -23.56 16.86
CA VAL A 942 12.90 -22.39 17.52
C VAL A 942 13.84 -21.96 18.63
N VAL A 943 14.33 -20.73 18.54
CA VAL A 943 15.10 -20.10 19.61
C VAL A 943 14.11 -19.44 20.55
N THR A 944 14.12 -19.87 21.80
CA THR A 944 13.24 -19.37 22.86
C THR A 944 14.07 -18.60 23.87
N VAL A 945 13.67 -17.35 24.14
CA VAL A 945 14.15 -16.56 25.27
C VAL A 945 13.06 -16.49 26.32
N SER A 946 13.42 -16.64 27.60
CA SER A 946 12.46 -16.70 28.69
C SER A 946 12.98 -16.10 29.98
N THR A 947 12.08 -15.71 30.87
CA THR A 947 12.45 -15.41 32.27
C THR A 947 12.93 -16.69 32.98
N PRO A 948 13.75 -16.59 34.05
CA PRO A 948 14.25 -17.77 34.78
C PRO A 948 13.18 -18.76 35.25
N ASN A 949 11.97 -18.28 35.53
CA ASN A 949 10.83 -19.10 35.96
C ASN A 949 10.01 -19.69 34.80
N GLY A 950 10.38 -19.42 33.55
CA GLY A 950 9.70 -19.87 32.34
C GLY A 950 8.29 -19.28 32.11
N LYS A 951 7.83 -18.33 32.95
CA LYS A 951 6.45 -17.82 32.88
C LYS A 951 6.18 -16.92 31.68
N THR A 952 7.19 -16.17 31.21
CA THR A 952 7.11 -15.40 29.98
C THR A 952 8.25 -15.80 29.06
N SER A 953 7.97 -15.87 27.78
CA SER A 953 8.92 -16.19 26.74
C SER A 953 8.56 -15.52 25.43
N ALA A 954 9.55 -15.26 24.61
CA ALA A 954 9.37 -14.97 23.21
C ALA A 954 10.16 -15.98 22.37
N ARG A 955 9.72 -16.19 21.13
CA ARG A 955 10.19 -17.27 20.26
C ARG A 955 10.48 -16.72 18.89
N VAL A 956 11.60 -17.17 18.34
CA VAL A 956 12.01 -16.88 16.96
C VAL A 956 12.11 -18.22 16.24
N PRO A 957 11.27 -18.48 15.23
CA PRO A 957 11.49 -19.59 14.32
C PRO A 957 12.74 -19.29 13.48
N VAL A 958 13.60 -20.29 13.34
CA VAL A 958 14.82 -20.21 12.54
C VAL A 958 14.83 -21.39 11.57
N SER A 959 14.90 -21.11 10.27
CA SER A 959 15.18 -22.10 9.25
C SER A 959 16.63 -21.98 8.80
N VAL A 960 17.28 -23.12 8.65
CA VAL A 960 18.64 -23.23 8.13
C VAL A 960 18.60 -24.00 6.83
N SER A 961 19.14 -23.40 5.76
CA SER A 961 19.37 -24.09 4.50
C SER A 961 20.86 -24.41 4.34
N ASP A 962 21.16 -25.60 3.82
CA ASP A 962 22.48 -26.03 3.37
C ASP A 962 22.68 -25.81 1.86
N GLY A 963 21.78 -25.03 1.25
CA GLY A 963 21.81 -24.70 -0.17
C GLY A 963 23.09 -24.01 -0.62
N GLU A 964 23.38 -24.15 -1.90
CA GLU A 964 24.55 -23.58 -2.55
C GLU A 964 24.10 -22.60 -3.64
N PHE A 965 24.80 -21.48 -3.78
CA PHE A 965 24.66 -20.59 -4.92
C PHE A 965 25.75 -20.88 -5.96
N ARG A 966 25.36 -21.51 -7.07
CA ARG A 966 26.28 -21.85 -8.17
C ARG A 966 26.30 -20.75 -9.22
N SER A 967 27.47 -20.14 -9.35
CA SER A 967 27.75 -19.07 -10.30
C SER A 967 29.23 -19.09 -10.68
N ASN A 968 29.56 -18.78 -11.94
CA ASN A 968 30.93 -18.50 -12.38
C ASN A 968 31.33 -17.03 -12.20
N LEU A 969 30.42 -16.21 -11.68
CA LEU A 969 30.63 -14.81 -11.31
C LEU A 969 30.97 -14.73 -9.82
N THR A 970 31.73 -13.71 -9.44
CA THR A 970 32.33 -13.61 -8.10
C THR A 970 32.12 -12.26 -7.44
N GLY A 971 32.38 -12.21 -6.13
CA GLY A 971 32.33 -10.97 -5.36
C GLY A 971 30.95 -10.35 -5.22
N TRP A 972 29.93 -11.20 -5.10
CA TRP A 972 28.53 -10.79 -4.97
C TRP A 972 28.27 -10.00 -3.68
N GLU A 973 27.75 -8.78 -3.82
CA GLU A 973 27.43 -7.87 -2.70
C GLU A 973 26.00 -7.31 -2.82
N PRO A 974 25.25 -7.22 -1.71
CA PRO A 974 23.95 -6.55 -1.72
C PRO A 974 24.12 -5.03 -1.75
N ASP A 975 23.22 -4.32 -2.42
CA ASP A 975 23.19 -2.86 -2.42
C ASP A 975 22.62 -2.26 -1.13
N LEU A 976 21.64 -2.94 -0.53
CA LEU A 976 20.95 -2.54 0.70
C LEU A 976 21.25 -3.53 1.83
N SER A 977 21.59 -3.00 3.02
CA SER A 977 21.89 -3.81 4.20
C SER A 977 20.67 -4.52 4.77
N ALA A 978 19.48 -3.92 4.62
CA ALA A 978 18.21 -4.51 5.00
C ALA A 978 17.71 -5.60 4.02
N SER A 979 18.29 -5.72 2.82
CA SER A 979 17.94 -6.80 1.89
C SER A 979 18.58 -8.12 2.33
N ARG A 980 17.83 -9.23 2.21
CA ARG A 980 18.31 -10.53 2.68
C ARG A 980 18.60 -11.45 1.50
N TRP A 981 19.84 -11.92 1.41
CA TRP A 981 20.32 -12.83 0.36
C TRP A 981 20.89 -14.10 0.98
N ILE A 982 20.22 -15.23 0.75
CA ILE A 982 20.53 -16.51 1.41
C ILE A 982 20.60 -17.61 0.37
N ALA A 983 21.58 -18.50 0.50
CA ALA A 983 21.67 -19.69 -0.35
C ALA A 983 20.63 -20.73 0.11
N THR A 984 19.84 -21.22 -0.84
CA THR A 984 18.73 -22.16 -0.63
C THR A 984 18.85 -23.35 -1.60
N GLU A 985 17.97 -24.34 -1.49
CA GLU A 985 17.90 -25.45 -2.45
C GLU A 985 17.71 -24.99 -3.92
N TYR A 986 17.12 -23.80 -4.12
CA TYR A 986 16.92 -23.18 -5.44
C TYR A 986 17.96 -22.08 -5.76
N GLY A 987 19.13 -22.10 -5.11
CA GLY A 987 20.19 -21.11 -5.29
C GLY A 987 20.05 -19.89 -4.38
N ILE A 988 20.62 -18.75 -4.77
CA ILE A 988 20.55 -17.53 -3.96
C ILE A 988 19.13 -16.96 -4.02
N ARG A 989 18.53 -16.77 -2.86
CA ARG A 989 17.22 -16.12 -2.71
C ARG A 989 17.39 -14.72 -2.14
N GLY A 990 16.97 -13.72 -2.91
CA GLY A 990 16.74 -12.36 -2.43
C GLY A 990 15.36 -12.23 -1.78
N SER A 991 15.26 -11.45 -0.71
CA SER A 991 14.00 -11.11 -0.04
C SER A 991 14.02 -9.66 0.41
N TYR A 992 13.07 -8.85 -0.10
CA TYR A 992 12.93 -7.46 0.29
C TYR A 992 11.54 -6.90 -0.03
N GLY A 993 11.09 -5.94 0.78
CA GLY A 993 9.76 -5.31 0.63
C GLY A 993 9.67 -4.31 -0.52
N SER A 994 10.81 -3.85 -1.05
CA SER A 994 10.91 -2.98 -2.21
C SER A 994 11.99 -3.50 -3.17
N ASP A 995 12.73 -2.62 -3.83
CA ASP A 995 13.78 -2.94 -4.81
C ASP A 995 15.10 -3.22 -4.07
N ALA A 996 15.75 -4.36 -4.34
CA ALA A 996 17.07 -4.67 -3.82
C ALA A 996 17.89 -5.48 -4.84
N ASN A 997 19.17 -5.18 -4.94
CA ASN A 997 20.10 -5.74 -5.91
C ASN A 997 21.20 -6.56 -5.23
N TYR A 998 21.65 -7.61 -5.90
CA TYR A 998 22.84 -8.39 -5.55
C TYR A 998 23.76 -8.39 -6.75
N MET A 999 24.92 -7.76 -6.62
CA MET A 999 25.75 -7.36 -7.76
C MET A 999 27.07 -8.13 -7.78
N ALA A 1000 27.46 -8.64 -8.94
CA ALA A 1000 28.75 -9.31 -9.16
C ALA A 1000 29.84 -8.33 -9.60
N GLN A 1001 31.11 -8.71 -9.42
CA GLN A 1001 32.25 -7.84 -9.74
C GLN A 1001 32.58 -7.79 -11.23
N GLU A 1002 32.29 -8.86 -11.97
CA GLU A 1002 32.58 -8.97 -13.40
C GLU A 1002 31.76 -7.98 -14.23
N GLN A 1003 32.36 -7.53 -15.34
CA GLN A 1003 31.74 -6.60 -16.29
C GLN A 1003 31.97 -7.09 -17.71
N ALA A 1004 31.02 -6.81 -18.59
CA ALA A 1004 31.17 -7.05 -20.02
C ALA A 1004 30.33 -6.07 -20.85
N GLY A 1005 30.75 -5.87 -22.09
CA GLY A 1005 29.91 -5.29 -23.13
C GLY A 1005 29.13 -6.37 -23.86
N ASP A 1006 29.84 -7.28 -24.53
CA ASP A 1006 29.23 -8.40 -25.25
C ASP A 1006 29.34 -9.67 -24.41
N PHE A 1007 28.27 -10.47 -24.36
CA PHE A 1007 28.20 -11.67 -23.50
C PHE A 1007 26.98 -12.54 -23.82
N THR A 1008 27.01 -13.75 -23.27
CA THR A 1008 25.83 -14.57 -22.98
C THR A 1008 25.66 -14.70 -21.47
N TYR A 1009 24.51 -14.31 -20.92
CA TYR A 1009 24.18 -14.38 -19.49
C TYR A 1009 22.99 -15.31 -19.27
N GLU A 1010 23.17 -16.35 -18.47
CA GLU A 1010 22.17 -17.38 -18.21
C GLU A 1010 21.88 -17.50 -16.72
N ALA A 1011 20.62 -17.78 -16.37
CA ALA A 1011 20.21 -18.10 -15.01
C ALA A 1011 18.91 -18.90 -14.99
N ASP A 1012 18.75 -19.71 -13.95
CA ASP A 1012 17.45 -20.22 -13.52
C ASP A 1012 16.82 -19.21 -12.56
N MET A 1013 15.64 -18.69 -12.90
CA MET A 1013 14.89 -17.74 -12.08
C MET A 1013 13.62 -18.36 -11.54
N ARG A 1014 13.35 -18.19 -10.24
CA ARG A 1014 12.11 -18.63 -9.59
C ARG A 1014 11.58 -17.52 -8.70
N LEU A 1015 10.27 -17.27 -8.69
CA LEU A 1015 9.64 -16.33 -7.76
C LEU A 1015 9.07 -17.07 -6.56
N GLY A 1016 9.10 -16.46 -5.38
CA GLY A 1016 8.48 -17.01 -4.17
C GLY A 1016 6.95 -17.00 -4.23
N GLU A 1017 6.32 -17.90 -3.47
CA GLU A 1017 4.85 -18.02 -3.43
C GLU A 1017 4.16 -16.78 -2.85
N SER A 1018 4.86 -16.04 -1.99
CA SER A 1018 4.38 -14.79 -1.38
C SER A 1018 4.28 -13.60 -2.35
N GLY A 1019 4.57 -13.80 -3.64
CA GLY A 1019 4.53 -12.76 -4.67
C GLY A 1019 5.83 -11.96 -4.78
N GLY A 1020 5.76 -10.87 -5.55
CA GLY A 1020 6.89 -10.01 -5.93
C GLY A 1020 7.34 -10.21 -7.37
N ALA A 1021 8.43 -9.54 -7.74
CA ALA A 1021 9.07 -9.66 -9.04
C ALA A 1021 10.58 -9.92 -8.87
N GLY A 1022 11.21 -10.48 -9.90
CA GLY A 1022 12.64 -10.76 -9.91
C GLY A 1022 13.26 -10.37 -11.24
N SER A 1023 14.50 -9.87 -11.23
CA SER A 1023 15.20 -9.45 -12.44
C SER A 1023 16.62 -9.99 -12.56
N LEU A 1024 17.10 -10.18 -13.79
CA LEU A 1024 18.52 -10.23 -14.13
C LEU A 1024 18.97 -8.85 -14.56
N LEU A 1025 20.08 -8.38 -13.97
CA LEU A 1025 20.72 -7.12 -14.26
C LEU A 1025 21.94 -7.36 -15.13
N PHE A 1026 22.12 -6.53 -16.15
CA PHE A 1026 23.28 -6.60 -17.01
C PHE A 1026 23.64 -5.22 -17.56
N ARG A 1027 24.93 -5.04 -17.86
CA ARG A 1027 25.52 -3.74 -18.18
C ARG A 1027 25.13 -2.67 -17.14
N ALA A 1028 25.10 -3.09 -15.88
CA ALA A 1028 24.64 -2.27 -14.78
C ALA A 1028 25.78 -1.47 -14.11
N SER A 1029 25.45 -0.40 -13.42
CA SER A 1029 26.36 0.24 -12.47
C SER A 1029 26.67 -0.73 -11.32
N ARG A 1030 27.77 -0.48 -10.60
CA ARG A 1030 28.21 -1.34 -9.50
C ARG A 1030 27.16 -1.51 -8.39
N ASP A 1031 26.31 -0.52 -8.19
CA ASP A 1031 25.20 -0.51 -7.22
C ASP A 1031 23.86 -0.94 -7.84
N GLY A 1032 23.83 -1.33 -9.12
CA GLY A 1032 22.62 -1.73 -9.83
C GLY A 1032 21.66 -0.58 -10.18
N ARG A 1033 21.87 0.65 -9.72
CA ARG A 1033 20.93 1.78 -9.90
C ARG A 1033 20.75 2.20 -11.36
N SER A 1034 21.73 1.92 -12.20
CA SER A 1034 21.68 2.12 -13.65
C SER A 1034 21.95 0.79 -14.35
N GLY A 1035 21.29 0.52 -15.47
CA GLY A 1035 21.50 -0.72 -16.23
C GLY A 1035 20.22 -1.30 -16.81
N TYR A 1036 20.35 -2.41 -17.53
CA TYR A 1036 19.19 -3.16 -18.02
C TYR A 1036 18.69 -4.16 -17.00
N TYR A 1037 17.38 -4.35 -17.00
CA TYR A 1037 16.65 -5.26 -16.14
C TYR A 1037 15.76 -6.13 -17.04
N PHE A 1038 16.06 -7.43 -17.09
CA PHE A 1038 15.10 -8.42 -17.59
C PHE A 1038 14.31 -8.98 -16.41
N ASN A 1039 13.01 -8.71 -16.39
CA ASN A 1039 12.17 -8.83 -15.22
C ASN A 1039 10.99 -9.79 -15.44
N LEU A 1040 10.77 -10.65 -14.46
CA LEU A 1040 9.63 -11.54 -14.31
C LEU A 1040 8.67 -10.94 -13.29
N ASP A 1041 7.47 -10.54 -13.72
CA ASP A 1041 6.50 -9.88 -12.83
C ASP A 1041 5.09 -10.49 -13.01
N PRO A 1042 4.58 -11.23 -12.01
CA PRO A 1042 3.26 -11.84 -12.03
C PRO A 1042 2.14 -10.80 -11.91
N ASN A 1043 2.38 -9.66 -11.26
CA ASN A 1043 1.39 -8.59 -11.11
C ASN A 1043 1.16 -7.88 -12.46
N MET A 1044 2.24 -7.66 -13.21
CA MET A 1044 2.19 -7.07 -14.55
C MET A 1044 1.83 -8.07 -15.64
N LYS A 1045 1.72 -9.36 -15.30
CA LYS A 1045 1.38 -10.49 -16.20
C LYS A 1045 2.28 -10.47 -17.43
N ALA A 1046 3.59 -10.24 -17.24
CA ALA A 1046 4.52 -10.08 -18.35
C ALA A 1046 5.98 -10.37 -17.98
N PHE A 1047 6.74 -10.78 -18.99
CA PHE A 1047 8.18 -10.59 -19.03
C PHE A 1047 8.49 -9.19 -19.58
N ARG A 1048 9.43 -8.48 -18.98
CA ARG A 1048 9.80 -7.11 -19.40
C ARG A 1048 11.31 -6.98 -19.56
N LEU A 1049 11.72 -6.26 -20.59
CA LEU A 1049 13.05 -5.69 -20.67
C LEU A 1049 12.92 -4.17 -20.54
N PHE A 1050 13.59 -3.60 -19.55
CA PHE A 1050 13.63 -2.16 -19.35
C PHE A 1050 15.00 -1.74 -18.82
N TYR A 1051 15.22 -0.44 -18.65
CA TYR A 1051 16.41 0.06 -17.99
C TYR A 1051 16.10 1.12 -16.93
N LYS A 1052 16.99 1.26 -15.95
CA LYS A 1052 16.99 2.34 -14.96
C LYS A 1052 18.18 3.26 -15.19
N ALA A 1053 18.05 4.52 -14.79
CA ALA A 1053 19.14 5.49 -14.78
C ALA A 1053 19.13 6.24 -13.44
N ASP A 1054 20.21 6.13 -12.68
CA ASP A 1054 20.40 6.70 -11.34
C ASP A 1054 19.29 6.29 -10.34
N GLY A 1055 18.73 5.09 -10.51
CA GLY A 1055 17.62 4.54 -9.73
C GLY A 1055 16.24 5.00 -10.20
N ALA A 1056 16.16 5.93 -11.15
CA ALA A 1056 14.90 6.39 -11.73
C ALA A 1056 14.38 5.43 -12.80
N PHE A 1057 13.07 5.22 -12.79
CA PHE A 1057 12.32 4.46 -13.77
C PHE A 1057 11.11 5.27 -14.26
N ALA A 1058 10.81 5.17 -15.55
CA ALA A 1058 9.65 5.72 -16.21
C ALA A 1058 9.21 4.77 -17.32
N ASP A 1059 7.91 4.76 -17.65
CA ASP A 1059 7.33 3.81 -18.63
C ASP A 1059 8.05 3.81 -19.99
N ARG A 1060 8.55 4.97 -20.43
CA ARG A 1060 9.33 5.11 -21.67
C ARG A 1060 10.64 4.32 -21.69
N GLN A 1061 11.12 3.84 -20.54
CA GLN A 1061 12.33 3.03 -20.39
C GLN A 1061 12.04 1.53 -20.55
N VAL A 1062 10.77 1.14 -20.72
CA VAL A 1062 10.38 -0.23 -21.09
C VAL A 1062 10.66 -0.44 -22.58
N LEU A 1063 11.64 -1.29 -22.88
CA LEU A 1063 12.06 -1.62 -24.24
C LEU A 1063 11.17 -2.71 -24.86
N ALA A 1064 10.74 -3.67 -24.05
CA ALA A 1064 9.81 -4.72 -24.47
C ALA A 1064 8.96 -5.21 -23.30
N LYS A 1065 7.71 -5.59 -23.60
CA LYS A 1065 6.76 -6.22 -22.68
C LYS A 1065 6.08 -7.39 -23.40
N VAL A 1066 6.31 -8.60 -22.92
CA VAL A 1066 5.77 -9.85 -23.47
C VAL A 1066 4.73 -10.40 -22.49
N PRO A 1067 3.43 -10.43 -22.83
CA PRO A 1067 2.40 -10.97 -21.95
C PRO A 1067 2.65 -12.44 -21.59
N ALA A 1068 2.60 -12.76 -20.30
CA ALA A 1068 2.79 -14.11 -19.79
C ALA A 1068 2.23 -14.22 -18.36
N PHE A 1069 1.55 -15.33 -18.05
CA PHE A 1069 1.25 -15.68 -16.67
C PHE A 1069 2.51 -16.21 -15.99
N VAL A 1070 3.26 -15.30 -15.35
CA VAL A 1070 4.40 -15.65 -14.51
C VAL A 1070 3.87 -16.36 -13.27
N GLN A 1071 4.32 -17.59 -13.02
CA GLN A 1071 3.85 -18.44 -11.93
C GLN A 1071 4.83 -18.36 -10.76
N PRO A 1072 4.36 -17.87 -9.60
CA PRO A 1072 5.07 -18.08 -8.35
C PRO A 1072 5.37 -19.57 -8.14
N GLY A 1073 6.56 -19.89 -7.64
CA GLY A 1073 6.97 -21.27 -7.40
C GLY A 1073 7.29 -22.08 -8.67
N ARG A 1074 7.41 -21.46 -9.84
CA ARG A 1074 7.96 -22.09 -11.05
C ARG A 1074 9.36 -21.55 -11.34
N THR A 1075 10.25 -22.43 -11.80
CA THR A 1075 11.58 -22.06 -12.30
C THR A 1075 11.53 -21.83 -13.81
N TYR A 1076 12.12 -20.73 -14.26
CA TYR A 1076 12.25 -20.28 -15.64
C TYR A 1076 13.72 -20.25 -16.04
N ARG A 1077 14.09 -20.88 -17.16
CA ARG A 1077 15.45 -20.81 -17.69
C ARG A 1077 15.57 -19.58 -18.57
N VAL A 1078 16.40 -18.61 -18.17
CA VAL A 1078 16.59 -17.35 -18.90
C VAL A 1078 17.98 -17.33 -19.53
N LYS A 1079 18.05 -16.91 -20.79
CA LYS A 1079 19.30 -16.65 -21.52
C LYS A 1079 19.23 -15.29 -22.21
N ILE A 1080 20.20 -14.44 -21.91
CA ILE A 1080 20.37 -13.10 -22.49
C ILE A 1080 21.63 -13.11 -23.33
N VAL A 1081 21.53 -12.72 -24.60
CA VAL A 1081 22.67 -12.52 -25.50
C VAL A 1081 22.76 -11.05 -25.85
N ALA A 1082 23.92 -10.45 -25.60
CA ALA A 1082 24.21 -9.06 -25.89
C ALA A 1082 25.39 -8.95 -26.86
N GLU A 1083 25.16 -8.35 -28.03
CA GLU A 1083 26.16 -8.14 -29.09
C GLU A 1083 26.07 -6.70 -29.61
N GLY A 1084 26.95 -5.83 -29.13
CA GLY A 1084 26.83 -4.39 -29.34
C GLY A 1084 25.47 -3.89 -28.82
N PRO A 1085 24.67 -3.16 -29.62
CA PRO A 1085 23.33 -2.76 -29.21
C PRO A 1085 22.29 -3.88 -29.35
N HIS A 1086 22.60 -5.03 -29.97
CA HIS A 1086 21.63 -6.11 -30.15
C HIS A 1086 21.43 -6.88 -28.84
N LEU A 1087 20.19 -6.97 -28.38
CA LEU A 1087 19.77 -7.67 -27.18
C LEU A 1087 18.74 -8.74 -27.56
N ARG A 1088 19.06 -9.99 -27.28
CA ARG A 1088 18.16 -11.13 -27.47
C ARG A 1088 17.94 -11.86 -26.15
N ILE A 1089 16.69 -12.19 -25.83
CA ILE A 1089 16.32 -12.88 -24.61
C ILE A 1089 15.46 -14.10 -24.93
N ASP A 1090 15.92 -15.25 -24.48
CA ASP A 1090 15.23 -16.53 -24.57
C ASP A 1090 14.75 -16.93 -23.16
N VAL A 1091 13.50 -17.41 -23.05
CA VAL A 1091 12.92 -18.00 -21.83
C VAL A 1091 12.45 -19.41 -22.14
N ASP A 1092 12.89 -20.38 -21.35
CA ASP A 1092 12.62 -21.82 -21.55
C ASP A 1092 12.94 -22.31 -22.98
N GLY A 1093 13.97 -21.71 -23.59
CA GLY A 1093 14.43 -22.04 -24.95
C GLY A 1093 13.67 -21.32 -26.09
N ALA A 1094 12.65 -20.52 -25.80
CA ALA A 1094 11.94 -19.71 -26.78
C ALA A 1094 12.42 -18.26 -26.76
N THR A 1095 12.78 -17.69 -27.91
CA THR A 1095 13.09 -16.26 -28.03
C THR A 1095 11.82 -15.44 -27.84
N ILE A 1096 11.80 -14.61 -26.80
CA ILE A 1096 10.66 -13.75 -26.48
C ILE A 1096 10.94 -12.27 -26.77
N ILE A 1097 12.21 -11.85 -26.80
CA ILE A 1097 12.62 -10.48 -27.06
C ILE A 1097 13.85 -10.52 -27.99
N ASP A 1098 13.81 -9.72 -29.05
CA ASP A 1098 14.90 -9.51 -30.01
C ASP A 1098 14.82 -8.04 -30.48
N LEU A 1099 15.71 -7.18 -29.98
CA LEU A 1099 15.69 -5.74 -30.26
C LEU A 1099 17.09 -5.13 -30.20
N ARG A 1100 17.20 -3.85 -30.58
CA ARG A 1100 18.45 -3.09 -30.49
C ARG A 1100 18.30 -1.88 -29.57
N ASP A 1101 19.18 -1.77 -28.57
CA ASP A 1101 19.30 -0.60 -27.69
C ASP A 1101 20.75 -0.45 -27.19
N GLY A 1102 21.28 0.77 -27.28
CA GLY A 1102 22.64 1.13 -26.86
C GLY A 1102 22.71 2.06 -25.65
N THR A 1103 21.67 2.11 -24.82
CA THR A 1103 21.65 2.93 -23.61
C THR A 1103 22.83 2.60 -22.70
N PHE A 1104 23.07 1.32 -22.41
CA PHE A 1104 24.25 0.85 -21.69
C PHE A 1104 25.05 -0.07 -22.60
N ALA A 1105 26.32 0.27 -22.82
CA ALA A 1105 27.20 -0.48 -23.71
C ALA A 1105 27.99 -1.56 -22.96
N GLU A 1106 28.34 -1.32 -21.70
CA GLU A 1106 29.10 -2.20 -20.82
C GLU A 1106 28.72 -1.94 -19.36
N GLY A 1107 28.98 -2.92 -18.49
CA GLY A 1107 28.80 -2.79 -17.04
C GLY A 1107 28.70 -4.15 -16.34
N HIS A 1108 28.29 -4.11 -15.08
CA HIS A 1108 28.21 -5.27 -14.18
C HIS A 1108 27.00 -6.18 -14.45
N PHE A 1109 27.10 -7.40 -13.93
CA PHE A 1109 26.00 -8.36 -13.83
C PHE A 1109 25.41 -8.35 -12.43
N GLY A 1110 24.13 -8.68 -12.31
CA GLY A 1110 23.49 -8.80 -11.01
C GLY A 1110 22.13 -9.48 -11.07
N VAL A 1111 21.52 -9.66 -9.91
CA VAL A 1111 20.16 -10.16 -9.75
C VAL A 1111 19.39 -9.23 -8.81
N ASN A 1112 18.07 -9.22 -8.89
CA ASN A 1112 17.25 -8.23 -8.19
C ASN A 1112 15.92 -8.80 -7.72
N VAL A 1113 15.48 -8.45 -6.52
CA VAL A 1113 14.14 -8.75 -6.02
C VAL A 1113 13.36 -7.45 -5.84
N PHE A 1114 12.06 -7.49 -6.15
CA PHE A 1114 11.13 -6.40 -5.92
C PHE A 1114 9.87 -6.88 -5.19
N GLY A 1115 9.64 -6.41 -3.96
CA GLY A 1115 8.37 -6.59 -3.25
C GLY A 1115 8.00 -8.05 -2.99
N GLY A 1116 8.94 -8.86 -2.50
CA GLY A 1116 8.72 -10.29 -2.24
C GLY A 1116 10.02 -11.10 -2.21
N GLN A 1117 9.99 -12.28 -2.84
CA GLN A 1117 11.14 -13.20 -2.90
C GLN A 1117 11.44 -13.62 -4.34
N ALA A 1118 12.72 -13.67 -4.69
CA ALA A 1118 13.20 -14.19 -5.98
C ALA A 1118 14.46 -15.05 -5.77
N TYR A 1119 14.55 -16.14 -6.52
CA TYR A 1119 15.57 -17.18 -6.40
C TYR A 1119 16.33 -17.30 -7.72
N TYR A 1120 17.64 -17.50 -7.61
CA TYR A 1120 18.56 -17.54 -8.74
C TYR A 1120 19.56 -18.68 -8.58
N GLN A 1121 19.65 -19.54 -9.58
CA GLN A 1121 20.65 -20.61 -9.63
C GLN A 1121 21.28 -20.68 -11.02
N GLU A 1122 22.46 -21.29 -11.11
CA GLU A 1122 23.21 -21.42 -12.37
C GLU A 1122 23.44 -20.07 -13.06
N VAL A 1123 23.71 -19.04 -12.26
CA VAL A 1123 23.87 -17.65 -12.72
C VAL A 1123 25.25 -17.50 -13.34
N ASN A 1124 25.34 -17.59 -14.67
CA ASN A 1124 26.61 -17.70 -15.38
C ASN A 1124 26.70 -16.74 -16.55
N ALA A 1125 27.85 -16.05 -16.70
CA ALA A 1125 28.16 -15.30 -17.90
C ALA A 1125 29.31 -15.95 -18.69
N SER A 1126 29.18 -15.98 -20.02
CA SER A 1126 30.18 -16.50 -20.95
C SER A 1126 30.33 -15.58 -22.16
N ALA A 1127 31.35 -15.84 -22.99
CA ALA A 1127 31.68 -14.99 -24.14
C ALA A 1127 31.86 -13.50 -23.78
N MET A 1128 32.26 -13.20 -22.53
CA MET A 1128 32.42 -11.84 -22.03
C MET A 1128 33.54 -11.12 -22.77
N GLN A 1129 33.21 -10.03 -23.45
CA GLN A 1129 34.15 -9.11 -24.09
C GLN A 1129 33.82 -7.67 -23.68
N PRO A 1130 34.81 -6.78 -23.52
CA PRO A 1130 34.55 -5.35 -23.36
C PRO A 1130 33.76 -4.79 -24.54
N ALA A 1131 33.00 -3.72 -24.34
CA ALA A 1131 32.29 -3.11 -25.46
C ALA A 1131 33.28 -2.54 -26.49
N SER A 1132 33.07 -2.89 -27.76
CA SER A 1132 33.87 -2.35 -28.87
C SER A 1132 33.41 -0.92 -29.19
N LEU A 1133 33.85 0.04 -28.37
CA LEU A 1133 33.50 1.46 -28.48
C LEU A 1133 34.64 2.28 -29.07
N GLN A 1134 34.31 3.13 -30.07
CA GLN A 1134 35.27 4.07 -30.62
C GLN A 1134 35.49 5.22 -29.62
N ARG A 1135 36.73 5.35 -29.13
CA ARG A 1135 37.18 6.47 -28.29
C ARG A 1135 38.03 7.41 -29.14
N ALA A 1136 37.63 8.68 -29.21
CA ALA A 1136 38.29 9.65 -30.06
C ALA A 1136 38.27 11.06 -29.46
N SER A 1137 39.30 11.84 -29.75
CA SER A 1137 39.21 13.29 -29.73
C SER A 1137 38.59 13.77 -31.04
N ILE A 1138 37.65 14.70 -30.95
CA ILE A 1138 36.87 15.18 -32.10
C ILE A 1138 37.41 16.55 -32.49
N ALA A 1139 38.26 16.62 -33.52
CA ALA A 1139 38.93 17.84 -33.98
C ALA A 1139 38.21 18.46 -35.18
N ASN A 1140 38.03 19.76 -35.22
CA ASN A 1140 37.43 20.45 -36.37
C ASN A 1140 38.48 20.66 -37.48
N ALA A 1141 38.15 20.32 -38.73
CA ALA A 1141 39.09 20.40 -39.85
C ALA A 1141 39.45 21.84 -40.24
N GLY A 1142 38.49 22.77 -40.15
CA GLY A 1142 38.68 24.18 -40.52
C GLY A 1142 39.34 25.07 -39.45
N THR A 1143 39.25 24.69 -38.16
CA THR A 1143 39.72 25.54 -37.03
C THR A 1143 40.80 24.89 -36.16
N THR A 1144 41.14 23.62 -36.39
CA THR A 1144 42.08 22.79 -35.59
C THR A 1144 41.77 22.68 -34.09
N LYS A 1145 40.61 23.18 -33.65
CA LYS A 1145 40.10 23.11 -32.26
C LYS A 1145 39.33 21.80 -32.03
N PHE A 1146 39.30 21.35 -30.77
CA PHE A 1146 38.67 20.11 -30.34
C PHE A 1146 37.34 20.34 -29.63
N LEU A 1147 36.38 19.43 -29.83
CA LEU A 1147 35.19 19.35 -29.00
C LEU A 1147 35.62 19.17 -27.53
N TYR A 1148 35.21 20.11 -26.69
CA TYR A 1148 35.73 20.26 -25.34
C TYR A 1148 34.62 20.53 -24.33
N VAL A 1149 34.78 19.92 -23.16
CA VAL A 1149 33.97 20.22 -21.99
C VAL A 1149 34.85 20.39 -20.75
N ALA A 1150 34.52 21.34 -19.88
CA ALA A 1150 35.32 21.63 -18.69
C ALA A 1150 35.01 20.65 -17.54
N ALA A 1151 33.74 20.26 -17.37
CA ALA A 1151 33.31 19.32 -16.35
C ALA A 1151 32.20 18.38 -16.86
N SER A 1152 32.17 17.14 -16.41
CA SER A 1152 31.12 16.19 -16.80
C SER A 1152 29.86 16.34 -15.91
N ARG A 1153 29.10 17.43 -16.09
CA ARG A 1153 27.87 17.75 -15.33
C ARG A 1153 26.70 18.05 -16.27
N ASN A 1154 25.47 17.80 -15.81
CA ASN A 1154 24.26 18.13 -16.58
C ASN A 1154 24.17 19.65 -16.78
N GLY A 1155 23.85 20.09 -18.00
CA GLY A 1155 23.74 21.50 -18.40
C GLY A 1155 25.07 22.16 -18.77
N GLU A 1156 26.21 21.47 -18.62
CA GLU A 1156 27.52 22.01 -18.94
C GLU A 1156 27.61 22.33 -20.45
N PRO A 1157 27.97 23.56 -20.86
CA PRO A 1157 28.16 23.89 -22.27
C PRO A 1157 29.28 23.06 -22.90
N VAL A 1158 29.04 22.54 -24.10
CA VAL A 1158 30.10 21.95 -24.93
C VAL A 1158 30.60 23.02 -25.89
N THR A 1159 31.92 23.15 -26.00
CA THR A 1159 32.61 24.21 -26.75
C THR A 1159 33.68 23.62 -27.66
N ALA A 1160 34.39 24.46 -28.41
CA ALA A 1160 35.59 24.05 -29.14
C ALA A 1160 36.82 24.81 -28.61
N LYS A 1161 37.93 24.10 -28.33
CA LYS A 1161 39.16 24.71 -27.76
C LYS A 1161 40.45 24.18 -28.37
N GLU A 1162 41.52 24.96 -28.28
CA GLU A 1162 42.88 24.56 -28.70
C GLU A 1162 43.50 23.48 -27.79
N ALA A 1163 44.57 22.88 -28.28
CA ALA A 1163 45.27 21.77 -27.65
C ALA A 1163 46.17 22.18 -26.47
N GLU A 1164 45.61 22.45 -25.28
CA GLU A 1164 46.36 22.39 -24.01
C GLU A 1164 46.76 20.94 -23.62
N ALA A 1165 47.96 20.74 -23.09
CA ALA A 1165 48.47 19.41 -22.72
C ALA A 1165 47.79 18.85 -21.45
N GLY A 1166 47.16 17.66 -21.56
CA GLY A 1166 46.70 16.86 -20.41
C GLY A 1166 45.23 16.97 -20.00
N ALA A 1167 44.35 17.62 -20.77
CA ALA A 1167 42.94 17.81 -20.38
C ALA A 1167 42.07 16.56 -20.65
N SER A 1168 41.45 16.01 -19.61
CA SER A 1168 40.50 14.87 -19.66
C SER A 1168 39.22 15.16 -20.46
N GLY A 1169 38.84 16.43 -20.61
CA GLY A 1169 37.62 16.89 -21.30
C GLY A 1169 37.61 16.80 -22.84
N ARG A 1170 38.50 16.00 -23.44
CA ARG A 1170 38.63 15.81 -24.91
C ARG A 1170 38.29 14.41 -25.40
N THR A 1171 38.24 13.43 -24.52
CA THR A 1171 37.95 12.05 -24.91
C THR A 1171 36.45 11.88 -25.00
N TRP A 1172 35.98 11.54 -26.19
CA TRP A 1172 34.58 11.21 -26.44
C TRP A 1172 34.45 9.73 -26.81
N VAL A 1173 33.42 9.10 -26.29
CA VAL A 1173 33.05 7.71 -26.52
C VAL A 1173 31.84 7.70 -27.44
N LEU A 1174 31.97 7.09 -28.62
CA LEU A 1174 30.87 6.93 -29.56
C LEU A 1174 30.16 5.60 -29.24
N VAL A 1175 28.96 5.70 -28.68
CA VAL A 1175 28.13 4.54 -28.31
C VAL A 1175 27.03 4.35 -29.36
N PRO A 1176 27.02 3.25 -30.14
CA PRO A 1176 25.95 2.98 -31.10
C PRO A 1176 24.61 2.90 -30.38
N THR A 1177 23.59 3.60 -30.86
CA THR A 1177 22.26 3.62 -30.21
C THR A 1177 21.41 2.39 -30.56
N GLY A 1178 21.73 1.73 -31.68
CA GLY A 1178 20.99 0.57 -32.19
C GLY A 1178 19.82 0.91 -33.12
N ASP A 1179 19.55 2.19 -33.38
CA ASP A 1179 18.47 2.59 -34.29
C ASP A 1179 18.78 2.33 -35.77
N GLU A 1180 17.72 2.35 -36.60
CA GLU A 1180 17.81 2.08 -38.05
C GLU A 1180 18.69 3.10 -38.80
N GLN A 1181 18.91 4.28 -38.22
CA GLN A 1181 19.75 5.32 -38.81
C GLN A 1181 21.24 5.09 -38.53
N GLY A 1182 21.58 4.10 -37.70
CA GLY A 1182 22.95 3.84 -37.27
C GLY A 1182 23.52 5.00 -36.45
N SER A 1183 22.70 5.67 -35.64
CA SER A 1183 23.12 6.83 -34.87
C SER A 1183 24.01 6.44 -33.67
N TYR A 1184 24.71 7.44 -33.14
CA TYR A 1184 25.58 7.34 -31.98
C TYR A 1184 25.12 8.29 -30.88
N SER A 1185 25.24 7.85 -29.64
CA SER A 1185 25.34 8.73 -28.48
C SER A 1185 26.82 9.07 -28.29
N ILE A 1186 27.17 10.36 -28.38
CA ILE A 1186 28.54 10.84 -28.19
C ILE A 1186 28.69 11.23 -26.72
N ARG A 1187 29.49 10.49 -25.95
CA ARG A 1187 29.54 10.61 -24.48
C ARG A 1187 30.93 11.00 -23.98
N THR A 1188 31.01 11.64 -22.82
CA THR A 1188 32.28 11.75 -22.08
C THR A 1188 32.66 10.38 -21.50
N SER A 1189 33.90 10.24 -21.03
CA SER A 1189 34.36 9.03 -20.33
C SER A 1189 33.54 8.70 -19.07
N GLU A 1190 32.93 9.71 -18.44
CA GLU A 1190 32.03 9.58 -17.29
C GLU A 1190 30.56 9.34 -17.69
N GLY A 1191 30.27 9.18 -19.00
CA GLY A 1191 28.96 8.75 -19.50
C GLY A 1191 27.94 9.85 -19.78
N LYS A 1192 28.28 11.14 -19.62
CA LYS A 1192 27.39 12.25 -20.00
C LYS A 1192 27.35 12.42 -21.52
N VAL A 1193 26.17 12.61 -22.09
CA VAL A 1193 25.96 12.67 -23.55
C VAL A 1193 25.95 14.11 -24.06
N LEU A 1194 26.48 14.30 -25.27
CA LEU A 1194 26.29 15.48 -26.10
C LEU A 1194 24.79 15.65 -26.42
N ASP A 1195 24.18 16.68 -25.86
CA ASP A 1195 22.75 16.98 -25.91
C ASP A 1195 22.52 18.31 -26.64
N LEU A 1196 21.54 18.30 -27.55
CA LEU A 1196 20.96 19.51 -28.10
C LEU A 1196 19.78 19.95 -27.22
N ASP A 1197 19.95 21.03 -26.47
CA ASP A 1197 18.83 21.69 -25.78
C ASP A 1197 17.88 22.28 -26.84
N THR A 1198 16.74 21.64 -27.08
CA THR A 1198 15.79 22.09 -28.10
C THR A 1198 15.04 23.36 -27.69
N GLY A 1199 15.00 23.69 -26.39
CA GLY A 1199 14.37 24.90 -25.88
C GLY A 1199 15.26 26.13 -25.99
N GLN A 1200 16.57 25.95 -25.81
CA GLN A 1200 17.57 27.04 -25.87
C GLN A 1200 18.44 27.03 -27.13
N ASN A 1201 18.29 26.00 -27.98
CA ASN A 1201 19.10 25.74 -29.17
C ASN A 1201 20.62 25.77 -28.88
N LYS A 1202 21.03 25.10 -27.78
CA LYS A 1202 22.40 25.08 -27.27
C LYS A 1202 22.93 23.65 -27.20
N ILE A 1203 24.23 23.47 -27.47
CA ILE A 1203 24.92 22.19 -27.27
C ILE A 1203 25.49 22.12 -25.85
N GLN A 1204 25.12 21.07 -25.12
CA GLN A 1204 25.49 20.88 -23.72
C GLN A 1204 25.69 19.39 -23.38
N LEU A 1205 26.07 19.11 -22.13
CA LEU A 1205 26.05 17.76 -21.59
C LEU A 1205 24.76 17.47 -20.83
N TYR A 1206 24.27 16.25 -20.96
CA TYR A 1206 23.18 15.77 -20.12
C TYR A 1206 23.30 14.27 -19.82
N ALA A 1207 22.43 13.73 -18.96
CA ALA A 1207 22.28 12.28 -18.83
C ALA A 1207 21.66 11.70 -20.11
N TYR A 1208 22.12 10.53 -20.56
CA TYR A 1208 21.50 9.86 -21.70
C TYR A 1208 20.15 9.30 -21.29
N LEU A 1209 19.10 9.88 -21.85
CA LEU A 1209 17.70 9.53 -21.62
C LEU A 1209 17.07 8.93 -22.88
N GLY A 1210 17.86 8.67 -23.93
CA GLY A 1210 17.38 8.07 -25.17
C GLY A 1210 16.62 9.02 -26.11
N PHE A 1211 16.61 10.33 -25.85
CA PHE A 1211 15.90 11.28 -26.70
C PHE A 1211 16.62 11.53 -28.04
N ASN A 1212 15.88 11.86 -29.10
CA ASN A 1212 16.45 12.11 -30.43
C ASN A 1212 17.45 13.29 -30.46
N ASN A 1213 17.32 14.26 -29.56
CA ASN A 1213 18.26 15.38 -29.41
C ASN A 1213 19.60 14.98 -28.77
N GLN A 1214 19.74 13.73 -28.33
CA GLN A 1214 20.96 13.14 -27.75
C GLN A 1214 21.63 12.12 -28.69
N ARG A 1215 21.13 12.03 -29.93
CA ARG A 1215 21.56 11.07 -30.95
C ARG A 1215 22.16 11.80 -32.14
N TRP A 1216 23.25 11.27 -32.65
CA TRP A 1216 24.09 11.91 -33.65
C TRP A 1216 24.45 10.93 -34.76
N ILE A 1217 24.18 11.29 -36.01
CA ILE A 1217 24.57 10.52 -37.19
C ILE A 1217 25.99 10.97 -37.58
N VAL A 1218 26.94 10.04 -37.56
CA VAL A 1218 28.34 10.32 -37.94
C VAL A 1218 28.55 9.83 -39.37
N ARG A 1219 28.56 10.75 -40.35
CA ARG A 1219 28.78 10.43 -41.77
C ARG A 1219 30.25 10.62 -42.14
N ARG A 1220 30.89 9.59 -42.68
CA ARG A 1220 32.29 9.64 -43.11
C ARG A 1220 32.41 10.19 -44.54
N HIS A 1221 33.41 11.02 -44.78
CA HIS A 1221 33.78 11.56 -46.09
C HIS A 1221 35.00 10.81 -46.66
N GLU A 1222 35.22 10.92 -47.98
CA GLU A 1222 36.36 10.30 -48.66
C GLU A 1222 37.71 10.86 -48.18
N ASP A 1223 37.75 12.12 -47.73
CA ASP A 1223 38.95 12.80 -47.21
C ASP A 1223 39.32 12.38 -45.76
N GLY A 1224 38.59 11.43 -45.18
CA GLY A 1224 38.79 10.94 -43.81
C GLY A 1224 38.17 11.81 -42.72
N THR A 1225 37.52 12.92 -43.06
CA THR A 1225 36.70 13.71 -42.12
C THR A 1225 35.30 13.10 -41.93
N VAL A 1226 34.54 13.60 -40.96
CA VAL A 1226 33.17 13.22 -40.67
C VAL A 1226 32.28 14.45 -40.50
N SER A 1227 31.01 14.34 -40.89
CA SER A 1227 29.95 15.25 -40.45
C SER A 1227 29.17 14.62 -39.30
N ILE A 1228 28.93 15.41 -38.24
CA ILE A 1228 28.15 15.01 -37.07
C ILE A 1228 26.78 15.69 -37.19
N LEU A 1229 25.73 14.92 -37.50
CA LEU A 1229 24.39 15.43 -37.74
C LEU A 1229 23.47 15.11 -36.57
N SER A 1230 22.66 16.07 -36.12
CA SER A 1230 21.63 15.82 -35.11
C SER A 1230 20.54 14.91 -35.68
N ALA A 1231 20.23 13.80 -35.01
CA ALA A 1231 19.11 12.93 -35.42
C ALA A 1231 17.74 13.60 -35.20
N HIS A 1232 17.67 14.69 -34.43
CA HIS A 1232 16.42 15.40 -34.15
C HIS A 1232 15.88 16.17 -35.36
N HIS A 1233 16.75 16.91 -36.07
CA HIS A 1233 16.35 17.74 -37.22
C HIS A 1233 17.34 17.69 -38.40
N GLY A 1234 18.34 16.80 -38.38
CA GLY A 1234 19.25 16.55 -39.50
C GLY A 1234 20.33 17.62 -39.75
N LYS A 1235 20.47 18.62 -38.89
CA LYS A 1235 21.46 19.71 -39.05
C LYS A 1235 22.84 19.27 -38.59
N ALA A 1236 23.87 19.83 -39.20
CA ALA A 1236 25.27 19.54 -38.93
C ALA A 1236 25.80 20.38 -37.76
N LEU A 1237 26.61 19.74 -36.91
CA LEU A 1237 27.40 20.41 -35.88
C LEU A 1237 28.51 21.23 -36.54
N GLU A 1238 28.46 22.54 -36.37
CA GLU A 1238 29.40 23.51 -36.94
C GLU A 1238 30.17 24.25 -35.85
N ALA A 1239 31.49 24.38 -36.00
CA ALA A 1239 32.28 25.28 -35.17
C ALA A 1239 31.96 26.75 -35.52
N ALA A 1240 31.74 27.61 -34.51
CA ALA A 1240 31.49 29.03 -34.72
C ALA A 1240 32.68 29.74 -35.39
N GLU A 1241 32.46 30.91 -36.01
CA GLU A 1241 33.52 31.63 -36.75
C GLU A 1241 34.72 32.05 -35.90
N THR A 1242 34.48 32.35 -34.61
CA THR A 1242 35.54 32.64 -33.62
C THR A 1242 36.25 31.39 -33.13
N GLY A 1243 35.73 30.21 -33.45
CA GLY A 1243 36.24 28.89 -33.11
C GLY A 1243 35.94 28.40 -31.68
N ASP A 1244 35.38 29.24 -30.79
CA ASP A 1244 35.17 28.86 -29.38
C ASP A 1244 33.75 28.30 -29.09
N GLY A 1245 32.78 28.56 -29.98
CA GLY A 1245 31.39 28.12 -29.83
C GLY A 1245 31.00 27.00 -30.81
N LEU A 1246 29.85 26.37 -30.55
CA LEU A 1246 29.23 25.37 -31.43
C LEU A 1246 27.83 25.84 -31.85
N THR A 1247 27.50 25.62 -33.11
CA THR A 1247 26.19 25.92 -33.71
C THR A 1247 25.68 24.75 -34.54
N LEU A 1248 24.40 24.78 -34.90
CA LEU A 1248 23.79 23.81 -35.81
C LEU A 1248 23.27 24.52 -37.07
N SER A 1249 23.71 24.06 -38.23
CA SER A 1249 23.39 24.65 -39.55
C SER A 1249 23.04 23.56 -40.55
N ASP A 1250 22.46 23.93 -41.69
CA ASP A 1250 22.12 22.95 -42.72
C ASP A 1250 23.40 22.25 -43.24
N PRO A 1251 23.36 20.92 -43.49
CA PRO A 1251 24.56 20.19 -43.90
C PRO A 1251 25.13 20.71 -45.23
N ASP A 1252 26.37 21.18 -45.19
CA ASP A 1252 27.14 21.63 -46.35
C ASP A 1252 28.49 20.90 -46.41
N PRO A 1253 28.68 19.93 -47.33
CA PRO A 1253 29.93 19.17 -47.43
C PRO A 1253 31.14 20.01 -47.84
N ALA A 1254 30.94 21.22 -48.37
CA ALA A 1254 32.03 22.16 -48.70
C ALA A 1254 32.48 23.00 -47.48
N GLN A 1255 31.69 23.03 -46.41
CA GLN A 1255 31.98 23.83 -45.22
C GLN A 1255 32.98 23.13 -44.29
N GLU A 1256 34.23 23.60 -44.28
CA GLU A 1256 35.30 23.06 -43.42
C GLU A 1256 34.98 23.13 -41.92
N ARG A 1257 34.13 24.09 -41.49
CA ARG A 1257 33.67 24.18 -40.08
C ARG A 1257 32.68 23.09 -39.68
N GLN A 1258 32.08 22.36 -40.62
CA GLN A 1258 31.20 21.21 -40.39
C GLN A 1258 31.93 19.86 -40.51
N LYS A 1259 33.21 19.88 -40.90
CA LYS A 1259 34.05 18.69 -41.02
C LYS A 1259 34.83 18.47 -39.73
N TRP A 1260 34.74 17.26 -39.20
CA TRP A 1260 35.41 16.83 -37.98
C TRP A 1260 36.33 15.65 -38.25
N ARG A 1261 37.41 15.48 -37.49
CA ARG A 1261 38.30 14.32 -37.52
C ARG A 1261 38.14 13.58 -36.19
N LEU A 1262 37.91 12.27 -36.28
CA LEU A 1262 37.90 11.39 -35.12
C LEU A 1262 39.31 10.86 -34.93
N GLU A 1263 40.07 11.48 -34.05
CA GLU A 1263 41.43 11.09 -33.73
C GLU A 1263 41.40 10.04 -32.62
N THR A 1264 41.77 8.81 -32.95
CA THR A 1264 41.71 7.68 -31.99
C THR A 1264 42.58 7.96 -30.78
N VAL A 1265 41.96 7.94 -29.60
CA VAL A 1265 42.67 7.99 -28.31
C VAL A 1265 42.95 6.54 -27.92
N ARG A 1266 44.23 6.19 -27.79
CA ARG A 1266 44.64 4.84 -27.38
C ARG A 1266 44.39 4.59 -25.91
#